data_AF-A0A495ZJ69-F1
#
_entry.id   AF-A0A495ZJ69-F1
#
_cell.length_a   1.000
_cell.length_b   1.000
_cell.length_c   1.000
_cell.angle_alpha   90.00
_cell.angle_beta   90.00
_cell.angle_gamma   90.00
#
_symmetry.space_group_name_H-M   'P 1'
#
loop_
_entity.id
_entity.type
_entity.pdbx_description
1 polymer ?
#
loop_
_entity_poly.entity_id
_entity_poly.type
_entity_poly.pdbx_seq_one_letter_code
_entity_poly.pdbx_strand_id
1 'polypeptide(L)'
;MSVLNLPRLLRVCLLRYQRIKIGISGMLSATYLIITNTISSNFADLYPHTATRFNLILRLPIKLGYYLFCFVLFGICLFSTQLIEAAEDETIGAQRSLSFKEQTESPALTTSQTFSFDDVYRLELDLDVPGNIKIVAIDSNVEDKDTISVTLEKRVMEHNALLTKTFLENITLTGVKEDGTLQLNSQLPAEVFKKILEGQSEFAIKKQLHLSYIIKTPPDVSVQLKVKNGDVYLHHLRGKINITSEMGRVHLDETLGNYHVEVQQGGIHGKILLAPGQNKIKTHNGSIDLTVLDNLAAPLDLSALEGVIRLLLPNNYAADVELKSEKQLYIINLPSEIDNNVGIMNGGGPLLRLTATEAISVLPNPRLRNQSENAISTTQNELVSTAPVLSIPQTAQSPIIDGNLSETVWLNAAALTAFQNPTGTETAENPTDVYLMWDKENLYVGARVYIQDTQIPRVSQTQLDSPIWEDESVEILLDMNPETEPYSHLIVNPIGGLFDQWVTKEGFPNFRFAPTGVEREPIDDSIEQFKGDSSWNSHAKVATQINVNFWSFEIAIPRKYERKNEAGTWLFNIHRKAQLKSVIGEDLNPSTQYEYSYWSPMYDEEYPWWPHWKEGMGKLKLGAEQSPISASYEVSEKYKISAVEIEGNKTIPTEVLLEKIPIAPGNTFTNEQLTRLIVELENFDWFQEVQLKTTVLEGEEPKSLPIDLSGAAIKDTESDGKIGNLPKTEPVKVTVQINITEAPVKFASEIKINGHRSFPAQFIKNWFDLSPGYFAETNIKLKQQMIADFYINRGFPFAKVTHKFINNVLQYHVNEGYLDEIQFIGNRRISRSELKSALNINTDEVYFHSLGQARINQLRKELSKNNEAFKSIRDWHVQREGGKNMLIVDIEEEPFIKPGWYPIVGFNRVHGLVLGAGGTLSTHFTGEEQLFGSISGGFSSKILNYTLGVEKSFFKRFPLAMGVGIFKLTDVSSKAYRLLPTEANLSAAVYGFALEDYYQRQGEQIWIAQTFGTSSLLRLEFTQEDHDNLSKSTDWSYFDRNLLKRGNARIEHGHLKAISLDYTFDTRDRKSTMTRAQNLGSHLLLWPNERTRRGWRGHFGMEMAGGSLGGKWTFNFYKFELVRYTPLFGPHHLNIRFSGDYSDTLLPRQRLLYLGGATTLRGYNFNTFAGDKRILLNIEYRFLQETRFNTDIDAVFGWALSSFFDTGQVWQSDENPFSNFSLAAFKSSIGAGISFFISPPEDFQPLSVSVEIAVPLNVEYSLRTPRIIWRLERMF
;
A
#
# COMPACT_ATOMS: atom_id res chain seq x y z
N MET A 1 -7.24 -45.68 7.74
CA MET A 1 -7.09 -45.73 6.26
C MET A 1 -7.42 -44.34 5.74
N SER A 2 -6.71 -43.73 4.80
CA SER A 2 -5.49 -44.17 4.11
C SER A 2 -4.77 -42.95 3.53
N VAL A 3 -3.49 -42.80 3.87
CA VAL A 3 -2.38 -42.54 2.94
C VAL A 3 -2.84 -42.24 1.51
N LEU A 4 -3.00 -40.97 1.12
CA LEU A 4 -3.05 -40.62 -0.31
C LEU A 4 -2.80 -39.16 -0.68
N ASN A 5 -1.89 -38.50 0.03
CA ASN A 5 -0.91 -37.68 -0.66
C ASN A 5 0.41 -37.76 0.15
N LEU A 6 1.18 -38.89 0.07
CA LEU A 6 2.58 -39.03 0.58
C LEU A 6 3.84 -39.01 -0.38
N PRO A 7 3.85 -39.08 -1.74
CA PRO A 7 4.82 -38.25 -2.59
C PRO A 7 4.42 -37.21 -3.79
N ARG A 8 3.98 -35.90 -3.58
CA ARG A 8 3.42 -34.80 -4.49
C ARG A 8 3.91 -33.44 -4.04
N LEU A 9 3.74 -33.06 -2.78
CA LEU A 9 4.25 -31.78 -2.27
C LEU A 9 5.78 -31.81 -2.40
N LEU A 10 6.35 -32.97 -2.12
CA LEU A 10 7.72 -33.38 -2.38
C LEU A 10 7.91 -33.97 -3.79
N ARG A 11 6.91 -33.98 -4.69
CA ARG A 11 7.08 -34.10 -6.16
C ARG A 11 7.15 -32.71 -6.81
N VAL A 12 6.46 -31.70 -6.29
CA VAL A 12 6.55 -30.27 -6.65
C VAL A 12 7.82 -29.69 -6.05
N CYS A 13 8.14 -30.02 -4.79
CA CYS A 13 9.47 -29.80 -4.27
C CYS A 13 10.48 -30.70 -5.00
N LEU A 14 10.27 -31.99 -5.33
CA LEU A 14 11.20 -32.68 -6.25
C LEU A 14 11.23 -32.08 -7.67
N LEU A 15 10.26 -31.30 -8.13
CA LEU A 15 10.20 -30.74 -9.50
C LEU A 15 10.78 -29.32 -9.56
N ARG A 16 10.59 -28.49 -8.52
CA ARG A 16 11.36 -27.25 -8.30
C ARG A 16 12.78 -27.61 -7.91
N TYR A 17 13.00 -28.58 -7.03
CA TYR A 17 14.31 -29.19 -6.79
C TYR A 17 14.83 -29.90 -8.02
N GLN A 18 14.04 -30.52 -8.92
CA GLN A 18 14.57 -31.05 -10.18
C GLN A 18 14.87 -29.94 -11.16
N ARG A 19 14.12 -28.83 -11.23
CA ARG A 19 14.45 -27.69 -12.10
C ARG A 19 15.67 -26.93 -11.58
N ILE A 20 15.75 -26.69 -10.27
CA ILE A 20 16.93 -26.15 -9.58
C ILE A 20 18.08 -27.16 -9.63
N LYS A 21 17.85 -28.47 -9.60
CA LYS A 21 18.88 -29.51 -9.84
C LYS A 21 19.19 -29.68 -11.32
N ILE A 22 18.36 -29.27 -12.26
CA ILE A 22 18.67 -29.29 -13.71
C ILE A 22 19.43 -28.01 -14.06
N GLY A 23 19.15 -26.90 -13.39
CA GLY A 23 19.95 -25.68 -13.43
C GLY A 23 21.29 -25.81 -12.68
N ILE A 24 21.28 -26.30 -11.44
CA ILE A 24 22.48 -26.50 -10.60
C ILE A 24 23.23 -27.78 -10.96
N SER A 25 22.60 -28.89 -11.39
CA SER A 25 23.35 -29.97 -12.07
C SER A 25 23.65 -29.63 -13.52
N GLY A 26 23.02 -28.64 -14.12
CA GLY A 26 23.44 -28.06 -15.40
C GLY A 26 24.74 -27.29 -15.21
N MET A 27 24.75 -26.32 -14.31
CA MET A 27 25.94 -25.59 -13.88
C MET A 27 27.00 -26.52 -13.28
N LEU A 28 26.69 -27.36 -12.29
CA LEU A 28 27.67 -28.29 -11.71
C LEU A 28 28.10 -29.37 -12.71
N SER A 29 27.27 -29.82 -13.67
CA SER A 29 27.75 -30.73 -14.72
C SER A 29 28.56 -30.00 -15.79
N ALA A 30 28.30 -28.71 -16.07
CA ALA A 30 29.13 -27.89 -16.95
C ALA A 30 30.45 -27.53 -16.28
N THR A 31 30.44 -27.07 -15.03
CA THR A 31 31.62 -26.84 -14.18
C THR A 31 32.36 -28.15 -13.91
N TYR A 32 31.69 -29.29 -13.73
CA TYR A 32 32.34 -30.61 -13.70
C TYR A 32 32.92 -30.96 -15.07
N LEU A 33 32.24 -30.70 -16.20
CA LEU A 33 32.79 -30.96 -17.53
C LEU A 33 34.03 -30.10 -17.79
N ILE A 34 34.02 -28.83 -17.38
CA ILE A 34 35.16 -27.91 -17.44
C ILE A 34 36.28 -28.41 -16.52
N ILE A 35 36.02 -28.65 -15.23
CA ILE A 35 37.04 -29.12 -14.28
C ILE A 35 37.59 -30.50 -14.67
N THR A 36 36.76 -31.44 -15.11
CA THR A 36 37.21 -32.78 -15.52
C THR A 36 37.87 -32.80 -16.89
N ASN A 37 37.47 -31.96 -17.86
CA ASN A 37 38.24 -31.84 -19.10
C ASN A 37 39.56 -31.12 -18.87
N THR A 38 39.60 -30.07 -18.05
CA THR A 38 40.85 -29.32 -17.74
C THR A 38 41.79 -30.09 -16.82
N ILE A 39 41.28 -30.90 -15.88
CA ILE A 39 42.12 -31.74 -15.02
C ILE A 39 42.46 -33.08 -15.69
N SER A 40 41.51 -33.80 -16.31
CA SER A 40 41.85 -35.11 -16.89
C SER A 40 42.80 -35.03 -18.07
N SER A 41 42.74 -33.98 -18.91
CA SER A 41 43.72 -33.73 -19.97
C SER A 41 45.15 -33.48 -19.48
N ASN A 42 45.33 -33.08 -18.21
CA ASN A 42 46.65 -32.84 -17.62
C ASN A 42 47.09 -33.92 -16.60
N PHE A 43 46.16 -34.74 -16.10
CA PHE A 43 46.43 -35.74 -15.04
C PHE A 43 46.42 -37.19 -15.55
N ALA A 44 45.76 -37.47 -16.68
CA ALA A 44 45.70 -38.82 -17.26
C ALA A 44 47.06 -39.29 -17.79
N ASP A 45 47.89 -38.38 -18.28
CA ASP A 45 49.23 -38.67 -18.84
C ASP A 45 50.28 -39.03 -17.78
N LEU A 46 50.01 -38.79 -16.49
CA LEU A 46 50.96 -39.05 -15.40
C LEU A 46 50.65 -40.28 -14.53
N TYR A 47 49.38 -40.57 -14.20
CA TYR A 47 49.04 -41.71 -13.32
C TYR A 47 47.68 -42.38 -13.64
N PRO A 48 47.63 -43.37 -14.55
CA PRO A 48 46.38 -43.96 -15.04
C PRO A 48 45.60 -44.79 -14.00
N HIS A 49 46.29 -45.47 -13.06
CA HIS A 49 45.62 -46.34 -12.08
C HIS A 49 44.96 -45.60 -10.90
N THR A 50 45.29 -44.33 -10.67
CA THR A 50 44.65 -43.50 -9.64
C THR A 50 43.42 -42.73 -10.13
N ALA A 51 43.31 -42.46 -11.44
CA ALA A 51 42.23 -41.66 -12.02
C ALA A 51 40.81 -42.21 -11.72
N THR A 52 40.67 -43.54 -11.67
CA THR A 52 39.38 -44.21 -11.36
C THR A 52 38.97 -44.03 -9.90
N ARG A 53 39.92 -44.01 -8.95
CA ARG A 53 39.66 -43.64 -7.55
C ARG A 53 39.43 -42.13 -7.41
N PHE A 54 40.17 -41.31 -8.14
CA PHE A 54 40.05 -39.85 -8.10
C PHE A 54 38.65 -39.37 -8.53
N ASN A 55 38.10 -39.96 -9.61
CA ASN A 55 36.72 -39.71 -10.04
C ASN A 55 35.67 -40.14 -8.99
N LEU A 56 35.92 -41.22 -8.23
CA LEU A 56 35.02 -41.64 -7.15
C LEU A 56 35.11 -40.70 -5.93
N ILE A 57 36.33 -40.26 -5.61
CA ILE A 57 36.66 -39.35 -4.51
C ILE A 57 36.20 -37.91 -4.78
N LEU A 58 35.98 -37.49 -6.02
CA LEU A 58 35.32 -36.21 -6.36
C LEU A 58 33.78 -36.35 -6.43
N ARG A 59 33.28 -37.49 -6.95
CA ARG A 59 31.83 -37.74 -7.09
C ARG A 59 31.09 -37.82 -5.76
N LEU A 60 31.69 -38.38 -4.70
CA LEU A 60 31.09 -38.39 -3.37
C LEU A 60 30.96 -36.97 -2.81
N PRO A 61 32.03 -36.18 -2.59
CA PRO A 61 31.95 -34.85 -2.00
C PRO A 61 31.10 -33.86 -2.80
N ILE A 62 31.19 -33.80 -4.14
CA ILE A 62 30.32 -32.87 -4.91
C ILE A 62 28.84 -33.23 -4.73
N LYS A 63 28.50 -34.54 -4.72
CA LYS A 63 27.15 -34.98 -4.33
C LYS A 63 26.85 -34.71 -2.88
N LEU A 64 27.81 -34.85 -1.95
CA LEU A 64 27.63 -34.68 -0.52
C LEU A 64 27.41 -33.22 -0.15
N GLY A 65 28.09 -32.27 -0.82
CA GLY A 65 27.84 -30.84 -0.70
C GLY A 65 26.56 -30.40 -1.36
N TYR A 66 26.20 -30.99 -2.49
CA TYR A 66 24.85 -30.87 -3.02
C TYR A 66 23.83 -31.39 -2.00
N TYR A 67 24.01 -32.58 -1.43
CA TYR A 67 23.12 -33.12 -0.39
C TYR A 67 23.16 -32.33 0.91
N LEU A 68 24.28 -31.73 1.31
CA LEU A 68 24.44 -30.93 2.52
C LEU A 68 23.83 -29.54 2.33
N PHE A 69 24.06 -28.89 1.18
CA PHE A 69 23.32 -27.70 0.74
C PHE A 69 21.82 -27.96 0.69
N CYS A 70 21.41 -29.13 0.20
CA CYS A 70 20.01 -29.53 0.18
C CYS A 70 19.48 -29.94 1.56
N PHE A 71 20.30 -30.44 2.47
CA PHE A 71 19.96 -30.77 3.87
C PHE A 71 19.99 -29.51 4.76
N VAL A 72 20.74 -28.48 4.35
CA VAL A 72 20.76 -27.13 4.92
C VAL A 72 19.58 -26.33 4.38
N LEU A 73 19.19 -26.45 3.11
CA LEU A 73 17.92 -25.92 2.61
C LEU A 73 16.74 -26.64 3.26
N PHE A 74 16.79 -27.97 3.38
CA PHE A 74 15.79 -28.74 4.13
C PHE A 74 15.83 -28.41 5.62
N GLY A 75 17.00 -28.08 6.16
CA GLY A 75 17.24 -27.65 7.54
C GLY A 75 16.76 -26.23 7.81
N ILE A 76 16.90 -25.30 6.86
CA ILE A 76 16.30 -23.95 6.90
C ILE A 76 14.79 -24.10 6.76
N CYS A 77 14.29 -24.94 5.85
CA CYS A 77 12.86 -25.26 5.78
C CYS A 77 12.36 -25.89 7.09
N LEU A 78 13.18 -26.71 7.78
CA LEU A 78 12.86 -27.32 9.08
C LEU A 78 13.11 -26.39 10.28
N PHE A 79 13.90 -25.32 10.15
CA PHE A 79 14.08 -24.30 11.18
C PHE A 79 13.07 -23.17 11.02
N SER A 80 12.63 -22.88 9.79
CA SER A 80 11.40 -22.14 9.55
C SER A 80 10.20 -22.96 10.00
N THR A 81 10.19 -24.31 9.89
CA THR A 81 9.18 -25.08 10.64
C THR A 81 9.46 -25.12 12.13
N GLN A 82 10.67 -25.13 12.69
CA GLN A 82 10.85 -25.17 14.16
C GLN A 82 10.69 -23.84 14.90
N LEU A 83 10.85 -22.69 14.24
CA LEU A 83 10.32 -21.40 14.73
C LEU A 83 8.79 -21.33 14.63
N ILE A 84 8.16 -22.30 13.94
CA ILE A 84 6.71 -22.50 13.89
C ILE A 84 6.26 -23.69 14.79
N GLU A 85 7.06 -24.75 14.98
CA GLU A 85 6.77 -25.98 15.73
C GLU A 85 7.15 -25.86 17.21
N ALA A 86 7.78 -24.75 17.62
CA ALA A 86 7.73 -24.28 19.01
C ALA A 86 6.43 -23.48 19.33
N ALA A 87 5.57 -23.26 18.33
CA ALA A 87 4.21 -22.76 18.47
C ALA A 87 3.14 -23.80 18.05
N GLU A 88 3.47 -24.77 17.19
CA GLU A 88 2.59 -25.86 16.74
C GLU A 88 3.29 -27.23 16.77
N ASP A 89 3.23 -27.90 17.93
CA ASP A 89 3.45 -29.34 18.03
C ASP A 89 2.19 -30.06 17.51
N GLU A 90 2.13 -30.43 16.23
CA GLU A 90 1.63 -31.74 15.76
C GLU A 90 1.73 -31.98 14.23
N THR A 91 2.63 -32.90 13.88
CA THR A 91 2.55 -33.87 12.75
C THR A 91 2.81 -33.43 11.29
N ILE A 92 4.05 -33.73 10.88
CA ILE A 92 4.49 -33.88 9.47
C ILE A 92 3.72 -35.02 8.76
N GLY A 93 3.24 -34.75 7.54
CA GLY A 93 2.55 -35.74 6.69
C GLY A 93 2.47 -35.33 5.22
N ALA A 94 3.61 -34.96 4.61
CA ALA A 94 3.70 -34.40 3.26
C ALA A 94 3.11 -35.32 2.15
N GLN A 95 2.97 -34.91 0.85
CA GLN A 95 3.28 -35.81 -0.31
C GLN A 95 2.18 -35.93 -1.50
N ARG A 96 1.79 -37.12 -2.21
CA ARG A 96 1.44 -37.62 -3.67
C ARG A 96 0.21 -37.41 -4.62
N SER A 97 0.53 -36.85 -5.83
CA SER A 97 -0.11 -37.02 -7.16
C SER A 97 -0.06 -38.46 -7.67
N LEU A 98 -1.16 -39.16 -7.53
CA LEU A 98 -1.69 -39.81 -8.72
C LEU A 98 -2.30 -38.75 -9.64
N SER A 99 -2.39 -39.12 -10.91
CA SER A 99 -3.22 -38.45 -11.91
C SER A 99 -4.62 -38.16 -11.35
N PHE A 100 -5.12 -36.94 -11.55
CA PHE A 100 -6.56 -36.70 -11.42
C PHE A 100 -7.26 -37.54 -12.48
N LYS A 101 -7.97 -38.57 -12.03
CA LYS A 101 -9.32 -38.82 -12.54
C LYS A 101 -10.23 -37.80 -11.86
N GLU A 102 -11.26 -37.35 -12.57
CA GLU A 102 -12.29 -36.48 -12.00
C GLU A 102 -12.85 -37.09 -10.72
N GLN A 103 -12.91 -36.29 -9.66
CA GLN A 103 -13.69 -36.61 -8.47
C GLN A 103 -14.87 -35.66 -8.44
N THR A 104 -16.07 -36.23 -8.44
CA THR A 104 -17.34 -35.51 -8.46
C THR A 104 -17.50 -34.72 -7.17
N GLU A 105 -17.69 -33.40 -7.27
CA GLU A 105 -17.93 -32.54 -6.12
C GLU A 105 -19.30 -32.86 -5.46
N SER A 106 -19.37 -32.64 -4.14
CA SER A 106 -20.63 -32.69 -3.40
C SER A 106 -21.33 -31.32 -3.48
N PRO A 107 -22.67 -31.25 -3.57
CA PRO A 107 -23.38 -29.97 -3.61
C PRO A 107 -23.12 -29.16 -2.33
N ALA A 108 -22.80 -27.87 -2.50
CA ALA A 108 -22.58 -26.95 -1.38
C ALA A 108 -23.87 -26.77 -0.56
N LEU A 109 -23.73 -26.69 0.76
CA LEU A 109 -24.86 -26.32 1.63
C LEU A 109 -24.79 -24.82 1.90
N THR A 110 -25.75 -24.08 1.37
CA THR A 110 -25.83 -22.63 1.52
C THR A 110 -26.76 -22.27 2.69
N THR A 111 -26.39 -21.23 3.43
CA THR A 111 -27.28 -20.59 4.42
C THR A 111 -27.17 -19.10 4.24
N SER A 112 -28.29 -18.46 3.89
CA SER A 112 -28.35 -17.00 3.74
C SER A 112 -29.07 -16.41 4.95
N GLN A 113 -28.54 -15.30 5.46
CA GLN A 113 -29.17 -14.48 6.48
C GLN A 113 -29.15 -13.02 6.03
N THR A 114 -30.23 -12.32 6.33
CA THR A 114 -30.43 -10.92 5.98
C THR A 114 -30.47 -10.11 7.27
N PHE A 115 -29.72 -9.02 7.33
CA PHE A 115 -29.67 -8.07 8.45
C PHE A 115 -30.14 -6.71 7.95
N SER A 116 -30.86 -5.92 8.76
CA SER A 116 -31.12 -4.52 8.38
C SER A 116 -29.81 -3.73 8.38
N PHE A 117 -29.68 -2.85 7.40
CA PHE A 117 -28.53 -1.95 7.21
C PHE A 117 -28.64 -0.68 8.08
N ASP A 118 -29.82 -0.36 8.60
CA ASP A 118 -30.03 0.75 9.55
C ASP A 118 -28.95 0.70 10.64
N ASP A 119 -28.32 1.84 10.95
CA ASP A 119 -27.20 1.95 11.90
C ASP A 119 -26.07 0.88 11.72
N VAL A 120 -25.70 0.54 10.47
CA VAL A 120 -24.52 -0.31 10.17
C VAL A 120 -23.53 0.42 9.25
N TYR A 121 -22.58 1.14 9.85
CA TYR A 121 -21.51 1.86 9.14
C TYR A 121 -20.21 1.05 9.01
N ARG A 122 -20.12 -0.10 9.70
CA ARG A 122 -18.96 -1.00 9.66
C ARG A 122 -19.36 -2.48 9.64
N LEU A 123 -18.74 -3.23 8.73
CA LEU A 123 -18.75 -4.70 8.71
C LEU A 123 -17.47 -5.23 9.35
N GLU A 124 -17.61 -6.16 10.30
CA GLU A 124 -16.49 -6.92 10.86
C GLU A 124 -16.70 -8.43 10.64
N LEU A 125 -15.69 -9.09 10.06
CA LEU A 125 -15.67 -10.53 9.84
C LEU A 125 -14.28 -11.09 10.12
N ASP A 126 -14.21 -12.04 11.05
CA ASP A 126 -13.00 -12.78 11.41
C ASP A 126 -13.15 -14.23 10.92
N LEU A 127 -12.35 -14.61 9.92
CA LEU A 127 -12.44 -15.90 9.23
C LEU A 127 -11.24 -16.78 9.61
N ASP A 128 -11.43 -17.58 10.66
CA ASP A 128 -10.40 -18.43 11.28
C ASP A 128 -10.19 -19.79 10.57
N VAL A 129 -11.11 -20.15 9.66
CA VAL A 129 -11.09 -21.33 8.80
C VAL A 129 -10.77 -20.97 7.35
N PRO A 130 -10.30 -21.92 6.50
CA PRO A 130 -10.10 -21.65 5.08
C PRO A 130 -11.39 -21.17 4.40
N GLY A 131 -11.31 -20.08 3.64
CA GLY A 131 -12.51 -19.47 3.09
C GLY A 131 -12.28 -18.15 2.39
N ASN A 132 -12.99 -17.92 1.29
CA ASN A 132 -12.92 -16.65 0.55
C ASN A 132 -13.98 -15.68 1.06
N ILE A 133 -13.63 -14.40 1.08
CA ILE A 133 -14.59 -13.32 1.32
C ILE A 133 -14.75 -12.56 0.01
N LYS A 134 -15.94 -12.62 -0.59
CA LYS A 134 -16.38 -11.69 -1.62
C LYS A 134 -17.35 -10.71 -0.98
N ILE A 135 -16.92 -9.47 -0.80
CA ILE A 135 -17.84 -8.38 -0.53
C ILE A 135 -18.05 -7.66 -1.85
N VAL A 136 -19.20 -7.92 -2.44
CA VAL A 136 -19.74 -7.06 -3.49
C VAL A 136 -20.60 -6.08 -2.74
N ALA A 137 -20.46 -4.80 -3.04
CA ALA A 137 -21.53 -3.90 -2.70
C ALA A 137 -22.81 -4.29 -3.51
N ILE A 138 -23.97 -3.67 -3.27
CA ILE A 138 -25.14 -3.78 -4.18
C ILE A 138 -25.71 -2.40 -4.44
N ASP A 139 -25.78 -2.03 -5.72
CA ASP A 139 -26.27 -0.72 -6.11
C ASP A 139 -27.73 -0.51 -5.68
N SER A 140 -28.00 0.75 -5.40
CA SER A 140 -29.18 1.37 -4.85
C SER A 140 -30.47 1.26 -5.69
N ASN A 141 -30.63 0.20 -6.50
CA ASN A 141 -31.80 -0.08 -7.34
C ASN A 141 -32.47 -1.46 -7.13
N VAL A 142 -31.92 -2.34 -6.29
CA VAL A 142 -32.54 -3.66 -5.96
C VAL A 142 -33.54 -3.54 -4.80
N GLU A 143 -34.54 -4.42 -4.67
CA GLU A 143 -35.54 -4.39 -3.56
C GLU A 143 -34.95 -4.59 -2.14
N ASP A 144 -33.67 -4.98 -2.03
CA ASP A 144 -32.99 -5.34 -0.78
C ASP A 144 -32.07 -4.23 -0.19
N LYS A 145 -32.15 -2.97 -0.65
CA LYS A 145 -31.20 -1.86 -0.34
C LYS A 145 -30.93 -1.66 1.16
N ASP A 146 -31.97 -1.76 1.97
CA ASP A 146 -31.90 -1.54 3.42
C ASP A 146 -31.41 -2.78 4.17
N THR A 147 -30.77 -3.73 3.47
CA THR A 147 -30.32 -4.99 4.05
C THR A 147 -28.93 -5.43 3.59
N ILE A 148 -28.19 -5.98 4.55
CA ILE A 148 -26.95 -6.71 4.27
C ILE A 148 -27.34 -8.19 4.15
N SER A 149 -27.25 -8.72 2.94
CA SER A 149 -27.48 -10.15 2.67
C SER A 149 -26.16 -10.91 2.72
N VAL A 150 -26.06 -11.84 3.67
CA VAL A 150 -24.86 -12.63 3.91
C VAL A 150 -25.16 -14.08 3.55
N THR A 151 -24.57 -14.52 2.45
CA THR A 151 -24.68 -15.90 1.97
C THR A 151 -23.42 -16.67 2.38
N LEU A 152 -23.59 -17.60 3.33
CA LEU A 152 -22.55 -18.51 3.78
C LEU A 152 -22.64 -19.82 3.00
N GLU A 153 -21.73 -20.02 2.06
CA GLU A 153 -21.53 -21.33 1.43
C GLU A 153 -20.64 -22.20 2.30
N LYS A 154 -21.14 -23.39 2.65
CA LYS A 154 -20.41 -24.35 3.48
C LYS A 154 -20.06 -25.58 2.66
N ARG A 155 -18.77 -25.88 2.54
CA ARG A 155 -18.25 -27.03 1.79
C ARG A 155 -17.31 -27.86 2.67
N VAL A 156 -17.28 -29.18 2.45
CA VAL A 156 -16.33 -30.10 3.10
C VAL A 156 -15.66 -30.94 2.01
N MET A 157 -14.33 -31.05 2.09
CA MET A 157 -13.49 -31.58 1.02
C MET A 157 -13.40 -33.12 0.95
N GLU A 158 -14.00 -33.87 1.90
CA GLU A 158 -13.99 -35.35 1.91
C GLU A 158 -15.39 -35.98 2.05
N HIS A 159 -15.53 -37.19 1.51
CA HIS A 159 -16.81 -37.82 1.18
C HIS A 159 -17.25 -38.82 2.27
N ASN A 160 -18.03 -38.38 3.26
CA ASN A 160 -18.68 -39.27 4.24
C ASN A 160 -20.15 -38.86 4.46
N ALA A 161 -20.94 -39.06 3.39
CA ALA A 161 -22.14 -38.28 3.04
C ALA A 161 -23.26 -38.11 4.09
N LEU A 162 -23.35 -38.98 5.11
CA LEU A 162 -24.44 -38.93 6.08
C LEU A 162 -24.12 -38.08 7.32
N LEU A 163 -22.87 -38.09 7.79
CA LEU A 163 -22.45 -37.27 8.95
C LEU A 163 -22.08 -35.85 8.53
N THR A 164 -21.49 -35.69 7.35
CA THR A 164 -21.06 -34.39 6.83
C THR A 164 -22.23 -33.43 6.59
N LYS A 165 -23.38 -33.92 6.10
CA LYS A 165 -24.57 -33.07 5.87
C LYS A 165 -25.14 -32.55 7.19
N THR A 166 -25.36 -33.43 8.17
CA THR A 166 -25.84 -33.05 9.51
C THR A 166 -24.86 -32.09 10.20
N PHE A 167 -23.55 -32.24 10.00
CA PHE A 167 -22.56 -31.30 10.52
C PHE A 167 -22.69 -29.91 9.88
N LEU A 168 -22.76 -29.83 8.54
CA LEU A 168 -22.92 -28.57 7.79
C LEU A 168 -24.24 -27.85 8.07
N GLU A 169 -25.33 -28.60 8.29
CA GLU A 169 -26.64 -28.06 8.66
C GLU A 169 -26.62 -27.39 10.05
N ASN A 170 -25.76 -27.84 10.96
CA ASN A 170 -25.64 -27.29 12.32
C ASN A 170 -24.61 -26.14 12.46
N ILE A 171 -23.87 -25.76 11.41
CA ILE A 171 -23.08 -24.53 11.40
C ILE A 171 -24.05 -23.36 11.24
N THR A 172 -24.18 -22.49 12.23
CA THR A 172 -25.08 -21.32 12.13
C THR A 172 -24.29 -20.07 11.77
N LEU A 173 -24.82 -19.32 10.82
CA LEU A 173 -24.43 -17.92 10.64
C LEU A 173 -25.14 -17.11 11.74
N THR A 174 -24.42 -16.20 12.38
CA THR A 174 -24.97 -15.23 13.32
C THR A 174 -24.35 -13.86 13.05
N GLY A 175 -25.18 -12.83 13.03
CA GLY A 175 -24.72 -11.44 13.01
C GLY A 175 -25.21 -10.72 14.26
N VAL A 176 -24.32 -9.96 14.90
CA VAL A 176 -24.65 -9.10 16.04
C VAL A 176 -24.42 -7.65 15.60
N LYS A 177 -25.45 -6.81 15.77
CA LYS A 177 -25.39 -5.37 15.54
C LYS A 177 -25.17 -4.68 16.89
N GLU A 178 -24.03 -4.01 17.04
CA GLU A 178 -23.65 -3.25 18.25
C GLU A 178 -22.87 -2.00 17.81
N ASP A 179 -23.20 -0.83 18.35
CA ASP A 179 -22.54 0.46 18.11
C ASP A 179 -22.11 0.71 16.64
N GLY A 180 -23.08 0.72 15.72
CA GLY A 180 -22.82 1.01 14.30
C GLY A 180 -22.11 -0.11 13.53
N THR A 181 -21.88 -1.28 14.15
CA THR A 181 -21.06 -2.37 13.60
C THR A 181 -21.86 -3.67 13.52
N LEU A 182 -21.86 -4.31 12.34
CA LEU A 182 -22.37 -5.66 12.15
C LEU A 182 -21.21 -6.66 12.20
N GLN A 183 -21.12 -7.40 13.30
CA GLN A 183 -20.13 -8.47 13.49
C GLN A 183 -20.70 -9.81 13.00
N LEU A 184 -20.12 -10.34 11.93
CA LEU A 184 -20.52 -11.60 11.31
C LEU A 184 -19.66 -12.75 11.82
N ASN A 185 -20.30 -13.79 12.36
CA ASN A 185 -19.65 -14.95 12.96
C ASN A 185 -20.32 -16.25 12.50
N SER A 186 -19.54 -17.25 12.09
CA SER A 186 -20.01 -18.63 11.93
C SER A 186 -19.83 -19.41 13.23
N GLN A 187 -20.92 -19.71 13.93
CA GLN A 187 -20.87 -20.54 15.13
C GLN A 187 -20.77 -22.03 14.75
N LEU A 188 -19.72 -22.68 15.26
CA LEU A 188 -19.49 -24.11 15.10
C LEU A 188 -20.18 -24.88 16.27
N PRO A 189 -20.95 -25.94 15.99
CA PRO A 189 -21.82 -26.59 16.98
C PRO A 189 -21.03 -27.47 17.97
N ALA A 190 -20.73 -26.93 19.16
CA ALA A 190 -19.90 -27.58 20.17
C ALA A 190 -20.40 -28.97 20.64
N GLU A 191 -21.70 -29.20 20.76
CA GLU A 191 -22.25 -30.52 21.16
C GLU A 191 -22.14 -31.58 20.05
N VAL A 192 -22.31 -31.18 18.80
CA VAL A 192 -22.13 -32.07 17.63
C VAL A 192 -20.65 -32.41 17.47
N PHE A 193 -19.76 -31.43 17.66
CA PHE A 193 -18.32 -31.65 17.82
C PHE A 193 -18.07 -32.72 18.87
N LYS A 194 -18.64 -32.60 20.08
CA LYS A 194 -18.42 -33.57 21.18
C LYS A 194 -18.83 -35.01 20.86
N LYS A 195 -19.83 -35.23 20.01
CA LYS A 195 -20.24 -36.56 19.50
C LYS A 195 -19.37 -37.08 18.35
N ILE A 196 -18.78 -36.19 17.55
CA ILE A 196 -17.87 -36.56 16.44
C ILE A 196 -16.42 -36.74 16.97
N LEU A 197 -16.09 -36.09 18.08
CA LEU A 197 -14.80 -36.14 18.81
C LEU A 197 -14.50 -37.50 19.48
N GLU A 198 -15.37 -38.51 19.37
CA GLU A 198 -15.04 -39.91 19.69
C GLU A 198 -14.07 -40.52 18.64
N GLY A 199 -12.99 -39.80 18.29
CA GLY A 199 -11.91 -40.30 17.43
C GLY A 199 -11.06 -39.28 16.65
N GLN A 200 -11.41 -37.99 16.57
CA GLN A 200 -10.67 -36.99 15.78
C GLN A 200 -10.59 -35.61 16.48
N SER A 201 -9.48 -34.88 16.29
CA SER A 201 -9.26 -33.56 16.92
C SER A 201 -9.97 -32.41 16.20
N GLU A 202 -10.33 -31.37 16.96
CA GLU A 202 -11.08 -30.20 16.48
C GLU A 202 -10.37 -29.48 15.30
N PHE A 203 -9.05 -29.37 15.39
CA PHE A 203 -8.17 -28.77 14.38
C PHE A 203 -8.23 -29.49 13.01
N ALA A 204 -8.44 -30.81 12.99
CA ALA A 204 -8.54 -31.58 11.76
C ALA A 204 -9.83 -31.25 10.98
N ILE A 205 -10.94 -31.03 11.70
CA ILE A 205 -12.24 -30.71 11.09
C ILE A 205 -12.23 -29.27 10.55
N LYS A 206 -11.65 -28.30 11.29
CA LYS A 206 -11.48 -26.91 10.81
C LYS A 206 -10.66 -26.81 9.51
N LYS A 207 -9.69 -27.71 9.27
CA LYS A 207 -8.90 -27.77 8.02
C LYS A 207 -9.64 -28.41 6.84
N GLN A 208 -10.73 -29.14 7.06
CA GLN A 208 -11.54 -29.79 6.01
C GLN A 208 -12.76 -28.96 5.58
N LEU A 209 -13.17 -28.02 6.44
CA LEU A 209 -14.25 -27.06 6.20
C LEU A 209 -13.74 -25.91 5.33
N HIS A 210 -14.53 -25.53 4.32
CA HIS A 210 -14.33 -24.30 3.56
C HIS A 210 -15.59 -23.45 3.63
N LEU A 211 -15.46 -22.22 4.14
CA LEU A 211 -16.56 -21.27 4.29
C LEU A 211 -16.38 -20.10 3.31
N SER A 212 -17.23 -20.00 2.28
CA SER A 212 -17.23 -18.83 1.41
C SER A 212 -18.28 -17.84 1.90
N TYR A 213 -17.85 -16.65 2.28
CA TYR A 213 -18.74 -15.53 2.57
C TYR A 213 -18.95 -14.72 1.30
N ILE A 214 -20.19 -14.72 0.81
CA ILE A 214 -20.65 -13.79 -0.22
C ILE A 214 -21.52 -12.78 0.51
N ILE A 215 -20.93 -11.62 0.79
CA ILE A 215 -21.61 -10.49 1.43
C ILE A 215 -22.03 -9.53 0.32
N LYS A 216 -23.30 -9.16 0.37
CA LYS A 216 -23.96 -8.16 -0.46
C LYS A 216 -24.44 -7.06 0.48
N THR A 217 -23.93 -5.86 0.31
CA THR A 217 -24.05 -4.73 1.27
C THR A 217 -24.15 -3.41 0.51
N PRO A 218 -24.79 -2.35 1.04
CA PRO A 218 -24.66 -1.02 0.47
C PRO A 218 -23.19 -0.57 0.38
N PRO A 219 -22.83 0.31 -0.57
CA PRO A 219 -21.44 0.64 -0.86
C PRO A 219 -20.77 1.49 0.23
N ASP A 220 -21.53 2.31 0.95
CA ASP A 220 -21.01 3.25 1.96
C ASP A 220 -20.77 2.56 3.32
N VAL A 221 -20.00 1.48 3.33
CA VAL A 221 -19.66 0.70 4.53
C VAL A 221 -18.15 0.51 4.70
N SER A 222 -17.65 0.81 5.91
CA SER A 222 -16.26 0.50 6.26
C SER A 222 -16.12 -1.00 6.54
N VAL A 223 -15.01 -1.61 6.12
CA VAL A 223 -14.78 -3.06 6.31
C VAL A 223 -13.58 -3.31 7.19
N GLN A 224 -13.73 -4.25 8.14
CA GLN A 224 -12.67 -4.77 8.99
C GLN A 224 -12.62 -6.29 8.83
N LEU A 225 -11.70 -6.76 7.99
CA LEU A 225 -11.58 -8.16 7.60
C LEU A 225 -10.29 -8.76 8.14
N LYS A 226 -10.42 -9.88 8.85
CA LYS A 226 -9.29 -10.75 9.21
C LYS A 226 -9.49 -12.08 8.52
N VAL A 227 -8.51 -12.48 7.70
CA VAL A 227 -8.59 -13.71 6.91
C VAL A 227 -7.35 -14.53 7.13
N LYS A 228 -7.52 -15.73 7.69
CA LYS A 228 -6.40 -16.63 7.94
C LYS A 228 -5.91 -17.32 6.66
N ASN A 229 -6.83 -17.79 5.82
CA ASN A 229 -6.48 -18.42 4.55
C ASN A 229 -7.63 -18.32 3.53
N GLY A 230 -7.46 -17.47 2.52
CA GLY A 230 -8.39 -17.31 1.41
C GLY A 230 -8.27 -15.94 0.75
N ASP A 231 -8.72 -15.85 -0.50
CA ASP A 231 -8.68 -14.60 -1.25
C ASP A 231 -9.79 -13.64 -0.79
N VAL A 232 -9.46 -12.34 -0.75
CA VAL A 232 -10.42 -11.26 -0.46
C VAL A 232 -10.69 -10.48 -1.74
N TYR A 233 -11.96 -10.34 -2.05
CA TYR A 233 -12.46 -9.60 -3.22
C TYR A 233 -13.38 -8.50 -2.71
N LEU A 234 -12.93 -7.25 -2.84
CA LEU A 234 -13.72 -6.06 -2.56
C LEU A 234 -14.03 -5.36 -3.88
N HIS A 235 -15.30 -5.21 -4.17
CA HIS A 235 -15.79 -4.51 -5.36
C HIS A 235 -16.68 -3.33 -4.90
N HIS A 236 -16.33 -2.11 -5.31
CA HIS A 236 -17.14 -0.88 -5.17
C HIS A 236 -17.48 -0.37 -3.76
N LEU A 237 -16.75 -0.82 -2.75
CA LEU A 237 -16.88 -0.33 -1.38
C LEU A 237 -16.30 1.08 -1.20
N ARG A 238 -16.96 1.86 -0.34
CA ARG A 238 -16.59 3.20 0.09
C ARG A 238 -16.46 3.28 1.61
N GLY A 239 -15.30 3.74 2.09
CA GLY A 239 -15.07 3.97 3.51
C GLY A 239 -13.66 3.58 3.96
N LYS A 240 -13.51 3.19 5.22
CA LYS A 240 -12.24 2.67 5.73
C LYS A 240 -12.12 1.19 5.39
N ILE A 241 -11.09 0.85 4.61
CA ILE A 241 -10.83 -0.52 4.15
C ILE A 241 -9.66 -1.08 4.96
N ASN A 242 -9.99 -1.78 6.04
CA ASN A 242 -9.04 -2.44 6.93
C ASN A 242 -9.02 -3.94 6.64
N ILE A 243 -7.95 -4.43 6.02
CA ILE A 243 -7.80 -5.85 5.66
C ILE A 243 -6.50 -6.37 6.25
N THR A 244 -6.58 -7.44 7.05
CA THR A 244 -5.42 -8.21 7.51
C THR A 244 -5.56 -9.64 6.99
N SER A 245 -4.62 -10.09 6.14
CA SER A 245 -4.62 -11.45 5.59
C SER A 245 -3.30 -12.16 5.85
N GLU A 246 -3.34 -13.37 6.43
CA GLU A 246 -2.15 -14.22 6.56
C GLU A 246 -1.79 -14.86 5.21
N MET A 247 -2.75 -15.48 4.52
CA MET A 247 -2.54 -16.08 3.20
C MET A 247 -3.74 -15.83 2.28
N GLY A 248 -3.51 -15.15 1.16
CA GLY A 248 -4.55 -14.80 0.20
C GLY A 248 -4.23 -13.53 -0.59
N ARG A 249 -4.76 -13.43 -1.81
CA ARG A 249 -4.68 -12.22 -2.63
C ARG A 249 -5.79 -11.26 -2.23
N VAL A 250 -5.49 -9.97 -2.26
CA VAL A 250 -6.49 -8.91 -2.11
C VAL A 250 -6.71 -8.28 -3.48
N HIS A 251 -7.94 -8.39 -3.98
CA HIS A 251 -8.43 -7.70 -5.16
C HIS A 251 -9.19 -6.45 -4.65
N LEU A 252 -8.67 -5.26 -4.94
CA LEU A 252 -9.35 -3.97 -4.67
C LEU A 252 -9.86 -3.41 -5.99
N ASP A 253 -11.07 -3.79 -6.38
CA ASP A 253 -11.63 -3.37 -7.65
C ASP A 253 -12.56 -2.16 -7.45
N GLU A 254 -12.15 -1.03 -8.00
CA GLU A 254 -12.96 0.19 -8.10
C GLU A 254 -13.52 0.64 -6.74
N THR A 255 -12.64 0.62 -5.74
CA THR A 255 -12.91 1.06 -4.36
C THR A 255 -12.50 2.53 -4.13
N LEU A 256 -13.08 3.17 -3.11
CA LEU A 256 -12.75 4.54 -2.68
C LEU A 256 -12.61 4.61 -1.16
N GLY A 257 -11.55 5.24 -0.65
CA GLY A 257 -11.52 5.64 0.75
C GLY A 257 -10.12 5.71 1.37
N ASN A 258 -10.03 5.29 2.63
CA ASN A 258 -8.75 5.17 3.33
C ASN A 258 -8.37 3.70 3.49
N TYR A 259 -7.20 3.36 2.95
CA TYR A 259 -6.72 1.98 2.91
C TYR A 259 -5.77 1.68 4.06
N HIS A 260 -6.06 0.60 4.79
CA HIS A 260 -5.12 -0.07 5.69
C HIS A 260 -5.11 -1.57 5.37
N VAL A 261 -4.33 -1.94 4.35
CA VAL A 261 -4.27 -3.30 3.83
C VAL A 261 -2.91 -3.89 4.16
N GLU A 262 -2.88 -4.95 4.96
CA GLU A 262 -1.68 -5.71 5.30
C GLU A 262 -1.86 -7.19 4.96
N VAL A 263 -1.07 -7.66 3.99
CA VAL A 263 -1.03 -9.06 3.55
C VAL A 263 0.32 -9.67 3.93
N GLN A 264 0.33 -10.85 4.55
CA GLN A 264 1.57 -11.58 4.83
C GLN A 264 2.02 -12.38 3.60
N GLN A 265 1.14 -13.18 2.99
CA GLN A 265 1.46 -13.91 1.76
C GLN A 265 0.36 -13.80 0.70
N GLY A 266 0.59 -12.93 -0.29
CA GLY A 266 -0.32 -12.68 -1.40
C GLY A 266 -0.09 -11.33 -2.08
N GLY A 267 -0.40 -11.26 -3.37
CA GLY A 267 -0.36 -10.00 -4.12
C GLY A 267 -1.55 -9.10 -3.80
N ILE A 268 -1.31 -7.79 -3.80
CA ILE A 268 -2.35 -6.76 -3.74
C ILE A 268 -2.38 -6.11 -5.12
N HIS A 269 -3.55 -6.03 -5.72
CA HIS A 269 -3.70 -5.39 -7.02
C HIS A 269 -5.09 -4.78 -7.08
N GLY A 270 -5.21 -3.71 -7.85
CA GLY A 270 -6.44 -2.96 -7.82
C GLY A 270 -6.46 -1.63 -8.52
N LYS A 271 -7.69 -1.13 -8.58
CA LYS A 271 -8.14 0.14 -9.12
C LYS A 271 -8.68 0.94 -7.93
N ILE A 272 -8.01 2.02 -7.56
CA ILE A 272 -8.33 2.77 -6.33
C ILE A 272 -8.52 4.27 -6.61
N LEU A 273 -9.44 4.88 -5.85
CA LEU A 273 -9.54 6.32 -5.63
C LEU A 273 -9.10 6.64 -4.21
N LEU A 274 -8.42 7.77 -3.99
CA LEU A 274 -7.86 8.10 -2.69
C LEU A 274 -8.74 9.12 -1.95
N ALA A 275 -9.17 8.81 -0.73
CA ALA A 275 -9.76 9.85 0.14
C ALA A 275 -8.66 10.67 0.85
N PRO A 276 -8.91 11.95 1.18
CA PRO A 276 -8.00 12.78 1.98
C PRO A 276 -7.69 12.16 3.35
N GLY A 277 -6.52 11.54 3.48
CA GLY A 277 -6.09 10.83 4.69
C GLY A 277 -4.78 10.06 4.45
N GLN A 278 -4.30 9.33 5.46
CA GLN A 278 -3.13 8.46 5.27
C GLN A 278 -3.58 7.11 4.70
N ASN A 279 -3.10 6.79 3.51
CA ASN A 279 -3.32 5.50 2.85
C ASN A 279 -2.08 4.63 3.00
N LYS A 280 -2.24 3.40 3.51
CA LYS A 280 -1.15 2.45 3.72
C LYS A 280 -1.52 1.07 3.18
N ILE A 281 -0.80 0.65 2.14
CA ILE A 281 -1.00 -0.65 1.49
C ILE A 281 0.33 -1.40 1.51
N LYS A 282 0.34 -2.57 2.14
CA LYS A 282 1.54 -3.34 2.41
C LYS A 282 1.32 -4.84 2.15
N THR A 283 2.24 -5.44 1.41
CA THR A 283 2.36 -6.90 1.32
C THR A 283 3.76 -7.32 1.72
N HIS A 284 3.88 -8.40 2.51
CA HIS A 284 5.17 -8.99 2.85
C HIS A 284 5.66 -9.87 1.69
N ASN A 285 4.92 -10.90 1.29
CA ASN A 285 5.27 -11.72 0.12
C ASN A 285 4.23 -11.58 -1.00
N GLY A 286 4.44 -10.57 -1.86
CA GLY A 286 3.59 -10.24 -2.99
C GLY A 286 4.08 -8.99 -3.71
N SER A 287 3.54 -8.71 -4.89
CA SER A 287 3.70 -7.42 -5.58
C SER A 287 2.47 -6.55 -5.37
N ILE A 288 2.65 -5.24 -5.55
CA ILE A 288 1.60 -4.23 -5.55
C ILE A 288 1.47 -3.71 -6.99
N ASP A 289 0.34 -3.98 -7.65
CA ASP A 289 0.01 -3.43 -8.96
C ASP A 289 -1.25 -2.57 -8.83
N LEU A 290 -1.07 -1.26 -8.70
CA LEU A 290 -2.15 -0.31 -8.43
C LEU A 290 -2.27 0.74 -9.52
N THR A 291 -3.52 1.01 -9.90
CA THR A 291 -3.88 2.16 -10.72
C THR A 291 -4.63 3.16 -9.86
N VAL A 292 -4.07 4.36 -9.71
CA VAL A 292 -4.77 5.51 -9.12
C VAL A 292 -5.54 6.18 -10.24
N LEU A 293 -6.83 6.43 -10.01
CA LEU A 293 -7.79 6.74 -11.08
C LEU A 293 -8.20 8.22 -11.11
N ASP A 294 -7.95 8.94 -10.01
CA ASP A 294 -8.16 10.37 -9.82
C ASP A 294 -6.84 11.17 -9.78
N ASN A 295 -6.95 12.47 -10.10
CA ASN A 295 -5.85 13.43 -9.92
C ASN A 295 -5.71 13.89 -8.45
N LEU A 296 -6.55 13.40 -7.53
CA LEU A 296 -6.59 13.85 -6.15
C LEU A 296 -5.34 13.35 -5.42
N ALA A 297 -4.37 14.25 -5.25
CA ALA A 297 -3.19 13.94 -4.48
C ALA A 297 -3.55 13.76 -3.00
N ALA A 298 -3.24 12.59 -2.46
CA ALA A 298 -3.38 12.26 -1.05
C ALA A 298 -2.13 11.50 -0.55
N PRO A 299 -1.80 11.56 0.76
CA PRO A 299 -0.70 10.78 1.31
C PRO A 299 -0.88 9.27 1.07
N LEU A 300 0.11 8.66 0.42
CA LEU A 300 0.09 7.25 0.02
C LEU A 300 1.43 6.59 0.33
N ASP A 301 1.41 5.60 1.22
CA ASP A 301 2.55 4.76 1.60
C ASP A 301 2.32 3.34 1.04
N LEU A 302 3.01 3.02 -0.05
CA LEU A 302 3.01 1.68 -0.65
C LEU A 302 4.30 0.94 -0.26
N SER A 303 4.14 -0.26 0.31
CA SER A 303 5.24 -1.08 0.81
C SER A 303 5.17 -2.52 0.27
N ALA A 304 5.92 -2.82 -0.79
CA ALA A 304 6.05 -4.17 -1.35
C ALA A 304 7.33 -4.85 -0.83
N LEU A 305 7.21 -5.47 0.35
CA LEU A 305 8.34 -5.98 1.13
C LEU A 305 8.95 -7.30 0.62
N GLU A 306 8.45 -7.95 -0.44
CA GLU A 306 9.16 -8.97 -1.23
C GLU A 306 8.76 -8.91 -2.73
N GLY A 307 8.42 -7.74 -3.27
CA GLY A 307 7.94 -7.61 -4.65
C GLY A 307 8.20 -6.29 -5.37
N VAL A 308 7.50 -6.12 -6.50
CA VAL A 308 7.53 -4.90 -7.33
C VAL A 308 6.39 -3.99 -6.90
N ILE A 309 6.60 -2.67 -6.95
CA ILE A 309 5.52 -1.68 -7.04
C ILE A 309 5.41 -1.25 -8.50
N ARG A 310 4.27 -1.56 -9.12
CA ARG A 310 3.80 -0.86 -10.31
C ARG A 310 2.68 0.07 -9.85
N LEU A 311 2.89 1.36 -10.10
CA LEU A 311 1.93 2.41 -9.81
C LEU A 311 1.65 3.17 -11.10
N LEU A 312 0.42 3.09 -11.59
CA LEU A 312 -0.06 3.89 -12.71
C LEU A 312 -0.72 5.14 -12.12
N LEU A 313 -0.13 6.31 -12.38
CA LEU A 313 -0.63 7.61 -11.95
C LEU A 313 -1.13 8.43 -13.15
N PRO A 314 -2.12 9.32 -12.98
CA PRO A 314 -2.47 10.29 -14.01
C PRO A 314 -1.31 11.25 -14.34
N ASN A 315 -1.32 11.77 -15.57
CA ASN A 315 -0.23 12.62 -16.09
C ASN A 315 0.05 13.87 -15.25
N ASN A 316 -0.99 14.43 -14.60
CA ASN A 316 -0.91 15.66 -13.82
C ASN A 316 -0.87 15.40 -12.29
N TYR A 317 -0.66 14.15 -11.86
CA TYR A 317 -0.63 13.81 -10.43
C TYR A 317 0.54 14.53 -9.74
N ALA A 318 0.24 15.44 -8.81
CA ALA A 318 1.22 16.31 -8.15
C ALA A 318 1.53 15.80 -6.73
N ALA A 319 2.80 15.52 -6.45
CA ALA A 319 3.21 14.90 -5.19
C ALA A 319 4.65 15.24 -4.81
N ASP A 320 4.90 15.32 -3.50
CA ASP A 320 6.25 15.22 -2.93
C ASP A 320 6.59 13.73 -2.88
N VAL A 321 7.64 13.32 -3.59
CA VAL A 321 7.95 11.90 -3.82
C VAL A 321 9.12 11.47 -2.96
N GLU A 322 8.92 10.43 -2.14
CA GLU A 322 9.98 9.74 -1.41
C GLU A 322 10.10 8.30 -1.95
N LEU A 323 11.18 8.02 -2.68
CA LEU A 323 11.40 6.72 -3.30
C LEU A 323 12.45 5.93 -2.52
N LYS A 324 12.11 4.68 -2.21
CA LYS A 324 13.05 3.74 -1.61
C LYS A 324 12.93 2.37 -2.27
N SER A 325 13.86 2.10 -3.18
CA SER A 325 14.14 0.72 -3.60
C SER A 325 15.64 0.51 -3.50
N GLU A 326 16.09 -0.49 -2.76
CA GLU A 326 17.53 -0.74 -2.61
C GLU A 326 18.17 -1.61 -3.71
N LYS A 327 17.41 -1.91 -4.79
CA LYS A 327 17.94 -2.23 -6.14
C LYS A 327 18.19 -0.94 -6.95
N GLN A 328 17.64 0.19 -6.49
CA GLN A 328 17.66 1.50 -7.16
C GLN A 328 17.10 1.47 -8.59
N LEU A 329 16.15 0.57 -8.85
CA LEU A 329 15.43 0.46 -10.11
C LEU A 329 14.16 1.29 -10.05
N TYR A 330 14.29 2.56 -10.43
CA TYR A 330 13.18 3.49 -10.59
C TYR A 330 12.88 3.68 -12.08
N ILE A 331 11.64 3.45 -12.48
CA ILE A 331 11.15 3.82 -13.82
C ILE A 331 10.05 4.86 -13.59
N ILE A 332 10.39 6.13 -13.81
CA ILE A 332 9.49 7.26 -13.64
C ILE A 332 9.33 7.90 -15.01
N ASN A 333 8.10 7.98 -15.50
CA ASN A 333 7.80 8.52 -16.83
C ASN A 333 6.76 9.66 -16.75
N LEU A 334 6.93 10.50 -15.73
CA LEU A 334 6.12 11.69 -15.43
C LEU A 334 7.05 12.90 -15.16
N PRO A 335 6.62 14.14 -15.47
CA PRO A 335 7.42 15.34 -15.21
C PRO A 335 7.78 15.46 -13.73
N SER A 336 9.08 15.38 -13.42
CA SER A 336 9.56 15.32 -12.05
C SER A 336 11.00 15.83 -11.91
N GLU A 337 11.27 16.48 -10.78
CA GLU A 337 12.61 16.89 -10.33
C GLU A 337 12.95 16.09 -9.07
N ILE A 338 13.86 15.11 -9.19
CA ILE A 338 14.20 14.18 -8.11
C ILE A 338 15.72 14.17 -7.92
N ASP A 339 16.16 14.44 -6.69
CA ASP A 339 17.56 14.36 -6.25
C ASP A 339 17.67 13.49 -4.99
N ASN A 340 18.68 12.62 -4.94
CA ASN A 340 18.92 11.73 -3.80
C ASN A 340 17.69 10.89 -3.34
N ASN A 341 16.84 10.49 -4.29
CA ASN A 341 15.55 9.77 -4.12
C ASN A 341 14.42 10.55 -3.42
N VAL A 342 14.56 11.87 -3.24
CA VAL A 342 13.48 12.76 -2.81
C VAL A 342 13.24 13.79 -3.91
N GLY A 343 12.00 14.17 -4.15
CA GLY A 343 11.72 15.16 -5.19
C GLY A 343 10.28 15.58 -5.27
N ILE A 344 9.97 16.28 -6.36
CA ILE A 344 8.65 16.82 -6.66
C ILE A 344 8.21 16.36 -8.05
N MET A 345 6.99 15.84 -8.13
CA MET A 345 6.32 15.46 -9.37
C MET A 345 5.22 16.48 -9.66
N ASN A 346 5.13 16.96 -10.90
CA ASN A 346 4.12 17.92 -11.37
C ASN A 346 3.88 19.14 -10.44
N GLY A 347 4.93 19.68 -9.83
CA GLY A 347 4.86 20.88 -8.97
C GLY A 347 4.83 20.63 -7.45
N GLY A 348 4.81 19.36 -7.01
CA GLY A 348 4.85 18.99 -5.59
C GLY A 348 3.45 18.91 -4.94
N GLY A 349 3.38 18.32 -3.74
CA GLY A 349 2.10 18.03 -3.10
C GLY A 349 2.18 17.02 -1.94
N PRO A 350 1.07 16.37 -1.57
CA PRO A 350 1.05 15.32 -0.55
C PRO A 350 2.10 14.21 -0.76
N LEU A 351 2.60 13.66 0.35
CA LEU A 351 3.70 12.69 0.34
C LEU A 351 3.31 11.37 -0.31
N LEU A 352 3.93 11.06 -1.44
CA LEU A 352 3.93 9.77 -2.09
C LEU A 352 5.18 8.99 -1.69
N ARG A 353 5.06 8.09 -0.70
CA ARG A 353 6.14 7.19 -0.30
C ARG A 353 5.99 5.84 -0.97
N LEU A 354 7.00 5.45 -1.75
CA LEU A 354 7.05 4.16 -2.42
C LEU A 354 8.27 3.38 -1.92
N THR A 355 8.02 2.26 -1.25
CA THR A 355 9.04 1.36 -0.69
C THR A 355 8.93 0.00 -1.36
N ALA A 356 9.89 -0.39 -2.19
CA ALA A 356 9.83 -1.65 -2.93
C ALA A 356 11.15 -2.43 -3.04
N THR A 357 10.99 -3.71 -2.79
CA THR A 357 11.99 -4.77 -2.92
C THR A 357 12.64 -4.89 -4.30
N GLU A 358 11.89 -4.81 -5.39
CA GLU A 358 12.45 -5.14 -6.71
C GLU A 358 12.69 -3.93 -7.59
N ALA A 359 11.60 -3.25 -7.94
CA ALA A 359 11.59 -2.04 -8.73
C ALA A 359 10.36 -1.21 -8.34
N ILE A 360 10.46 0.10 -8.54
CA ILE A 360 9.33 1.02 -8.47
C ILE A 360 9.13 1.58 -9.88
N SER A 361 8.00 1.24 -10.49
CA SER A 361 7.58 1.81 -11.76
C SER A 361 6.43 2.78 -11.51
N VAL A 362 6.72 4.08 -11.54
CA VAL A 362 5.71 5.14 -11.57
C VAL A 362 5.51 5.55 -13.01
N LEU A 363 4.51 4.95 -13.64
CA LEU A 363 4.23 5.16 -15.06
C LEU A 363 3.04 6.11 -15.21
N PRO A 364 3.04 6.96 -16.24
CA PRO A 364 1.82 7.63 -16.66
C PRO A 364 0.83 6.53 -17.03
N ASN A 365 -0.39 6.61 -16.51
CA ASN A 365 -1.46 5.67 -16.82
C ASN A 365 -1.69 5.67 -18.35
N PRO A 366 -1.21 4.65 -19.10
CA PRO A 366 -0.99 4.80 -20.51
C PRO A 366 -2.16 4.21 -21.27
N ARG A 367 -3.04 5.04 -21.83
CA ARG A 367 -3.96 4.56 -22.86
C ARG A 367 -3.23 4.51 -24.22
N LEU A 368 -2.78 3.29 -24.55
CA LEU A 368 -2.58 2.67 -25.87
C LEU A 368 -1.17 2.63 -26.49
N ARG A 369 -0.73 1.42 -26.85
CA ARG A 369 -0.54 1.05 -28.28
C ARG A 369 -0.45 -0.47 -28.53
N ASN A 370 -1.35 -0.93 -29.39
CA ASN A 370 -1.28 -2.06 -30.33
C ASN A 370 -0.69 -3.42 -29.88
N GLN A 371 -1.54 -4.46 -29.88
CA GLN A 371 -1.66 -5.31 -31.07
C GLN A 371 -3.02 -6.04 -31.12
N SER A 372 -3.65 -6.04 -32.31
CA SER A 372 -4.68 -6.99 -32.71
C SER A 372 -4.08 -8.42 -32.71
N GLU A 373 -4.83 -9.53 -32.72
CA GLU A 373 -5.95 -9.79 -33.63
C GLU A 373 -6.67 -11.12 -33.30
N ASN A 374 -7.96 -11.20 -33.67
CA ASN A 374 -8.83 -12.38 -33.82
C ASN A 374 -9.69 -12.86 -32.63
N ALA A 375 -11.00 -12.96 -32.94
CA ALA A 375 -12.14 -13.46 -32.15
C ALA A 375 -12.44 -12.64 -30.87
N ILE A 376 -13.58 -11.94 -30.77
CA ILE A 376 -14.94 -12.47 -30.98
C ILE A 376 -15.84 -11.48 -31.74
N SER A 377 -16.50 -11.98 -32.79
CA SER A 377 -17.70 -11.40 -33.38
C SER A 377 -18.95 -11.95 -32.68
N THR A 378 -20.11 -11.27 -32.81
CA THR A 378 -21.42 -11.56 -32.18
C THR A 378 -21.47 -11.12 -30.70
N THR A 379 -22.45 -10.35 -30.22
CA THR A 379 -23.78 -9.96 -30.79
C THR A 379 -24.28 -8.65 -30.20
N GLN A 380 -24.43 -7.60 -31.01
CA GLN A 380 -25.37 -6.49 -30.76
C GLN A 380 -25.90 -5.99 -32.11
N ASN A 381 -27.15 -6.34 -32.41
CA ASN A 381 -27.95 -5.77 -33.49
C ASN A 381 -29.41 -6.06 -33.13
N GLU A 382 -30.28 -5.04 -33.29
CA GLU A 382 -31.71 -4.97 -32.92
C GLU A 382 -32.05 -4.29 -31.58
N LEU A 383 -31.94 -2.96 -31.55
CA LEU A 383 -32.86 -2.02 -30.88
C LEU A 383 -32.53 -0.58 -31.36
N VAL A 384 -33.02 -0.21 -32.55
CA VAL A 384 -32.81 1.15 -33.09
C VAL A 384 -33.95 2.06 -32.63
N SER A 385 -33.70 2.89 -31.61
CA SER A 385 -34.50 4.07 -31.33
C SER A 385 -34.10 5.21 -32.28
N THR A 386 -35.06 6.04 -32.69
CA THR A 386 -34.81 7.15 -33.62
C THR A 386 -34.38 8.41 -32.87
N ALA A 387 -33.06 8.67 -32.84
CA ALA A 387 -32.49 9.87 -32.21
C ALA A 387 -33.17 11.19 -32.71
N PRO A 388 -33.40 12.17 -31.82
CA PRO A 388 -34.17 13.37 -32.13
C PRO A 388 -33.46 14.27 -33.15
N VAL A 389 -34.24 15.03 -33.93
CA VAL A 389 -33.73 15.97 -34.93
C VAL A 389 -34.32 17.36 -34.68
N LEU A 390 -33.47 18.36 -34.45
CA LEU A 390 -33.86 19.72 -34.15
C LEU A 390 -33.23 20.71 -35.14
N SER A 391 -34.01 21.66 -35.66
CA SER A 391 -33.50 22.78 -36.45
C SER A 391 -33.20 23.96 -35.52
N ILE A 392 -31.94 24.40 -35.46
CA ILE A 392 -31.53 25.51 -34.59
C ILE A 392 -31.46 26.85 -35.36
N PRO A 393 -32.05 27.93 -34.83
CA PRO A 393 -32.14 29.22 -35.53
C PRO A 393 -30.82 29.99 -35.45
N GLN A 394 -30.52 30.73 -36.53
CA GLN A 394 -29.45 31.71 -36.52
C GLN A 394 -29.93 33.00 -35.82
N THR A 395 -29.18 33.50 -34.84
CA THR A 395 -29.41 34.83 -34.24
C THR A 395 -28.61 35.93 -34.95
N ALA A 396 -29.16 37.14 -34.96
CA ALA A 396 -28.51 38.36 -35.41
C ALA A 396 -27.90 39.18 -34.26
N GLN A 397 -28.23 38.85 -33.01
CA GLN A 397 -27.74 39.48 -31.79
C GLN A 397 -27.24 38.37 -30.86
N SER A 398 -25.97 38.45 -30.45
CA SER A 398 -25.39 37.54 -29.47
C SER A 398 -25.92 37.86 -28.06
N PRO A 399 -26.21 36.85 -27.20
CA PRO A 399 -26.56 37.07 -25.80
C PRO A 399 -25.36 37.58 -24.99
N ILE A 400 -25.64 38.20 -23.84
CA ILE A 400 -24.65 38.57 -22.84
C ILE A 400 -24.46 37.37 -21.92
N ILE A 401 -23.29 36.72 -21.96
CA ILE A 401 -23.00 35.56 -21.12
C ILE A 401 -22.79 36.00 -19.67
N ASP A 402 -23.88 36.08 -18.90
CA ASP A 402 -23.93 36.42 -17.47
C ASP A 402 -24.72 35.40 -16.62
N GLY A 403 -25.39 34.44 -17.26
CA GLY A 403 -26.16 33.37 -16.63
C GLY A 403 -27.68 33.62 -16.64
N ASN A 404 -28.14 34.76 -17.16
CA ASN A 404 -29.53 35.21 -17.10
C ASN A 404 -30.31 34.96 -18.41
N LEU A 405 -31.06 33.86 -18.45
CA LEU A 405 -31.86 33.46 -19.61
C LEU A 405 -33.06 34.36 -19.95
N SER A 406 -33.37 35.36 -19.13
CA SER A 406 -34.52 36.24 -19.37
C SER A 406 -34.28 37.28 -20.49
N GLU A 407 -33.12 37.32 -21.16
CA GLU A 407 -32.92 38.20 -22.33
C GLU A 407 -33.91 37.89 -23.48
N THR A 408 -34.40 38.93 -24.18
CA THR A 408 -35.33 38.78 -25.33
C THR A 408 -34.80 37.91 -26.47
N VAL A 409 -33.48 37.72 -26.56
CA VAL A 409 -32.86 36.87 -27.59
C VAL A 409 -33.22 35.39 -27.39
N TRP A 410 -33.28 34.92 -26.15
CA TRP A 410 -33.63 33.53 -25.80
C TRP A 410 -35.08 33.17 -26.15
N LEU A 411 -35.99 34.14 -26.21
CA LEU A 411 -37.37 33.94 -26.71
C LEU A 411 -37.45 33.54 -28.19
N ASN A 412 -36.35 33.65 -28.94
CA ASN A 412 -36.23 33.23 -30.33
C ASN A 412 -35.37 31.95 -30.50
N ALA A 413 -34.80 31.42 -29.42
CA ALA A 413 -34.02 30.19 -29.45
C ALA A 413 -34.91 28.94 -29.56
N ALA A 414 -34.37 27.88 -30.16
CA ALA A 414 -35.05 26.58 -30.18
C ALA A 414 -34.99 25.96 -28.79
N ALA A 415 -36.14 25.62 -28.21
CA ALA A 415 -36.19 24.84 -26.97
C ALA A 415 -36.03 23.35 -27.28
N LEU A 416 -35.33 22.63 -26.42
CA LEU A 416 -35.29 21.18 -26.45
C LEU A 416 -36.63 20.58 -26.00
N THR A 417 -36.88 19.33 -26.39
CA THR A 417 -37.94 18.51 -25.80
C THR A 417 -37.62 18.19 -24.34
N ALA A 418 -38.66 17.92 -23.54
CA ALA A 418 -38.51 17.59 -22.13
C ALA A 418 -37.48 16.46 -21.92
N PHE A 419 -36.61 16.64 -20.92
CA PHE A 419 -35.59 15.66 -20.58
C PHE A 419 -36.23 14.36 -20.09
N GLN A 420 -35.67 13.24 -20.54
CA GLN A 420 -36.10 11.90 -20.17
C GLN A 420 -35.12 11.26 -19.21
N ASN A 421 -35.57 10.23 -18.49
CA ASN A 421 -34.68 9.32 -17.77
C ASN A 421 -33.73 8.57 -18.74
N PRO A 422 -32.66 7.90 -18.26
CA PRO A 422 -31.62 7.33 -19.12
C PRO A 422 -32.13 6.25 -20.10
N THR A 423 -33.23 5.58 -19.73
CA THR A 423 -33.93 4.55 -20.50
C THR A 423 -34.91 5.11 -21.54
N GLY A 424 -35.20 6.41 -21.50
CA GLY A 424 -36.18 7.07 -22.38
C GLY A 424 -37.63 6.70 -22.12
N THR A 425 -37.95 6.07 -20.98
CA THR A 425 -39.31 5.60 -20.64
C THR A 425 -40.17 6.67 -19.97
N GLU A 426 -39.55 7.59 -19.21
CA GLU A 426 -40.24 8.58 -18.37
C GLU A 426 -39.56 9.95 -18.47
N THR A 427 -40.27 11.01 -18.05
CA THR A 427 -39.71 12.37 -17.91
C THR A 427 -38.92 12.50 -16.61
N ALA A 428 -37.91 13.37 -16.60
CA ALA A 428 -37.12 13.69 -15.40
C ALA A 428 -38.00 14.16 -14.21
N GLU A 429 -37.62 13.79 -12.98
CA GLU A 429 -38.24 14.27 -11.75
C GLU A 429 -37.83 15.72 -11.48
N ASN A 430 -36.54 16.06 -11.67
CA ASN A 430 -36.06 17.43 -11.65
C ASN A 430 -35.93 17.97 -13.09
N PRO A 431 -36.89 18.80 -13.57
CA PRO A 431 -36.90 19.25 -14.95
C PRO A 431 -35.66 20.08 -15.31
N THR A 432 -35.37 20.15 -16.60
CA THR A 432 -34.29 20.95 -17.18
C THR A 432 -34.77 21.53 -18.50
N ASP A 433 -34.88 22.86 -18.57
CA ASP A 433 -35.21 23.56 -19.81
C ASP A 433 -33.91 23.97 -20.51
N VAL A 434 -33.78 23.72 -21.82
CA VAL A 434 -32.58 24.07 -22.60
C VAL A 434 -32.95 24.76 -23.90
N TYR A 435 -32.20 25.80 -24.23
CA TYR A 435 -32.40 26.68 -25.37
C TYR A 435 -31.12 26.73 -26.24
N LEU A 436 -31.29 26.59 -27.56
CA LEU A 436 -30.21 26.58 -28.54
C LEU A 436 -30.41 27.63 -29.64
N MET A 437 -29.35 28.37 -29.95
CA MET A 437 -29.26 29.27 -31.10
C MET A 437 -27.78 29.48 -31.50
N TRP A 438 -27.51 29.97 -32.70
CA TRP A 438 -26.14 30.11 -33.20
C TRP A 438 -25.91 31.41 -33.97
N ASP A 439 -24.66 31.89 -33.99
CA ASP A 439 -24.22 32.97 -34.89
C ASP A 439 -22.94 32.58 -35.65
N LYS A 440 -22.29 33.53 -36.33
CA LYS A 440 -21.09 33.27 -37.12
C LYS A 440 -19.86 32.84 -36.29
N GLU A 441 -19.86 33.13 -35.00
CA GLU A 441 -18.72 32.91 -34.11
C GLU A 441 -18.98 31.78 -33.10
N ASN A 442 -20.21 31.62 -32.60
CA ASN A 442 -20.52 30.71 -31.50
C ASN A 442 -21.83 29.91 -31.70
N LEU A 443 -21.89 28.74 -31.06
CA LEU A 443 -23.14 28.11 -30.62
C LEU A 443 -23.43 28.60 -29.19
N TYR A 444 -24.68 28.99 -28.93
CA TYR A 444 -25.14 29.37 -27.60
C TYR A 444 -26.05 28.27 -27.06
N VAL A 445 -25.72 27.79 -25.86
CA VAL A 445 -26.56 26.90 -25.05
C VAL A 445 -26.94 27.65 -23.78
N GLY A 446 -28.23 27.80 -23.53
CA GLY A 446 -28.76 28.33 -22.28
C GLY A 446 -29.58 27.24 -21.60
N ALA A 447 -29.41 27.02 -20.30
CA ALA A 447 -30.19 26.03 -19.57
C ALA A 447 -30.66 26.51 -18.19
N ARG A 448 -31.89 26.14 -17.84
CA ARG A 448 -32.49 26.32 -16.51
C ARG A 448 -32.64 24.94 -15.87
N VAL A 449 -32.09 24.81 -14.67
CA VAL A 449 -31.79 23.54 -14.02
C VAL A 449 -32.48 23.53 -12.65
N TYR A 450 -33.70 23.00 -12.58
CA TYR A 450 -34.59 23.15 -11.42
C TYR A 450 -34.18 22.29 -10.22
N ILE A 451 -34.28 22.84 -9.01
CA ILE A 451 -33.86 22.23 -7.75
C ILE A 451 -35.08 22.15 -6.82
N GLN A 452 -35.28 21.02 -6.13
CA GLN A 452 -36.41 20.86 -5.20
C GLN A 452 -36.31 21.82 -4.00
N ASP A 453 -37.47 22.32 -3.51
CA ASP A 453 -37.67 23.39 -2.49
C ASP A 453 -36.93 23.27 -1.13
N THR A 454 -36.08 22.26 -0.93
CA THR A 454 -35.27 22.09 0.29
C THR A 454 -33.80 21.70 0.03
N GLN A 455 -33.40 21.60 -1.23
CA GLN A 455 -32.07 21.13 -1.65
C GLN A 455 -31.14 22.32 -1.96
N ILE A 456 -29.83 22.07 -1.88
CA ILE A 456 -28.79 23.04 -2.23
C ILE A 456 -27.89 22.34 -3.25
N PRO A 457 -27.56 22.97 -4.38
CA PRO A 457 -26.64 22.39 -5.34
C PRO A 457 -25.31 22.07 -4.67
N ARG A 458 -24.88 20.81 -4.71
CA ARG A 458 -23.57 20.43 -4.17
C ARG A 458 -22.49 21.04 -5.04
N VAL A 459 -21.60 21.79 -4.39
CA VAL A 459 -20.42 22.40 -5.01
C VAL A 459 -19.20 22.09 -4.15
N SER A 460 -18.54 20.99 -4.48
CA SER A 460 -17.27 20.54 -3.90
C SER A 460 -16.09 20.84 -4.83
N GLN A 461 -16.32 20.81 -6.14
CA GLN A 461 -15.31 21.04 -7.16
C GLN A 461 -15.37 22.49 -7.67
N THR A 462 -14.19 23.11 -7.76
CA THR A 462 -14.07 24.59 -7.75
C THR A 462 -12.95 25.13 -8.64
N GLN A 463 -12.25 24.27 -9.37
CA GLN A 463 -11.17 24.69 -10.29
C GLN A 463 -11.57 24.37 -11.72
N LEU A 464 -11.03 25.13 -12.69
CA LEU A 464 -11.11 24.72 -14.10
C LEU A 464 -10.49 23.32 -14.25
N ASP A 465 -11.14 22.45 -15.02
CA ASP A 465 -10.75 21.05 -15.24
C ASP A 465 -10.61 20.17 -13.99
N SER A 466 -11.22 20.59 -12.86
CA SER A 466 -11.48 19.69 -11.72
C SER A 466 -12.59 18.68 -12.07
N PRO A 467 -12.75 17.57 -11.32
CA PRO A 467 -13.73 16.53 -11.64
C PRO A 467 -15.16 16.95 -11.28
N ILE A 468 -15.64 18.05 -11.88
CA ILE A 468 -16.93 18.68 -11.59
C ILE A 468 -18.16 17.79 -11.89
N TRP A 469 -17.97 16.63 -12.53
CA TRP A 469 -18.95 15.55 -12.57
C TRP A 469 -19.21 14.90 -11.21
N GLU A 470 -18.47 15.22 -10.14
CA GLU A 470 -18.79 14.83 -8.76
C GLU A 470 -19.81 15.74 -8.07
N ASP A 471 -20.05 16.93 -8.62
CA ASP A 471 -21.03 17.89 -8.13
C ASP A 471 -22.41 17.67 -8.77
N GLU A 472 -23.37 18.54 -8.48
CA GLU A 472 -24.47 18.75 -9.43
C GLU A 472 -23.90 19.38 -10.70
N SER A 473 -24.26 18.85 -11.88
CA SER A 473 -23.69 19.30 -13.15
C SER A 473 -24.62 19.08 -14.34
N VAL A 474 -24.34 19.79 -15.43
CA VAL A 474 -24.89 19.55 -16.76
C VAL A 474 -23.74 19.35 -17.74
N GLU A 475 -23.80 18.29 -18.53
CA GLU A 475 -22.77 17.93 -19.50
C GLU A 475 -23.30 18.00 -20.93
N ILE A 476 -22.48 18.54 -21.82
CA ILE A 476 -22.80 18.84 -23.22
C ILE A 476 -21.83 18.06 -24.09
N LEU A 477 -22.37 17.25 -25.00
CA LEU A 477 -21.63 16.55 -26.03
C LEU A 477 -21.96 17.19 -27.37
N LEU A 478 -20.94 17.61 -28.11
CA LEU A 478 -21.10 18.37 -29.35
C LEU A 478 -20.10 17.90 -30.41
N ASP A 479 -20.62 17.44 -31.54
CA ASP A 479 -19.85 17.13 -32.75
C ASP A 479 -20.27 18.05 -33.90
N MET A 480 -19.38 18.97 -34.27
CA MET A 480 -19.60 19.87 -35.40
C MET A 480 -19.30 19.23 -36.78
N ASN A 481 -18.72 18.02 -36.82
CA ASN A 481 -18.51 17.25 -38.05
C ASN A 481 -18.70 15.73 -37.84
N PRO A 482 -19.94 15.22 -38.04
CA PRO A 482 -20.29 13.81 -37.86
C PRO A 482 -19.49 12.83 -38.75
N GLU A 483 -18.87 13.31 -39.83
CA GLU A 483 -18.01 12.52 -40.72
C GLU A 483 -16.64 12.18 -40.11
N THR A 484 -16.30 12.76 -38.96
CA THR A 484 -15.04 12.50 -38.24
C THR A 484 -15.29 11.82 -36.91
N GLU A 485 -14.39 10.96 -36.43
CA GLU A 485 -14.55 10.26 -35.14
C GLU A 485 -14.72 11.19 -33.91
N PRO A 486 -13.90 12.26 -33.71
CA PRO A 486 -13.86 12.98 -32.44
C PRO A 486 -14.97 14.02 -32.25
N TYR A 487 -15.31 14.29 -30.99
CA TYR A 487 -16.28 15.32 -30.57
C TYR A 487 -15.84 16.03 -29.28
N SER A 488 -16.46 17.15 -28.93
CA SER A 488 -16.18 17.87 -27.67
C SER A 488 -17.15 17.49 -26.57
N HIS A 489 -16.62 17.33 -25.35
CA HIS A 489 -17.36 17.16 -24.10
C HIS A 489 -17.07 18.34 -23.19
N LEU A 490 -18.12 19.00 -22.73
CA LEU A 490 -18.06 20.14 -21.83
C LEU A 490 -18.94 19.84 -20.62
N ILE A 491 -18.52 20.22 -19.43
CA ILE A 491 -19.33 20.08 -18.21
C ILE A 491 -19.40 21.44 -17.53
N VAL A 492 -20.58 21.80 -17.02
CA VAL A 492 -20.83 23.02 -16.25
C VAL A 492 -21.43 22.65 -14.90
N ASN A 493 -20.87 23.18 -13.81
CA ASN A 493 -21.46 23.09 -12.47
C ASN A 493 -22.11 24.43 -12.04
N PRO A 494 -22.95 24.45 -10.98
CA PRO A 494 -23.70 25.62 -10.53
C PRO A 494 -22.94 26.93 -10.26
N ILE A 495 -21.62 26.88 -10.07
CA ILE A 495 -20.77 28.08 -9.87
C ILE A 495 -19.96 28.47 -11.12
N GLY A 496 -20.27 27.90 -12.27
CA GLY A 496 -19.56 28.19 -13.52
C GLY A 496 -18.21 27.52 -13.63
N GLY A 497 -17.95 26.48 -12.83
CA GLY A 497 -16.84 25.57 -13.06
C GLY A 497 -17.04 24.89 -14.42
N LEU A 498 -16.04 25.03 -15.29
CA LEU A 498 -15.99 24.40 -16.60
C LEU A 498 -14.92 23.31 -16.59
N PHE A 499 -15.27 22.14 -17.11
CA PHE A 499 -14.33 21.12 -17.55
C PHE A 499 -14.53 20.95 -19.05
N ASP A 500 -13.43 20.92 -19.81
CA ASP A 500 -13.48 20.61 -21.23
C ASP A 500 -12.55 19.45 -21.65
N GLN A 501 -13.01 18.68 -22.63
CA GLN A 501 -12.31 17.50 -23.12
C GLN A 501 -12.59 17.26 -24.60
N TRP A 502 -11.52 16.97 -25.36
CA TRP A 502 -11.64 16.48 -26.73
C TRP A 502 -11.73 14.97 -26.73
N VAL A 503 -12.91 14.42 -27.01
CA VAL A 503 -13.13 12.97 -27.12
C VAL A 503 -12.54 12.51 -28.45
N THR A 504 -11.55 11.63 -28.37
CA THR A 504 -10.85 11.06 -29.54
C THR A 504 -11.41 9.70 -29.94
N LYS A 505 -12.02 8.98 -29.00
CA LYS A 505 -12.80 7.77 -29.27
C LYS A 505 -13.84 7.57 -28.17
N GLU A 506 -15.05 7.26 -28.58
CA GLU A 506 -16.12 6.79 -27.71
C GLU A 506 -15.83 5.39 -27.13
N GLY A 507 -16.74 4.90 -26.29
CA GLY A 507 -16.66 3.58 -25.68
C GLY A 507 -16.93 3.58 -24.20
N PHE A 508 -16.62 2.46 -23.57
CA PHE A 508 -17.08 2.18 -22.22
C PHE A 508 -16.44 3.11 -21.17
N PRO A 509 -17.23 3.50 -20.15
CA PRO A 509 -16.86 4.45 -19.11
C PRO A 509 -15.64 3.99 -18.31
N ASN A 510 -14.60 4.84 -18.25
CA ASN A 510 -13.52 4.67 -17.28
C ASN A 510 -14.01 5.00 -15.86
N PHE A 511 -13.58 4.22 -14.86
CA PHE A 511 -13.91 4.42 -13.45
C PHE A 511 -13.68 5.85 -12.93
N ARG A 512 -12.71 6.59 -13.50
CA ARG A 512 -12.48 8.01 -13.14
C ARG A 512 -13.71 8.93 -13.28
N PHE A 513 -14.70 8.50 -14.06
CA PHE A 513 -15.95 9.20 -14.30
C PHE A 513 -17.14 8.64 -13.50
N ALA A 514 -16.93 7.54 -12.75
CA ALA A 514 -17.99 6.91 -11.98
C ALA A 514 -18.44 7.82 -10.82
N PRO A 515 -19.75 8.06 -10.66
CA PRO A 515 -20.28 8.74 -9.50
C PRO A 515 -19.88 8.07 -8.19
N THR A 516 -19.72 8.87 -7.13
CA THR A 516 -19.64 8.42 -5.74
C THR A 516 -20.99 7.85 -5.28
N GLY A 517 -21.38 6.70 -5.85
CA GLY A 517 -22.62 5.96 -5.59
C GLY A 517 -22.55 4.57 -6.24
N VAL A 518 -22.17 4.55 -7.51
CA VAL A 518 -22.32 3.41 -8.44
C VAL A 518 -21.33 2.27 -8.22
N GLU A 519 -21.77 1.07 -8.57
CA GLU A 519 -20.99 -0.18 -8.52
C GLU A 519 -20.99 -0.89 -9.89
N ARG A 520 -20.03 -1.79 -10.13
CA ARG A 520 -19.85 -2.46 -11.43
C ARG A 520 -19.43 -3.92 -11.32
N GLU A 521 -19.75 -4.69 -12.34
CA GLU A 521 -19.00 -5.91 -12.65
C GLU A 521 -17.69 -5.51 -13.37
N PRO A 522 -16.58 -6.26 -13.20
CA PRO A 522 -15.34 -5.99 -13.90
C PRO A 522 -15.52 -6.15 -15.43
N ILE A 523 -15.58 -5.02 -16.13
CA ILE A 523 -15.70 -4.94 -17.60
C ILE A 523 -14.50 -5.65 -18.24
N ASP A 524 -14.77 -6.57 -19.18
CA ASP A 524 -13.76 -7.31 -19.93
C ASP A 524 -12.79 -6.36 -20.67
N ASP A 525 -11.48 -6.61 -20.54
CA ASP A 525 -10.41 -5.85 -21.21
C ASP A 525 -10.50 -5.91 -22.75
N SER A 526 -11.33 -6.80 -23.31
CA SER A 526 -11.66 -6.84 -24.74
C SER A 526 -12.55 -5.67 -25.22
N ILE A 527 -13.25 -5.00 -24.31
CA ILE A 527 -14.25 -3.98 -24.60
C ILE A 527 -13.59 -2.62 -24.85
N GLU A 528 -14.00 -1.90 -25.90
CA GLU A 528 -13.39 -0.63 -26.26
C GLU A 528 -13.70 0.47 -25.23
N GLN A 529 -12.67 0.89 -24.49
CA GLN A 529 -12.79 1.93 -23.46
C GLN A 529 -12.64 3.35 -24.04
N PHE A 530 -13.43 4.28 -23.50
CA PHE A 530 -13.43 5.71 -23.84
C PHE A 530 -12.05 6.38 -23.76
N LYS A 531 -11.78 7.33 -24.68
CA LYS A 531 -10.55 8.13 -24.73
C LYS A 531 -10.85 9.60 -25.02
N GLY A 532 -10.72 10.44 -24.00
CA GLY A 532 -10.71 11.89 -24.15
C GLY A 532 -9.42 12.54 -23.60
N ASP A 533 -9.05 13.67 -24.20
CA ASP A 533 -7.94 14.54 -23.84
C ASP A 533 -8.45 15.78 -23.07
N SER A 534 -8.17 15.86 -21.77
CA SER A 534 -8.47 17.01 -20.89
C SER A 534 -7.44 18.14 -20.98
N SER A 535 -6.46 18.07 -21.88
CA SER A 535 -5.53 19.19 -22.13
C SER A 535 -5.99 20.10 -23.27
N TRP A 536 -7.05 19.70 -24.00
CA TRP A 536 -7.71 20.52 -24.99
C TRP A 536 -8.66 21.52 -24.32
N ASN A 537 -8.55 22.80 -24.69
CA ASN A 537 -9.44 23.83 -24.21
C ASN A 537 -10.44 24.30 -25.28
N SER A 538 -11.71 24.36 -24.90
CA SER A 538 -12.82 24.84 -25.74
C SER A 538 -12.77 26.35 -25.97
N HIS A 539 -12.18 27.09 -25.03
CA HIS A 539 -12.34 28.54 -24.88
C HIS A 539 -13.81 28.98 -24.82
N ALA A 540 -14.71 28.10 -24.39
CA ALA A 540 -16.08 28.47 -24.13
C ALA A 540 -16.15 29.51 -23.02
N LYS A 541 -17.06 30.48 -23.17
CA LYS A 541 -17.39 31.40 -22.09
C LYS A 541 -18.64 30.86 -21.41
N VAL A 542 -18.57 30.66 -20.11
CA VAL A 542 -19.70 30.23 -19.29
C VAL A 542 -19.96 31.24 -18.18
N ALA A 543 -21.23 31.46 -17.85
CA ALA A 543 -21.66 32.17 -16.67
C ALA A 543 -22.90 31.48 -16.08
N THR A 544 -23.09 31.62 -14.77
CA THR A 544 -24.09 30.87 -13.99
C THR A 544 -24.74 31.74 -12.94
N GLN A 545 -26.05 31.56 -12.74
CA GLN A 545 -26.79 32.19 -11.66
C GLN A 545 -27.46 31.10 -10.79
N ILE A 546 -27.31 31.18 -9.47
CA ILE A 546 -27.97 30.27 -8.52
C ILE A 546 -29.10 31.04 -7.82
N ASN A 547 -30.33 30.62 -8.09
CA ASN A 547 -31.57 31.09 -7.49
C ASN A 547 -32.03 30.09 -6.41
N VAL A 548 -33.21 30.29 -5.82
CA VAL A 548 -33.72 29.41 -4.74
C VAL A 548 -34.19 28.06 -5.29
N ASN A 549 -34.86 28.06 -6.45
CA ASN A 549 -35.56 26.90 -7.01
C ASN A 549 -34.93 26.36 -8.31
N PHE A 550 -33.85 26.97 -8.78
CA PHE A 550 -33.04 26.49 -9.90
C PHE A 550 -31.66 27.15 -9.89
N TRP A 551 -30.75 26.62 -10.68
CA TRP A 551 -29.64 27.39 -11.21
C TRP A 551 -29.77 27.47 -12.74
N SER A 552 -29.25 28.55 -13.32
CA SER A 552 -29.20 28.72 -14.78
C SER A 552 -27.77 28.90 -15.23
N PHE A 553 -27.49 28.51 -16.46
CA PHE A 553 -26.22 28.80 -17.11
C PHE A 553 -26.40 29.20 -18.56
N GLU A 554 -25.44 29.98 -19.03
CA GLU A 554 -25.26 30.32 -20.43
C GLU A 554 -23.84 29.95 -20.83
N ILE A 555 -23.68 29.29 -21.97
CA ILE A 555 -22.38 28.96 -22.53
C ILE A 555 -22.31 29.32 -24.02
N ALA A 556 -21.30 30.12 -24.37
CA ALA A 556 -20.93 30.42 -25.75
C ALA A 556 -19.77 29.52 -26.17
N ILE A 557 -20.04 28.57 -27.07
CA ILE A 557 -19.08 27.57 -27.55
C ILE A 557 -18.53 28.02 -28.93
N PRO A 558 -17.22 28.32 -29.05
CA PRO A 558 -16.65 28.84 -30.29
C PRO A 558 -16.71 27.87 -31.47
N ARG A 559 -17.27 28.32 -32.60
CA ARG A 559 -17.34 27.58 -33.87
C ARG A 559 -16.00 27.47 -34.60
N LYS A 560 -14.91 28.01 -34.06
CA LYS A 560 -13.56 27.92 -34.67
C LYS A 560 -13.06 26.49 -34.90
N TYR A 561 -13.69 25.51 -34.26
CA TYR A 561 -13.42 24.08 -34.39
C TYR A 561 -14.29 23.38 -35.45
N GLU A 562 -15.28 24.07 -36.02
CA GLU A 562 -16.10 23.58 -37.12
C GLU A 562 -15.24 23.30 -38.35
N ARG A 563 -15.26 22.05 -38.80
CA ARG A 563 -14.62 21.62 -40.05
C ARG A 563 -15.67 21.67 -41.16
N LYS A 564 -15.23 21.86 -42.40
CA LYS A 564 -16.13 21.74 -43.56
C LYS A 564 -16.78 20.35 -43.55
N ASN A 565 -18.10 20.36 -43.59
CA ASN A 565 -19.00 19.21 -43.51
C ASN A 565 -20.01 19.38 -44.65
N GLU A 566 -20.13 18.39 -45.55
CA GLU A 566 -21.01 18.50 -46.73
C GLU A 566 -22.49 18.29 -46.36
N ALA A 567 -22.78 17.69 -45.20
CA ALA A 567 -24.12 17.36 -44.73
C ALA A 567 -24.80 18.46 -43.86
N GLY A 568 -24.11 19.55 -43.51
CA GLY A 568 -24.70 20.72 -42.82
C GLY A 568 -25.40 20.43 -41.49
N THR A 569 -25.02 19.34 -40.82
CA THR A 569 -25.66 18.79 -39.62
C THR A 569 -24.61 18.53 -38.54
N TRP A 570 -24.90 18.88 -37.30
CA TRP A 570 -24.07 18.57 -36.11
C TRP A 570 -24.73 17.47 -35.28
N LEU A 571 -23.97 16.72 -34.48
CA LEU A 571 -24.53 15.89 -33.41
C LEU A 571 -24.45 16.63 -32.08
N PHE A 572 -25.47 16.46 -31.26
CA PHE A 572 -25.57 17.07 -29.94
C PHE A 572 -26.25 16.12 -28.96
N ASN A 573 -25.77 16.09 -27.73
CA ASN A 573 -26.55 15.63 -26.59
C ASN A 573 -26.25 16.51 -25.38
N ILE A 574 -27.19 16.56 -24.46
CA ILE A 574 -27.04 17.25 -23.19
C ILE A 574 -27.72 16.41 -22.10
N HIS A 575 -27.03 16.24 -20.98
CA HIS A 575 -27.55 15.49 -19.83
C HIS A 575 -27.26 16.21 -18.53
N ARG A 576 -28.10 15.97 -17.53
CA ARG A 576 -27.99 16.51 -16.18
C ARG A 576 -27.69 15.39 -15.20
N LYS A 577 -26.80 15.69 -14.27
CA LYS A 577 -26.60 14.96 -13.01
C LYS A 577 -27.10 15.83 -11.86
N ALA A 578 -28.28 15.52 -11.32
CA ALA A 578 -28.82 16.17 -10.13
C ALA A 578 -28.47 15.36 -8.88
N GLN A 579 -28.32 16.02 -7.72
CA GLN A 579 -28.12 15.34 -6.44
C GLN A 579 -29.38 15.42 -5.58
N LEU A 580 -29.91 14.26 -5.18
CA LEU A 580 -31.04 14.17 -4.27
C LEU A 580 -30.56 14.19 -2.81
N LYS A 581 -31.32 14.88 -1.96
CA LYS A 581 -30.96 15.12 -0.55
C LYS A 581 -31.42 13.99 0.36
N SER A 582 -30.48 13.31 1.02
CA SER A 582 -30.78 12.43 2.16
C SER A 582 -31.36 13.23 3.33
N VAL A 583 -32.40 12.67 3.97
CA VAL A 583 -33.10 13.32 5.09
C VAL A 583 -32.19 13.37 6.31
N ILE A 584 -31.95 14.59 6.81
CA ILE A 584 -31.01 14.84 7.92
C ILE A 584 -31.61 14.34 9.25
N GLY A 585 -31.26 13.10 9.62
CA GLY A 585 -31.19 12.65 11.01
C GLY A 585 -29.92 13.18 11.70
N GLU A 586 -29.71 12.87 12.98
CA GLU A 586 -28.60 13.43 13.78
C GLU A 586 -27.18 12.88 13.43
N ASP A 587 -27.06 12.09 12.36
CA ASP A 587 -25.79 11.54 11.87
C ASP A 587 -25.11 12.42 10.80
N LEU A 588 -23.78 12.52 10.88
CA LEU A 588 -22.95 13.37 10.02
C LEU A 588 -22.60 12.76 8.65
N ASN A 589 -23.32 11.75 8.15
CA ASN A 589 -22.93 10.98 6.95
C ASN A 589 -24.10 10.80 5.96
N PRO A 590 -24.39 11.80 5.10
CA PRO A 590 -25.46 11.71 4.12
C PRO A 590 -25.06 10.83 2.92
N SER A 591 -25.77 9.71 2.74
CA SER A 591 -25.72 8.94 1.48
C SER A 591 -26.21 9.81 0.32
N THR A 592 -25.50 9.76 -0.80
CA THR A 592 -25.72 10.69 -1.92
C THR A 592 -26.39 9.98 -3.10
N GLN A 593 -27.70 10.18 -3.24
CA GLN A 593 -28.44 9.73 -4.43
C GLN A 593 -28.31 10.74 -5.57
N TYR A 594 -28.30 10.25 -6.81
CA TYR A 594 -28.25 11.08 -8.01
C TYR A 594 -29.39 10.73 -8.96
N GLU A 595 -29.97 11.76 -9.59
CA GLU A 595 -30.87 11.61 -10.74
C GLU A 595 -30.11 11.96 -12.01
N TYR A 596 -30.31 11.17 -13.07
CA TYR A 596 -29.74 11.41 -14.40
C TYR A 596 -30.84 11.62 -15.41
N SER A 597 -30.72 12.66 -16.23
CA SER A 597 -31.71 12.94 -17.27
C SER A 597 -31.08 13.52 -18.53
N TYR A 598 -31.65 13.19 -19.69
CA TYR A 598 -31.06 13.39 -21.01
C TYR A 598 -32.03 14.05 -21.97
N TRP A 599 -31.54 14.89 -22.88
CA TRP A 599 -32.34 15.31 -24.04
C TRP A 599 -32.55 14.17 -25.05
N SER A 600 -31.47 13.43 -25.35
CA SER A 600 -31.52 12.19 -26.13
C SER A 600 -31.07 11.03 -25.22
N PRO A 601 -32.00 10.18 -24.73
CA PRO A 601 -31.66 9.10 -23.81
C PRO A 601 -30.77 8.05 -24.49
N MET A 602 -29.86 7.46 -23.70
CA MET A 602 -28.87 6.51 -24.19
C MET A 602 -29.41 5.07 -24.29
N TYR A 603 -30.56 4.80 -23.67
CA TYR A 603 -31.15 3.47 -23.52
C TYR A 603 -30.24 2.48 -22.78
N ASP A 604 -29.45 3.02 -21.83
CA ASP A 604 -28.50 2.28 -21.01
C ASP A 604 -28.91 2.36 -19.52
N GLU A 605 -29.27 1.22 -18.94
CA GLU A 605 -29.59 1.04 -17.52
C GLU A 605 -28.35 0.74 -16.65
N GLU A 606 -27.27 0.26 -17.26
CA GLU A 606 -26.02 -0.14 -16.59
C GLU A 606 -25.14 1.08 -16.29
N TYR A 607 -25.13 2.05 -17.21
CA TYR A 607 -24.35 3.29 -17.12
C TYR A 607 -25.21 4.55 -17.29
N PRO A 608 -26.23 4.77 -16.44
CA PRO A 608 -27.22 5.85 -16.55
C PRO A 608 -26.65 7.27 -16.44
N TRP A 609 -25.35 7.40 -16.16
CA TRP A 609 -24.60 8.65 -15.99
C TRP A 609 -23.57 8.88 -17.09
N TRP A 610 -23.43 7.93 -18.03
CA TRP A 610 -22.47 8.02 -19.11
C TRP A 610 -23.21 8.47 -20.38
N PRO A 611 -22.77 9.53 -21.09
CA PRO A 611 -23.43 10.02 -22.30
C PRO A 611 -22.74 9.62 -23.61
N HIS A 612 -21.61 8.91 -23.55
CA HIS A 612 -20.61 8.86 -24.62
C HIS A 612 -20.82 7.78 -25.71
N TRP A 613 -22.02 7.69 -26.29
CA TRP A 613 -22.29 6.90 -27.51
C TRP A 613 -22.81 7.82 -28.60
N LYS A 614 -22.09 7.93 -29.71
CA LYS A 614 -22.36 8.85 -30.80
C LYS A 614 -23.65 8.51 -31.54
N GLU A 615 -24.03 7.24 -31.59
CA GLU A 615 -25.30 6.77 -32.15
C GLU A 615 -26.52 7.28 -31.38
N GLY A 616 -26.38 7.53 -30.07
CA GLY A 616 -27.42 8.07 -29.20
C GLY A 616 -27.57 9.59 -29.26
N MET A 617 -26.66 10.31 -29.95
CA MET A 617 -26.72 11.77 -30.04
C MET A 617 -27.77 12.26 -31.04
N GLY A 618 -28.54 13.27 -30.64
CA GLY A 618 -29.49 13.95 -31.51
C GLY A 618 -28.82 14.77 -32.61
N LYS A 619 -29.57 15.11 -33.67
CA LYS A 619 -29.06 15.81 -34.87
C LYS A 619 -29.53 17.26 -34.89
N LEU A 620 -28.59 18.21 -34.85
CA LEU A 620 -28.88 19.64 -35.02
C LEU A 620 -28.68 20.04 -36.49
N LYS A 621 -29.72 20.63 -37.10
CA LYS A 621 -29.67 21.22 -38.43
C LYS A 621 -29.53 22.73 -38.34
N LEU A 622 -28.52 23.29 -39.02
CA LEU A 622 -28.33 24.73 -39.13
C LEU A 622 -29.34 25.30 -40.14
N GLY A 623 -30.48 25.80 -39.65
CA GLY A 623 -31.53 26.38 -40.49
C GLY A 623 -31.21 27.82 -40.91
N ALA A 624 -31.31 28.11 -42.22
CA ALA A 624 -31.20 29.48 -42.74
C ALA A 624 -32.52 30.26 -42.67
N GLU A 625 -33.66 29.57 -42.77
CA GLU A 625 -35.02 30.13 -42.62
C GLU A 625 -35.93 29.10 -41.96
N GLN A 626 -37.02 29.55 -41.32
CA GLN A 626 -38.02 28.67 -40.73
C GLN A 626 -38.64 27.74 -41.80
N SER A 627 -38.76 26.46 -41.48
CA SER A 627 -39.53 25.50 -42.27
C SER A 627 -40.26 24.52 -41.34
N PRO A 628 -41.43 23.99 -41.76
CA PRO A 628 -42.54 23.89 -40.83
C PRO A 628 -42.49 22.64 -39.96
N ILE A 629 -43.01 22.78 -38.74
CA ILE A 629 -43.49 21.63 -37.96
C ILE A 629 -44.59 20.96 -38.78
N SER A 630 -44.42 19.67 -39.08
CA SER A 630 -45.36 18.93 -39.91
C SER A 630 -46.62 18.56 -39.15
N ALA A 631 -47.71 19.26 -39.49
CA ALA A 631 -49.11 18.89 -39.29
C ALA A 631 -49.62 18.72 -37.84
N SER A 632 -50.04 19.82 -37.20
CA SER A 632 -51.47 20.20 -37.25
C SER A 632 -51.75 21.59 -36.64
N TYR A 633 -52.76 22.27 -37.19
CA TYR A 633 -53.42 23.52 -36.77
C TYR A 633 -52.70 24.90 -36.79
N GLU A 634 -53.44 25.82 -37.42
CA GLU A 634 -53.61 27.27 -37.22
C GLU A 634 -52.46 28.30 -37.34
N VAL A 635 -52.86 29.49 -37.79
CA VAL A 635 -52.01 30.68 -37.95
C VAL A 635 -51.90 31.38 -36.59
N SER A 636 -50.72 31.35 -35.97
CA SER A 636 -50.50 32.02 -34.70
C SER A 636 -50.65 33.55 -34.84
N GLU A 637 -51.60 34.13 -34.11
CA GLU A 637 -51.75 35.57 -34.03
C GLU A 637 -50.51 36.22 -33.42
N LYS A 638 -50.13 37.39 -33.96
CA LYS A 638 -49.04 38.22 -33.46
C LYS A 638 -49.61 39.46 -32.81
N TYR A 639 -49.24 39.71 -31.57
CA TYR A 639 -49.68 40.86 -30.78
C TYR A 639 -48.56 41.89 -30.69
N LYS A 640 -48.90 43.18 -30.69
CA LYS A 640 -47.98 44.29 -30.47
C LYS A 640 -48.27 44.96 -29.14
N ILE A 641 -47.30 44.97 -28.24
CA ILE A 641 -47.46 45.56 -26.90
C ILE A 641 -47.53 47.09 -27.02
N SER A 642 -48.56 47.70 -26.40
CA SER A 642 -48.72 49.14 -26.28
C SER A 642 -48.29 49.70 -24.93
N ALA A 643 -48.51 48.95 -23.85
CA ALA A 643 -48.12 49.28 -22.48
C ALA A 643 -47.91 48.00 -21.66
N VAL A 644 -47.08 48.12 -20.61
CA VAL A 644 -46.82 47.08 -19.61
C VAL A 644 -47.09 47.70 -18.25
N GLU A 645 -47.97 47.10 -17.46
CA GLU A 645 -48.38 47.59 -16.14
C GLU A 645 -48.11 46.51 -15.10
N ILE A 646 -47.58 46.89 -13.93
CA ILE A 646 -47.26 45.96 -12.83
C ILE A 646 -48.05 46.39 -11.59
N GLU A 647 -48.77 45.46 -10.96
CA GLU A 647 -49.50 45.69 -9.71
C GLU A 647 -49.16 44.62 -8.65
N GLY A 648 -49.16 45.01 -7.38
CA GLY A 648 -48.99 44.10 -6.23
C GLY A 648 -47.62 44.14 -5.54
N ASN A 649 -46.63 44.80 -6.13
CA ASN A 649 -45.37 45.12 -5.46
C ASN A 649 -45.56 46.09 -4.27
N LYS A 650 -44.69 45.95 -3.26
CA LYS A 650 -44.74 46.65 -1.97
C LYS A 650 -43.36 47.09 -1.48
N THR A 651 -42.34 46.26 -1.73
CA THR A 651 -40.97 46.42 -1.24
C THR A 651 -40.02 46.78 -2.39
N ILE A 652 -40.29 46.26 -3.59
CA ILE A 652 -39.47 46.49 -4.79
C ILE A 652 -40.14 47.56 -5.66
N PRO A 653 -39.45 48.67 -6.00
CA PRO A 653 -40.01 49.71 -6.86
C PRO A 653 -40.37 49.21 -8.26
N THR A 654 -41.47 49.71 -8.82
CA THR A 654 -41.98 49.29 -10.14
C THR A 654 -40.94 49.52 -11.24
N GLU A 655 -40.10 50.54 -11.13
CA GLU A 655 -39.01 50.84 -12.05
C GLU A 655 -37.94 49.73 -12.07
N VAL A 656 -37.58 49.21 -10.88
CA VAL A 656 -36.59 48.11 -10.73
C VAL A 656 -37.14 46.81 -11.31
N LEU A 657 -38.46 46.61 -11.24
CA LEU A 657 -39.11 45.47 -11.88
C LEU A 657 -39.13 45.63 -13.40
N LEU A 658 -39.54 46.80 -13.92
CA LEU A 658 -39.57 47.08 -15.36
C LEU A 658 -38.19 46.98 -16.04
N GLU A 659 -37.09 47.25 -15.34
CA GLU A 659 -35.73 46.98 -15.84
C GLU A 659 -35.38 45.48 -15.96
N LYS A 660 -36.09 44.60 -15.25
CA LYS A 660 -35.87 43.16 -15.24
C LYS A 660 -36.86 42.35 -16.08
N ILE A 661 -37.99 42.94 -16.47
CA ILE A 661 -38.96 42.27 -17.36
C ILE A 661 -38.56 42.49 -18.83
N PRO A 662 -38.39 41.45 -19.65
CA PRO A 662 -37.92 41.57 -21.04
C PRO A 662 -38.98 42.02 -22.06
N ILE A 663 -40.06 42.70 -21.62
CA ILE A 663 -41.06 43.26 -22.53
C ILE A 663 -41.16 44.78 -22.42
N ALA A 664 -41.07 45.44 -23.57
CA ALA A 664 -41.21 46.89 -23.70
C ALA A 664 -42.31 47.27 -24.71
N PRO A 665 -42.92 48.46 -24.57
CA PRO A 665 -43.83 49.01 -25.57
C PRO A 665 -43.23 49.00 -26.97
N GLY A 666 -43.97 48.46 -27.94
CA GLY A 666 -43.57 48.36 -29.33
C GLY A 666 -43.03 47.00 -29.77
N ASN A 667 -42.65 46.11 -28.84
CA ASN A 667 -42.31 44.73 -29.18
C ASN A 667 -43.53 43.96 -29.72
N THR A 668 -43.27 42.93 -30.54
CA THR A 668 -44.30 42.01 -31.07
C THR A 668 -44.02 40.57 -30.66
N PHE A 669 -45.03 39.90 -30.12
CA PHE A 669 -44.95 38.54 -29.57
C PHE A 669 -46.09 37.64 -30.06
N THR A 670 -45.87 36.33 -30.05
CA THR A 670 -46.94 35.32 -30.15
C THR A 670 -47.51 34.99 -28.77
N ASN A 671 -48.67 34.30 -28.71
CA ASN A 671 -49.20 33.78 -27.44
C ASN A 671 -48.19 32.85 -26.73
N GLU A 672 -47.47 32.00 -27.46
CA GLU A 672 -46.43 31.13 -26.88
C GLU A 672 -45.29 31.91 -26.20
N GLN A 673 -44.86 33.02 -26.81
CA GLN A 673 -43.83 33.88 -26.23
C GLN A 673 -44.32 34.63 -24.99
N LEU A 674 -45.61 35.00 -24.95
CA LEU A 674 -46.25 35.57 -23.76
C LEU A 674 -46.40 34.53 -22.64
N THR A 675 -46.74 33.27 -22.94
CA THR A 675 -46.79 32.20 -21.94
C THR A 675 -45.40 31.90 -21.37
N ARG A 676 -44.35 31.85 -22.20
CA ARG A 676 -42.96 31.71 -21.71
C ARG A 676 -42.56 32.85 -20.78
N LEU A 677 -42.95 34.08 -21.09
CA LEU A 677 -42.69 35.24 -20.24
C LEU A 677 -43.29 35.10 -18.84
N ILE A 678 -44.48 34.50 -18.70
CA ILE A 678 -45.08 34.26 -17.38
C ILE A 678 -44.19 33.33 -16.56
N VAL A 679 -43.75 32.22 -17.17
CA VAL A 679 -42.85 31.24 -16.54
C VAL A 679 -41.49 31.85 -16.20
N GLU A 680 -40.94 32.77 -17.01
CA GLU A 680 -39.73 33.54 -16.66
C GLU A 680 -39.93 34.37 -15.38
N LEU A 681 -41.10 34.98 -15.20
CA LEU A 681 -41.40 35.85 -14.06
C LEU A 681 -41.76 35.07 -12.79
N GLU A 682 -42.50 33.96 -12.90
CA GLU A 682 -42.77 33.05 -11.76
C GLU A 682 -41.47 32.48 -11.17
N ASN A 683 -40.44 32.35 -11.99
CA ASN A 683 -39.11 31.87 -11.62
C ASN A 683 -38.20 32.93 -10.94
N PHE A 684 -38.66 34.17 -10.74
CA PHE A 684 -37.84 35.18 -10.05
C PHE A 684 -37.91 35.02 -8.52
N ASP A 685 -36.77 34.91 -7.83
CA ASP A 685 -36.60 34.86 -6.36
C ASP A 685 -37.39 35.94 -5.58
N TRP A 686 -37.84 36.99 -6.27
CA TRP A 686 -38.56 38.13 -5.71
C TRP A 686 -40.08 37.92 -5.60
N PHE A 687 -40.65 36.88 -6.21
CA PHE A 687 -42.11 36.66 -6.27
C PHE A 687 -42.52 35.30 -5.70
N GLN A 688 -43.79 35.19 -5.31
CA GLN A 688 -44.46 33.96 -4.88
C GLN A 688 -45.57 33.53 -5.85
N GLU A 689 -46.14 34.49 -6.60
CA GLU A 689 -47.22 34.27 -7.55
C GLU A 689 -47.17 35.39 -8.60
N VAL A 690 -47.40 35.06 -9.87
CA VAL A 690 -47.47 36.02 -10.99
C VAL A 690 -48.71 35.70 -11.84
N GLN A 691 -49.49 36.71 -12.21
CA GLN A 691 -50.68 36.55 -13.07
C GLN A 691 -50.70 37.60 -14.17
N LEU A 692 -50.74 37.18 -15.44
CA LEU A 692 -50.76 38.06 -16.59
C LEU A 692 -52.17 38.19 -17.19
N LYS A 693 -52.59 39.42 -17.48
CA LYS A 693 -53.84 39.74 -18.19
C LYS A 693 -53.54 40.56 -19.43
N THR A 694 -54.01 40.11 -20.58
CA THR A 694 -53.96 40.86 -21.85
C THR A 694 -55.29 41.55 -22.12
N THR A 695 -55.25 42.82 -22.52
CA THR A 695 -56.44 43.57 -22.96
C THR A 695 -56.24 44.05 -24.40
N VAL A 696 -57.15 43.64 -25.30
CA VAL A 696 -57.12 43.99 -26.72
C VAL A 696 -57.66 45.40 -26.95
N LEU A 697 -56.96 46.17 -27.78
CA LEU A 697 -57.34 47.54 -28.17
C LEU A 697 -58.02 47.55 -29.56
N GLU A 698 -59.24 47.02 -29.65
CA GLU A 698 -60.16 47.29 -30.77
C GLU A 698 -61.16 48.41 -30.41
N GLY A 699 -61.74 49.04 -31.43
CA GLY A 699 -62.52 50.27 -31.28
C GLY A 699 -63.81 50.09 -30.47
N GLU A 700 -63.96 50.93 -29.44
CA GLU A 700 -65.21 51.17 -28.67
C GLU A 700 -65.93 49.94 -28.08
N GLU A 701 -65.21 49.03 -27.40
CA GLU A 701 -65.53 48.57 -26.04
C GLU A 701 -64.53 47.49 -25.56
N PRO A 702 -63.99 47.56 -24.31
CA PRO A 702 -63.05 46.57 -23.81
C PRO A 702 -63.75 45.24 -23.44
N LYS A 703 -63.58 44.22 -24.28
CA LYS A 703 -63.95 42.83 -23.94
C LYS A 703 -62.74 42.06 -23.42
N SER A 704 -62.78 41.69 -22.14
CA SER A 704 -61.88 40.68 -21.57
C SER A 704 -62.22 39.31 -22.14
N LEU A 705 -61.30 38.70 -22.90
CA LEU A 705 -61.40 37.31 -23.32
C LEU A 705 -60.66 36.40 -22.32
N PRO A 706 -61.36 35.49 -21.61
CA PRO A 706 -60.69 34.40 -20.90
C PRO A 706 -60.27 33.35 -21.94
N ILE A 707 -58.97 33.19 -22.14
CA ILE A 707 -58.41 32.07 -22.92
C ILE A 707 -58.24 30.89 -21.95
N ASP A 708 -59.03 29.84 -22.16
CA ASP A 708 -58.85 28.58 -21.43
C ASP A 708 -57.65 27.82 -22.03
N LEU A 709 -56.66 27.54 -21.19
CA LEU A 709 -55.40 26.90 -21.57
C LEU A 709 -55.39 25.38 -21.31
N SER A 710 -56.54 24.78 -20.95
CA SER A 710 -56.64 23.35 -20.64
C SER A 710 -56.92 22.50 -21.90
N GLY A 711 -55.90 21.76 -22.36
CA GLY A 711 -56.00 20.94 -23.56
C GLY A 711 -56.82 19.65 -23.39
N ALA A 712 -57.84 19.46 -24.21
CA ALA A 712 -58.59 18.20 -24.32
C ALA A 712 -58.97 17.90 -25.79
N ALA A 713 -58.63 16.70 -26.29
CA ALA A 713 -58.83 16.33 -27.68
C ALA A 713 -60.28 15.88 -27.99
N ILE A 714 -60.78 16.26 -29.18
CA ILE A 714 -62.05 15.81 -29.75
C ILE A 714 -61.79 14.99 -31.02
N LYS A 715 -62.59 13.94 -31.24
CA LYS A 715 -62.45 12.98 -32.35
C LYS A 715 -62.87 13.54 -33.71
N ASP A 716 -62.24 12.99 -34.75
CA ASP A 716 -62.55 13.23 -36.17
C ASP A 716 -63.99 12.89 -36.57
N THR A 717 -64.53 13.70 -37.47
CA THR A 717 -65.47 13.26 -38.52
C THR A 717 -65.14 13.92 -39.85
N GLU A 718 -65.25 13.16 -40.93
CA GLU A 718 -64.87 13.53 -42.30
C GLU A 718 -65.61 14.77 -42.86
N SER A 719 -64.96 15.54 -43.73
CA SER A 719 -65.56 15.95 -45.02
C SER A 719 -64.55 16.59 -45.99
N ASP A 720 -64.93 16.55 -47.26
CA ASP A 720 -64.19 16.92 -48.48
C ASP A 720 -64.24 18.44 -48.77
N GLY A 721 -63.30 18.99 -49.57
CA GLY A 721 -63.47 20.32 -50.17
C GLY A 721 -62.25 21.26 -50.26
N LYS A 722 -62.01 21.78 -51.48
CA LYS A 722 -61.03 22.85 -51.79
C LYS A 722 -61.42 24.21 -51.19
N ILE A 723 -60.45 25.13 -51.02
CA ILE A 723 -60.40 26.52 -51.58
C ILE A 723 -59.30 27.39 -50.92
N GLY A 724 -58.66 28.28 -51.71
CA GLY A 724 -58.45 29.68 -51.29
C GLY A 724 -57.03 30.16 -50.91
N ASN A 725 -56.62 31.28 -51.53
CA ASN A 725 -55.57 32.15 -50.98
C ASN A 725 -56.09 32.90 -49.74
N LEU A 726 -55.25 33.08 -48.72
CA LEU A 726 -55.51 33.93 -47.54
C LEU A 726 -54.68 35.22 -47.56
N PRO A 727 -55.18 36.34 -47.01
CA PRO A 727 -54.50 37.64 -47.02
C PRO A 727 -53.50 37.81 -45.86
N LYS A 728 -52.59 38.79 -45.98
CA LYS A 728 -51.74 39.24 -44.87
C LYS A 728 -52.53 40.12 -43.91
N THR A 729 -52.60 39.75 -42.64
CA THR A 729 -53.17 40.56 -41.54
C THR A 729 -52.09 41.37 -40.81
N GLU A 730 -52.44 42.55 -40.30
CA GLU A 730 -51.60 43.34 -39.39
C GLU A 730 -51.73 42.83 -37.93
N PRO A 731 -50.69 42.97 -37.08
CA PRO A 731 -50.72 42.47 -35.71
C PRO A 731 -51.61 43.31 -34.77
N VAL A 732 -52.38 42.62 -33.92
CA VAL A 732 -53.34 43.20 -32.97
C VAL A 732 -52.61 43.93 -31.82
N LYS A 733 -53.09 45.09 -31.39
CA LYS A 733 -52.48 45.84 -30.27
C LYS A 733 -53.05 45.42 -28.91
N VAL A 734 -52.18 45.21 -27.93
CA VAL A 734 -52.56 44.76 -26.57
C VAL A 734 -51.81 45.52 -25.48
N THR A 735 -52.47 45.73 -24.35
CA THR A 735 -51.83 46.10 -23.07
C THR A 735 -51.64 44.84 -22.22
N VAL A 736 -50.49 44.73 -21.55
CA VAL A 736 -50.12 43.59 -20.70
C VAL A 736 -50.07 44.06 -19.24
N GLN A 737 -50.98 43.56 -18.40
CA GLN A 737 -51.00 43.82 -16.96
C GLN A 737 -50.47 42.59 -16.22
N ILE A 738 -49.49 42.78 -15.34
CA ILE A 738 -48.79 41.75 -14.58
C ILE A 738 -49.07 41.97 -13.09
N ASN A 739 -49.85 41.09 -12.48
CA ASN A 739 -50.13 41.13 -11.04
C ASN A 739 -49.15 40.19 -10.33
N ILE A 740 -48.53 40.65 -9.24
CA ILE A 740 -47.48 39.92 -8.53
C ILE A 740 -47.68 39.90 -7.02
N THR A 741 -47.29 38.79 -6.38
CA THR A 741 -47.14 38.69 -4.92
C THR A 741 -45.65 38.61 -4.60
N GLU A 742 -45.10 39.58 -3.86
CA GLU A 742 -43.68 39.58 -3.47
C GLU A 742 -43.34 38.49 -2.43
N ALA A 743 -42.17 37.87 -2.60
CA ALA A 743 -41.49 37.06 -1.58
C ALA A 743 -40.98 37.93 -0.40
N PRO A 744 -40.62 37.34 0.76
CA PRO A 744 -39.99 38.05 1.86
C PRO A 744 -38.57 38.52 1.50
N VAL A 745 -38.50 39.68 0.86
CA VAL A 745 -37.29 40.31 0.30
C VAL A 745 -36.79 41.47 1.18
N LYS A 746 -35.47 41.66 1.25
CA LYS A 746 -34.81 42.76 1.98
C LYS A 746 -33.74 43.44 1.11
N PHE A 747 -33.68 44.77 1.16
CA PHE A 747 -32.71 45.57 0.41
C PHE A 747 -31.38 45.74 1.17
N ALA A 748 -30.32 45.06 0.72
CA ALA A 748 -28.97 45.21 1.24
C ALA A 748 -28.20 46.29 0.45
N SER A 749 -27.94 47.45 1.06
CA SER A 749 -27.11 48.52 0.49
C SER A 749 -25.62 48.21 0.53
N GLU A 750 -25.19 47.31 1.41
CA GLU A 750 -23.81 46.81 1.50
C GLU A 750 -23.82 45.35 2.00
N ILE A 751 -22.88 44.54 1.51
CA ILE A 751 -22.60 43.20 2.05
C ILE A 751 -21.24 43.21 2.73
N LYS A 752 -21.15 42.69 3.95
CA LYS A 752 -19.90 42.49 4.68
C LYS A 752 -19.69 41.02 5.00
N ILE A 753 -18.44 40.59 4.96
CA ILE A 753 -18.00 39.28 5.45
C ILE A 753 -17.02 39.58 6.57
N ASN A 754 -17.18 38.92 7.71
CA ASN A 754 -16.41 39.10 8.94
C ASN A 754 -15.80 37.76 9.37
N GLY A 755 -14.64 37.77 10.04
CA GLY A 755 -14.01 36.55 10.58
C GLY A 755 -13.21 35.71 9.57
N HIS A 756 -12.93 36.28 8.40
CA HIS A 756 -12.31 35.64 7.23
C HIS A 756 -10.76 35.70 7.27
N ARG A 757 -10.12 35.02 8.23
CA ARG A 757 -8.65 35.04 8.37
C ARG A 757 -7.94 34.29 7.25
N SER A 758 -8.49 33.15 6.83
CA SER A 758 -7.84 32.22 5.89
C SER A 758 -8.13 32.53 4.42
N PHE A 759 -9.23 33.22 4.12
CA PHE A 759 -9.61 33.61 2.76
C PHE A 759 -10.04 35.10 2.72
N PRO A 760 -9.63 35.90 1.72
CA PRO A 760 -10.02 37.31 1.65
C PRO A 760 -11.54 37.51 1.48
N ALA A 761 -12.13 38.49 2.18
CA ALA A 761 -13.56 38.81 2.02
C ALA A 761 -13.95 39.10 0.57
N GLN A 762 -13.09 39.78 -0.22
CA GLN A 762 -13.38 40.06 -1.63
C GLN A 762 -13.39 38.80 -2.49
N PHE A 763 -12.54 37.82 -2.17
CA PHE A 763 -12.55 36.51 -2.84
C PHE A 763 -13.90 35.82 -2.58
N ILE A 764 -14.34 35.73 -1.32
CA ILE A 764 -15.61 35.08 -0.97
C ILE A 764 -16.82 35.82 -1.60
N LYS A 765 -16.79 37.16 -1.67
CA LYS A 765 -17.83 37.95 -2.34
C LYS A 765 -17.93 37.66 -3.83
N ASN A 766 -16.80 37.64 -4.54
CA ASN A 766 -16.76 37.33 -5.96
C ASN A 766 -17.17 35.86 -6.20
N TRP A 767 -16.77 34.95 -5.30
CA TRP A 767 -17.03 33.52 -5.41
C TRP A 767 -18.52 33.15 -5.37
N PHE A 768 -19.29 33.84 -4.54
CA PHE A 768 -20.72 33.54 -4.32
C PHE A 768 -21.66 34.59 -4.92
N ASP A 769 -21.15 35.46 -5.80
CA ASP A 769 -21.83 36.64 -6.36
C ASP A 769 -22.63 37.43 -5.31
N LEU A 770 -21.90 38.07 -4.39
CA LEU A 770 -22.48 38.86 -3.30
C LEU A 770 -22.38 40.36 -3.59
N SER A 771 -23.32 40.87 -4.38
CA SER A 771 -23.48 42.28 -4.76
C SER A 771 -24.63 42.98 -3.99
N PRO A 772 -24.59 44.31 -3.74
CA PRO A 772 -25.71 45.02 -3.10
C PRO A 772 -26.99 44.98 -3.95
N GLY A 773 -28.15 44.77 -3.32
CA GLY A 773 -29.42 44.60 -4.03
C GLY A 773 -30.57 44.07 -3.15
N TYR A 774 -31.63 43.61 -3.81
CA TYR A 774 -32.81 42.99 -3.18
C TYR A 774 -32.62 41.48 -3.05
N PHE A 775 -32.58 40.98 -1.81
CA PHE A 775 -32.37 39.56 -1.50
C PHE A 775 -33.60 38.94 -0.85
N ALA A 776 -34.05 37.79 -1.38
CA ALA A 776 -34.98 36.90 -0.69
C ALA A 776 -34.31 36.29 0.56
N GLU A 777 -35.06 36.14 1.66
CA GLU A 777 -34.50 35.57 2.91
C GLU A 777 -34.02 34.11 2.75
N THR A 778 -34.60 33.37 1.80
CA THR A 778 -34.16 32.03 1.37
C THR A 778 -32.77 32.07 0.73
N ASN A 779 -32.54 32.97 -0.24
CA ASN A 779 -31.24 33.15 -0.90
C ASN A 779 -30.13 33.54 0.11
N ILE A 780 -30.44 34.37 1.10
CA ILE A 780 -29.49 34.70 2.20
C ILE A 780 -29.06 33.46 2.99
N LYS A 781 -29.98 32.52 3.27
CA LYS A 781 -29.68 31.27 4.00
C LYS A 781 -28.90 30.30 3.12
N LEU A 782 -29.26 30.18 1.84
CA LEU A 782 -28.53 29.40 0.82
C LEU A 782 -27.05 29.81 0.78
N LYS A 783 -26.78 31.10 0.52
CA LYS A 783 -25.41 31.65 0.47
C LYS A 783 -24.66 31.48 1.81
N GLN A 784 -25.34 31.57 2.96
CA GLN A 784 -24.72 31.29 4.27
C GLN A 784 -24.14 29.87 4.34
N GLN A 785 -24.91 28.87 3.90
CA GLN A 785 -24.50 27.46 3.95
C GLN A 785 -23.38 27.17 2.96
N MET A 786 -23.49 27.65 1.72
CA MET A 786 -22.44 27.50 0.71
C MET A 786 -21.07 28.05 1.18
N ILE A 787 -21.04 29.18 1.91
CA ILE A 787 -19.80 29.71 2.49
C ILE A 787 -19.26 28.78 3.60
N ALA A 788 -20.13 28.12 4.40
CA ALA A 788 -19.68 27.19 5.44
C ALA A 788 -19.03 25.94 4.84
N ASP A 789 -19.70 25.35 3.85
CA ASP A 789 -19.24 24.12 3.19
C ASP A 789 -17.92 24.35 2.44
N PHE A 790 -17.75 25.53 1.83
CA PHE A 790 -16.48 25.96 1.21
C PHE A 790 -15.27 25.88 2.16
N TYR A 791 -15.45 26.23 3.44
CA TYR A 791 -14.40 26.16 4.45
C TYR A 791 -14.17 24.72 4.92
N ILE A 792 -15.23 23.96 5.20
CA ILE A 792 -15.14 22.56 5.65
C ILE A 792 -14.38 21.73 4.61
N ASN A 793 -14.75 21.85 3.32
CA ASN A 793 -14.11 21.15 2.20
C ASN A 793 -12.65 21.55 1.97
N ARG A 794 -12.17 22.65 2.59
CA ARG A 794 -10.77 23.10 2.55
C ARG A 794 -9.98 22.77 3.82
N GLY A 795 -10.49 21.84 4.63
CA GLY A 795 -9.78 21.28 5.79
C GLY A 795 -9.97 22.07 7.09
N PHE A 796 -11.04 22.86 7.20
CA PHE A 796 -11.47 23.55 8.43
C PHE A 796 -12.67 22.82 9.06
N PRO A 797 -12.47 21.68 9.75
CA PRO A 797 -13.56 20.78 10.18
C PRO A 797 -14.51 21.39 11.23
N PHE A 798 -14.13 22.52 11.82
CA PHE A 798 -14.89 23.19 12.86
C PHE A 798 -15.62 24.44 12.37
N ALA A 799 -15.51 24.78 11.08
CA ALA A 799 -16.02 26.02 10.50
C ALA A 799 -17.55 26.16 10.62
N LYS A 800 -18.03 27.39 10.83
CA LYS A 800 -19.46 27.76 10.86
C LYS A 800 -19.64 29.17 10.31
N VAL A 801 -20.76 29.41 9.62
CA VAL A 801 -21.14 30.73 9.12
C VAL A 801 -22.51 31.12 9.65
N THR A 802 -22.67 32.39 10.01
CA THR A 802 -23.95 32.97 10.46
C THR A 802 -24.19 34.28 9.72
N HIS A 803 -25.45 34.66 9.48
CA HIS A 803 -25.80 35.96 8.89
C HIS A 803 -26.54 36.87 9.88
N LYS A 804 -26.41 38.19 9.70
CA LYS A 804 -27.18 39.22 10.38
C LYS A 804 -27.49 40.36 9.42
N PHE A 805 -28.65 40.99 9.59
CA PHE A 805 -29.06 42.14 8.80
C PHE A 805 -29.17 43.37 9.72
N ILE A 806 -28.35 44.39 9.51
CA ILE A 806 -28.22 45.55 10.41
C ILE A 806 -28.15 46.83 9.55
N ASN A 807 -29.12 47.74 9.69
CA ASN A 807 -29.15 49.04 8.99
C ASN A 807 -28.92 48.91 7.47
N ASN A 808 -29.65 48.01 6.81
CA ASN A 808 -29.50 47.66 5.39
C ASN A 808 -28.13 47.08 4.99
N VAL A 809 -27.31 46.65 5.96
CA VAL A 809 -26.08 45.90 5.70
C VAL A 809 -26.30 44.42 6.02
N LEU A 810 -26.11 43.56 5.03
CA LEU A 810 -26.08 42.10 5.21
C LEU A 810 -24.66 41.69 5.64
N GLN A 811 -24.53 41.08 6.82
CA GLN A 811 -23.25 40.67 7.39
C GLN A 811 -23.19 39.15 7.55
N TYR A 812 -22.32 38.50 6.80
CA TYR A 812 -21.91 37.12 7.07
C TYR A 812 -20.74 37.12 8.06
N HIS A 813 -20.80 36.28 9.09
CA HIS A 813 -19.74 36.08 10.07
C HIS A 813 -19.29 34.62 10.02
N VAL A 814 -18.05 34.43 9.57
CA VAL A 814 -17.35 33.16 9.51
C VAL A 814 -16.60 32.94 10.83
N ASN A 815 -16.82 31.79 11.46
CA ASN A 815 -15.94 31.25 12.48
C ASN A 815 -15.21 30.06 11.84
N GLU A 816 -13.92 30.21 11.56
CA GLU A 816 -13.10 29.18 10.89
C GLU A 816 -12.80 27.97 11.79
N GLY A 817 -13.03 28.10 13.11
CA GLY A 817 -12.85 27.04 14.10
C GLY A 817 -11.50 27.10 14.81
N TYR A 818 -11.55 27.10 16.14
CA TYR A 818 -10.39 27.12 17.05
C TYR A 818 -10.32 25.80 17.82
N LEU A 819 -9.17 25.47 18.41
CA LEU A 819 -9.01 24.24 19.17
C LEU A 819 -9.14 24.49 20.68
N ASP A 820 -10.26 24.12 21.29
CA ASP A 820 -10.52 24.40 22.71
C ASP A 820 -9.71 23.51 23.68
N GLU A 821 -9.41 22.24 23.32
CA GLU A 821 -8.67 21.34 24.19
C GLU A 821 -7.74 20.34 23.45
N ILE A 822 -6.65 19.95 24.12
CA ILE A 822 -5.71 18.91 23.66
C ILE A 822 -5.62 17.81 24.70
N GLN A 823 -5.97 16.59 24.31
CA GLN A 823 -5.95 15.39 25.14
C GLN A 823 -4.82 14.45 24.69
N PHE A 824 -4.11 13.89 25.66
CA PHE A 824 -3.09 12.87 25.43
C PHE A 824 -3.53 11.58 26.12
N ILE A 825 -3.31 10.45 25.44
CA ILE A 825 -3.65 9.10 25.88
C ILE A 825 -2.35 8.26 25.87
N GLY A 826 -2.31 7.21 26.70
CA GLY A 826 -1.19 6.26 26.76
C GLY A 826 0.05 6.74 27.54
N ASN A 827 0.18 8.04 27.80
CA ASN A 827 1.30 8.61 28.55
C ASN A 827 1.20 8.30 30.07
N ARG A 828 2.09 7.44 30.57
CA ARG A 828 2.16 7.00 31.98
C ARG A 828 3.37 7.58 32.72
N ARG A 829 4.49 7.77 32.00
CA ARG A 829 5.74 8.37 32.52
C ARG A 829 6.05 9.71 31.85
N ILE A 830 5.61 9.92 30.61
CA ILE A 830 5.79 11.21 29.92
C ILE A 830 4.75 12.21 30.44
N SER A 831 5.21 13.39 30.88
CA SER A 831 4.35 14.40 31.51
C SER A 831 3.47 15.15 30.50
N ARG A 832 2.21 15.46 30.85
CA ARG A 832 1.30 16.23 29.96
C ARG A 832 1.88 17.61 29.59
N SER A 833 2.70 18.20 30.45
CA SER A 833 3.45 19.45 30.19
C SER A 833 4.50 19.30 29.09
N GLU A 834 5.28 18.22 29.11
CA GLU A 834 6.30 17.92 28.11
C GLU A 834 5.67 17.63 26.75
N LEU A 835 4.56 16.85 26.74
CA LEU A 835 3.78 16.59 25.54
C LEU A 835 3.18 17.86 24.92
N LYS A 836 2.60 18.75 25.72
CA LYS A 836 2.13 20.06 25.24
C LYS A 836 3.29 20.91 24.68
N SER A 837 4.43 20.93 25.36
CA SER A 837 5.61 21.69 24.92
C SER A 837 6.21 21.17 23.61
N ALA A 838 6.21 19.84 23.40
CA ALA A 838 6.74 19.22 22.20
C ALA A 838 5.74 19.29 21.02
N LEU A 839 4.43 19.29 21.29
CA LEU A 839 3.38 19.49 20.28
C LEU A 839 3.33 20.94 19.79
N ASN A 840 3.56 21.91 20.65
CA ASN A 840 3.71 23.34 20.31
C ASN A 840 2.56 23.89 19.44
N ILE A 841 1.31 23.68 19.90
CA ILE A 841 0.09 24.25 19.31
C ILE A 841 -0.68 25.01 20.40
N ASN A 842 -1.15 26.21 20.06
CA ASN A 842 -1.96 27.04 20.95
C ASN A 842 -3.44 26.80 20.69
N THR A 843 -4.27 26.87 21.74
CA THR A 843 -5.74 26.72 21.64
C THR A 843 -6.41 27.87 20.89
N ASP A 844 -5.74 29.03 20.85
CA ASP A 844 -6.28 30.29 20.31
C ASP A 844 -5.94 30.46 18.81
N GLU A 845 -5.30 29.46 18.19
CA GLU A 845 -5.02 29.39 16.76
C GLU A 845 -6.18 28.70 16.01
N VAL A 846 -6.43 29.15 14.77
CA VAL A 846 -7.43 28.51 13.88
C VAL A 846 -6.94 27.12 13.53
N TYR A 847 -7.77 26.10 13.77
CA TYR A 847 -7.42 24.72 13.46
C TYR A 847 -7.81 24.35 12.04
N PHE A 848 -6.81 23.91 11.27
CA PHE A 848 -6.99 23.25 9.98
C PHE A 848 -6.12 21.99 9.91
N HIS A 849 -6.57 20.98 9.16
CA HIS A 849 -6.04 19.62 9.28
C HIS A 849 -4.52 19.49 9.05
N SER A 850 -3.96 20.24 8.09
CA SER A 850 -2.52 20.20 7.80
C SER A 850 -1.65 20.83 8.90
N LEU A 851 -2.18 21.80 9.67
CA LEU A 851 -1.51 22.31 10.88
C LEU A 851 -1.39 21.22 11.94
N GLY A 852 -2.48 20.50 12.21
CA GLY A 852 -2.49 19.37 13.16
C GLY A 852 -1.43 18.32 12.80
N GLN A 853 -1.43 17.87 11.55
CA GLN A 853 -0.46 16.90 11.05
C GLN A 853 1.01 17.36 11.20
N ALA A 854 1.30 18.64 10.94
CA ALA A 854 2.64 19.20 11.09
C ALA A 854 3.10 19.20 12.57
N ARG A 855 2.20 19.54 13.50
CA ARG A 855 2.49 19.55 14.95
C ARG A 855 2.70 18.15 15.52
N ILE A 856 1.94 17.15 15.07
CA ILE A 856 2.15 15.73 15.47
C ILE A 856 3.52 15.21 15.00
N ASN A 857 3.98 15.62 13.82
CA ASN A 857 5.32 15.28 13.33
C ASN A 857 6.43 15.97 14.16
N GLN A 858 6.21 17.21 14.60
CA GLN A 858 7.10 17.92 15.54
C GLN A 858 7.19 17.19 16.89
N LEU A 859 6.03 16.83 17.49
CA LEU A 859 5.93 16.07 18.75
C LEU A 859 6.76 14.78 18.70
N ARG A 860 6.58 13.97 17.65
CA ARG A 860 7.33 12.71 17.44
C ARG A 860 8.83 12.93 17.37
N LYS A 861 9.28 13.99 16.70
CA LYS A 861 10.69 14.32 16.46
C LYS A 861 11.41 14.81 17.72
N GLU A 862 10.72 15.54 18.60
CA GLU A 862 11.30 16.00 19.87
C GLU A 862 11.32 14.89 20.94
N LEU A 863 10.24 14.12 21.08
CA LEU A 863 10.20 13.03 22.06
C LEU A 863 11.21 11.93 21.75
N SER A 864 11.34 11.51 20.49
CA SER A 864 12.30 10.45 20.09
C SER A 864 13.78 10.81 20.30
N LYS A 865 14.12 12.09 20.49
CA LYS A 865 15.48 12.55 20.81
C LYS A 865 15.73 12.72 22.30
N ASN A 866 14.72 13.21 23.01
CA ASN A 866 14.88 13.79 24.34
C ASN A 866 14.24 12.95 25.45
N ASN A 867 13.37 11.98 25.12
CA ASN A 867 12.61 11.20 26.09
C ASN A 867 12.77 9.68 25.89
N GLU A 868 13.37 9.04 26.89
CA GLU A 868 13.69 7.60 26.90
C GLU A 868 12.48 6.69 27.17
N ALA A 869 11.39 7.26 27.69
CA ALA A 869 10.15 6.56 27.89
C ALA A 869 9.32 6.47 26.60
N PHE A 870 9.56 7.34 25.62
CA PHE A 870 8.80 7.41 24.37
C PHE A 870 9.20 6.31 23.37
N LYS A 871 8.21 5.61 22.83
CA LYS A 871 8.38 4.63 21.76
C LYS A 871 7.80 5.13 20.43
N SER A 872 6.53 5.54 20.42
CA SER A 872 5.83 5.99 19.21
C SER A 872 4.55 6.79 19.53
N ILE A 873 3.94 7.38 18.49
CA ILE A 873 2.55 7.87 18.51
C ILE A 873 1.71 6.82 17.79
N ARG A 874 0.60 6.41 18.38
CA ARG A 874 -0.31 5.37 17.85
C ARG A 874 -1.35 5.93 16.88
N ASP A 875 -2.10 6.94 17.32
CA ASP A 875 -3.15 7.59 16.55
C ASP A 875 -3.31 9.06 16.95
N TRP A 876 -3.97 9.86 16.10
CA TRP A 876 -4.42 11.21 16.42
C TRP A 876 -5.62 11.62 15.55
N HIS A 877 -6.58 12.37 16.13
CA HIS A 877 -7.76 12.87 15.42
C HIS A 877 -8.36 14.10 16.12
N VAL A 878 -9.34 14.74 15.48
CA VAL A 878 -10.09 15.87 16.04
C VAL A 878 -11.59 15.60 16.10
N GLN A 879 -12.25 16.04 17.18
CA GLN A 879 -13.69 15.88 17.38
C GLN A 879 -14.31 17.07 18.12
N ARG A 880 -15.64 17.18 18.11
CA ARG A 880 -16.38 18.16 18.92
C ARG A 880 -17.14 17.45 20.02
N GLU A 881 -16.81 17.73 21.27
CA GLU A 881 -17.36 17.05 22.45
C GLU A 881 -17.73 18.07 23.54
N GLY A 882 -18.93 17.96 24.11
CA GLY A 882 -19.41 18.90 25.14
C GLY A 882 -19.44 20.38 24.70
N GLY A 883 -19.50 20.65 23.39
CA GLY A 883 -19.42 22.00 22.81
C GLY A 883 -18.00 22.53 22.57
N LYS A 884 -16.96 21.78 22.94
CA LYS A 884 -15.54 22.09 22.68
C LYS A 884 -15.03 21.37 21.42
N ASN A 885 -14.13 21.99 20.69
CA ASN A 885 -13.33 21.38 19.63
C ASN A 885 -12.04 20.80 20.24
N MET A 886 -11.77 19.49 20.08
CA MET A 886 -10.63 18.82 20.73
C MET A 886 -9.68 18.15 19.74
N LEU A 887 -8.39 18.10 20.08
CA LEU A 887 -7.36 17.25 19.46
C LEU A 887 -6.97 16.13 20.43
N ILE A 888 -7.06 14.88 19.97
CA ILE A 888 -6.72 13.68 20.74
C ILE A 888 -5.46 13.04 20.14
N VAL A 889 -4.51 12.63 20.98
CA VAL A 889 -3.22 12.03 20.58
C VAL A 889 -2.88 10.83 21.48
N ASP A 890 -2.71 9.63 20.92
CA ASP A 890 -2.35 8.42 21.66
C ASP A 890 -0.85 8.08 21.53
N ILE A 891 -0.21 7.73 22.64
CA ILE A 891 1.25 7.61 22.79
C ILE A 891 1.63 6.24 23.36
N GLU A 892 2.65 5.62 22.79
CA GLU A 892 3.23 4.37 23.29
C GLU A 892 4.57 4.60 24.00
N GLU A 893 4.80 3.84 25.08
CA GLU A 893 5.97 3.94 25.93
C GLU A 893 6.79 2.63 26.02
N GLU A 894 8.12 2.74 26.19
CA GLU A 894 9.06 1.63 26.29
C GLU A 894 8.92 0.79 27.59
N PRO A 895 8.99 -0.56 27.55
CA PRO A 895 8.84 -1.40 28.74
C PRO A 895 10.05 -1.29 29.71
N PHE A 896 9.77 -1.31 31.01
CA PHE A 896 10.77 -1.13 32.08
C PHE A 896 11.77 -2.30 32.22
N ILE A 897 11.34 -3.51 31.88
CA ILE A 897 12.13 -4.76 31.95
C ILE A 897 12.13 -5.41 30.56
N LYS A 898 13.30 -5.83 30.09
CA LYS A 898 13.47 -6.55 28.82
C LYS A 898 14.05 -7.95 29.08
N PRO A 899 13.21 -9.01 29.15
CA PRO A 899 13.67 -10.39 29.29
C PRO A 899 14.09 -10.96 27.92
N GLY A 900 15.13 -11.81 27.91
CA GLY A 900 15.57 -12.55 26.73
C GLY A 900 15.92 -14.00 27.08
N TRP A 901 15.73 -14.92 26.15
CA TRP A 901 16.02 -16.34 26.30
C TRP A 901 16.64 -16.92 25.03
N TYR A 902 17.40 -18.01 25.15
CA TYR A 902 17.97 -18.75 24.02
C TYR A 902 18.19 -20.23 24.35
N PRO A 903 17.93 -21.16 23.42
CA PRO A 903 18.25 -22.58 23.59
C PRO A 903 19.75 -22.86 23.38
N ILE A 904 20.24 -23.94 23.96
CA ILE A 904 21.60 -24.47 23.74
C ILE A 904 21.49 -25.91 23.25
N VAL A 905 21.96 -26.16 22.03
CA VAL A 905 22.01 -27.50 21.42
C VAL A 905 23.40 -27.73 20.84
N GLY A 906 23.98 -28.92 21.07
CA GLY A 906 25.29 -29.27 20.54
C GLY A 906 25.58 -30.76 20.59
N PHE A 907 26.72 -31.19 20.03
CA PHE A 907 27.16 -32.58 20.08
C PHE A 907 28.68 -32.68 20.03
N ASN A 908 29.31 -33.46 20.92
CA ASN A 908 30.71 -33.82 20.76
C ASN A 908 31.03 -35.19 21.40
N ARG A 909 32.22 -35.75 21.11
CA ARG A 909 32.62 -37.09 21.60
C ARG A 909 32.79 -37.21 23.12
N VAL A 910 32.87 -36.08 23.84
CA VAL A 910 33.00 -36.05 25.30
C VAL A 910 31.63 -36.01 25.96
N HIS A 911 30.69 -35.21 25.47
CA HIS A 911 29.37 -35.05 26.06
C HIS A 911 28.26 -35.90 25.42
N GLY A 912 28.46 -36.38 24.19
CA GLY A 912 27.36 -36.81 23.34
C GLY A 912 26.49 -35.60 22.96
N LEU A 913 25.18 -35.81 22.92
CA LEU A 913 24.21 -34.72 22.80
C LEU A 913 24.30 -33.78 24.01
N VAL A 914 24.32 -32.47 23.75
CA VAL A 914 24.26 -31.40 24.75
C VAL A 914 22.95 -30.65 24.53
N LEU A 915 22.15 -30.52 25.60
CA LEU A 915 20.96 -29.68 25.62
C LEU A 915 21.01 -28.71 26.81
N GLY A 916 20.41 -27.54 26.67
CA GLY A 916 20.37 -26.51 27.69
C GLY A 916 19.60 -25.27 27.26
N ALA A 917 19.63 -24.25 28.11
CA ALA A 917 19.05 -22.94 27.85
C ALA A 917 19.84 -21.84 28.58
N GLY A 918 19.71 -20.61 28.10
CA GLY A 918 20.20 -19.42 28.79
C GLY A 918 19.26 -18.24 28.61
N GLY A 919 19.54 -17.16 29.33
CA GLY A 919 18.73 -15.95 29.27
C GLY A 919 19.43 -14.72 29.82
N THR A 920 18.81 -13.58 29.54
CA THR A 920 19.23 -12.25 29.97
C THR A 920 18.05 -11.50 30.56
N LEU A 921 18.32 -10.65 31.55
CA LEU A 921 17.35 -9.74 32.13
C LEU A 921 17.99 -8.36 32.19
N SER A 922 17.53 -7.46 31.34
CA SER A 922 17.98 -6.06 31.32
C SER A 922 17.00 -5.17 32.09
N THR A 923 17.53 -4.33 32.98
CA THR A 923 16.78 -3.33 33.75
C THR A 923 17.35 -1.93 33.59
N HIS A 924 16.52 -0.92 33.92
CA HIS A 924 16.86 0.50 33.83
C HIS A 924 16.77 1.20 35.20
N PHE A 925 17.18 0.54 36.29
CA PHE A 925 16.98 1.11 37.64
C PHE A 925 17.93 2.27 37.93
N THR A 926 19.18 2.18 37.49
CA THR A 926 20.21 3.24 37.65
C THR A 926 21.18 3.35 36.46
N GLY A 927 20.91 2.65 35.37
CA GLY A 927 21.74 2.53 34.16
C GLY A 927 21.28 1.33 33.34
N GLU A 928 22.07 0.89 32.36
CA GLU A 928 21.83 -0.42 31.73
C GLU A 928 22.46 -1.51 32.62
N GLU A 929 21.64 -2.12 33.48
CA GLU A 929 22.04 -3.30 34.25
C GLU A 929 21.58 -4.58 33.52
N GLN A 930 22.43 -5.60 33.48
CA GLN A 930 22.12 -6.86 32.80
C GLN A 930 22.56 -8.08 33.62
N LEU A 931 21.58 -8.81 34.15
CA LEU A 931 21.76 -10.16 34.68
C LEU A 931 21.73 -11.18 33.53
N PHE A 932 22.53 -12.23 33.61
CA PHE A 932 22.54 -13.29 32.60
C PHE A 932 23.04 -14.62 33.15
N GLY A 933 22.61 -15.72 32.54
CA GLY A 933 23.11 -17.04 32.87
C GLY A 933 22.66 -18.11 31.88
N SER A 934 23.32 -19.26 31.92
CA SER A 934 22.97 -20.43 31.14
C SER A 934 23.27 -21.74 31.87
N ILE A 935 22.58 -22.81 31.47
CA ILE A 935 22.74 -24.16 31.99
C ILE A 935 22.63 -25.17 30.85
N SER A 936 23.50 -26.18 30.81
CA SER A 936 23.48 -27.23 29.79
C SER A 936 24.05 -28.55 30.31
N GLY A 937 23.51 -29.67 29.84
CA GLY A 937 23.90 -31.02 30.26
C GLY A 937 24.34 -31.90 29.08
N GLY A 938 25.47 -32.60 29.23
CA GLY A 938 25.98 -33.54 28.24
C GLY A 938 25.55 -34.98 28.51
N PHE A 939 24.64 -35.53 27.70
CA PHE A 939 23.91 -36.78 27.96
C PHE A 939 24.79 -38.02 28.14
N SER A 940 25.85 -38.18 27.34
CA SER A 940 26.79 -39.31 27.45
C SER A 940 27.81 -39.13 28.58
N SER A 941 28.20 -37.89 28.88
CA SER A 941 29.13 -37.57 29.97
C SER A 941 28.52 -37.53 31.36
N LYS A 942 27.21 -37.21 31.45
CA LYS A 942 26.52 -36.76 32.67
C LYS A 942 27.15 -35.52 33.36
N ILE A 943 27.89 -34.70 32.61
CA ILE A 943 28.47 -33.44 33.09
C ILE A 943 27.46 -32.30 32.88
N LEU A 944 27.28 -31.49 33.91
CA LEU A 944 26.53 -30.23 33.90
C LEU A 944 27.50 -29.05 33.75
N ASN A 945 27.23 -28.19 32.78
CA ASN A 945 27.90 -26.92 32.56
C ASN A 945 26.94 -25.76 32.85
N TYR A 946 27.44 -24.67 33.42
CA TYR A 946 26.66 -23.48 33.74
C TYR A 946 27.50 -22.20 33.64
N THR A 947 26.84 -21.07 33.41
CA THR A 947 27.38 -19.72 33.60
C THR A 947 26.36 -18.85 34.32
N LEU A 948 26.83 -17.93 35.16
CA LEU A 948 26.01 -16.91 35.80
C LEU A 948 26.85 -15.65 35.97
N GLY A 949 26.30 -14.49 35.60
CA GLY A 949 27.01 -13.21 35.75
C GLY A 949 26.09 -12.01 35.78
N VAL A 950 26.65 -10.90 36.26
CA VAL A 950 26.00 -9.59 36.27
C VAL A 950 26.96 -8.57 35.68
N GLU A 951 26.41 -7.67 34.87
CA GLU A 951 27.13 -6.57 34.25
C GLU A 951 26.35 -5.28 34.46
N LYS A 952 27.06 -4.17 34.68
CA LYS A 952 26.49 -2.82 34.76
C LYS A 952 27.26 -1.87 33.87
N SER A 953 26.55 -1.22 32.97
CA SER A 953 27.11 -0.18 32.10
C SER A 953 26.88 1.21 32.69
N PHE A 954 27.94 2.01 32.69
CA PHE A 954 27.96 3.40 33.10
C PHE A 954 28.20 4.30 31.88
N PHE A 955 27.53 5.45 31.84
CA PHE A 955 27.59 6.46 30.76
C PHE A 955 27.00 6.01 29.40
N LYS A 956 26.26 6.91 28.74
CA LYS A 956 25.65 6.64 27.42
C LYS A 956 26.59 6.92 26.25
N ARG A 957 27.44 7.94 26.39
CA ARG A 957 28.44 8.33 25.40
C ARG A 957 29.79 7.79 25.91
N PHE A 958 30.29 6.74 25.25
CA PHE A 958 31.40 5.88 25.70
C PHE A 958 31.07 4.99 26.92
N PRO A 959 30.13 4.03 26.80
CA PRO A 959 29.84 3.05 27.84
C PRO A 959 31.08 2.38 28.45
N LEU A 960 31.17 2.47 29.77
CA LEU A 960 32.09 1.73 30.63
C LEU A 960 31.29 0.63 31.34
N ALA A 961 31.48 -0.62 30.96
CA ALA A 961 30.85 -1.77 31.60
C ALA A 961 31.77 -2.40 32.64
N MET A 962 31.21 -2.79 33.78
CA MET A 962 31.87 -3.56 34.82
C MET A 962 31.04 -4.80 35.14
N GLY A 963 31.68 -5.95 35.33
CA GLY A 963 30.94 -7.17 35.63
C GLY A 963 31.75 -8.25 36.33
N VAL A 964 31.02 -9.22 36.85
CA VAL A 964 31.52 -10.40 37.56
C VAL A 964 30.68 -11.61 37.19
N GLY A 965 31.29 -12.80 37.16
CA GLY A 965 30.57 -14.03 36.91
C GLY A 965 31.32 -15.28 37.30
N ILE A 966 30.57 -16.37 37.44
CA ILE A 966 31.03 -17.71 37.80
C ILE A 966 30.67 -18.69 36.69
N PHE A 967 31.49 -19.72 36.49
CA PHE A 967 31.28 -20.68 35.42
C PHE A 967 31.83 -22.07 35.72
N LYS A 968 31.17 -23.07 35.12
CA LYS A 968 31.71 -24.41 34.88
C LYS A 968 31.39 -24.77 33.44
N LEU A 969 32.41 -24.90 32.60
CA LEU A 969 32.24 -25.07 31.15
C LEU A 969 33.24 -26.07 30.58
N THR A 970 32.96 -26.50 29.35
CA THR A 970 33.85 -27.35 28.56
C THR A 970 34.42 -26.54 27.42
N ASP A 971 35.74 -26.49 27.35
CA ASP A 971 36.52 -25.70 26.40
C ASP A 971 37.38 -26.62 25.52
N VAL A 972 37.98 -26.06 24.47
CA VAL A 972 38.84 -26.75 23.52
C VAL A 972 40.28 -26.25 23.61
N SER A 973 41.26 -27.13 23.38
CA SER A 973 42.69 -26.78 23.40
C SER A 973 43.09 -25.82 22.27
N SER A 974 42.32 -25.75 21.18
CA SER A 974 42.62 -24.98 19.97
C SER A 974 42.25 -23.48 20.08
N LYS A 975 42.42 -22.86 21.26
CA LYS A 975 41.82 -21.55 21.62
C LYS A 975 42.04 -20.44 20.59
N ALA A 976 43.21 -20.35 19.98
CA ALA A 976 43.55 -19.23 19.11
C ALA A 976 42.73 -19.18 17.81
N TYR A 977 42.33 -20.33 17.26
CA TYR A 977 41.47 -20.44 16.06
C TYR A 977 40.50 -21.61 16.20
N ARG A 978 39.66 -21.56 17.24
CA ARG A 978 38.61 -22.56 17.47
C ARG A 978 37.81 -22.78 16.19
N LEU A 979 37.53 -24.04 15.84
CA LEU A 979 36.44 -24.31 14.92
C LEU A 979 35.14 -23.76 15.53
N LEU A 980 34.24 -23.29 14.68
CA LEU A 980 32.92 -22.88 15.13
C LEU A 980 32.23 -24.03 15.86
N PRO A 981 31.51 -23.78 16.96
CA PRO A 981 30.76 -24.83 17.64
C PRO A 981 29.79 -25.55 16.69
N THR A 982 29.18 -24.85 15.73
CA THR A 982 28.33 -25.41 14.67
C THR A 982 29.10 -26.41 13.80
N GLU A 983 30.24 -26.02 13.22
CA GLU A 983 31.10 -26.88 12.39
C GLU A 983 31.68 -28.08 13.16
N ALA A 984 32.21 -27.85 14.37
CA ALA A 984 32.78 -28.89 15.20
C ALA A 984 31.71 -29.90 15.67
N ASN A 985 30.52 -29.41 16.05
CA ASN A 985 29.42 -30.27 16.48
C ASN A 985 28.83 -31.06 15.31
N LEU A 986 28.57 -30.43 14.16
CA LEU A 986 28.00 -31.12 13.00
C LEU A 986 28.99 -32.15 12.43
N SER A 987 30.27 -31.81 12.32
CA SER A 987 31.29 -32.75 11.83
C SER A 987 31.48 -33.95 12.78
N ALA A 988 31.39 -33.75 14.09
CA ALA A 988 31.36 -34.83 15.07
C ALA A 988 30.05 -35.67 15.02
N ALA A 989 28.88 -35.03 14.93
CA ALA A 989 27.59 -35.70 14.96
C ALA A 989 27.29 -36.47 13.67
N VAL A 990 27.59 -35.89 12.51
CA VAL A 990 27.20 -36.43 11.20
C VAL A 990 28.26 -37.38 10.66
N TYR A 991 29.52 -36.92 10.60
CA TYR A 991 30.65 -37.67 10.03
C TYR A 991 31.52 -38.37 11.08
N GLY A 992 31.38 -38.04 12.37
CA GLY A 992 32.25 -38.58 13.41
C GLY A 992 33.67 -38.02 13.40
N PHE A 993 33.91 -36.86 12.78
CA PHE A 993 35.24 -36.26 12.73
C PHE A 993 35.59 -35.63 14.08
N ALA A 994 36.37 -36.38 14.86
CA ALA A 994 36.86 -36.02 16.19
C ALA A 994 38.07 -35.06 16.15
N LEU A 995 37.86 -33.86 15.59
CA LEU A 995 38.92 -32.86 15.36
C LEU A 995 39.42 -32.22 16.67
N GLU A 996 38.58 -31.46 17.36
CA GLU A 996 38.92 -30.73 18.60
C GLU A 996 39.23 -31.66 19.79
N ASP A 997 40.11 -31.25 20.71
CA ASP A 997 40.29 -31.90 22.03
C ASP A 997 39.74 -30.99 23.14
N TYR A 998 39.02 -31.59 24.10
CA TYR A 998 38.19 -30.88 25.07
C TYR A 998 38.73 -30.99 26.51
N TYR A 999 38.49 -29.99 27.34
CA TYR A 999 38.78 -30.02 28.77
C TYR A 999 37.76 -29.23 29.58
N GLN A 1000 37.67 -29.49 30.89
CA GLN A 1000 36.77 -28.76 31.77
C GLN A 1000 37.52 -27.57 32.38
N ARG A 1001 36.83 -26.42 32.45
CA ARG A 1001 37.25 -25.21 33.16
C ARG A 1001 36.18 -24.87 34.19
N GLN A 1002 36.55 -24.57 35.41
CA GLN A 1002 35.64 -24.08 36.45
C GLN A 1002 36.30 -22.93 37.20
N GLY A 1003 35.60 -21.81 37.38
CA GLY A 1003 36.23 -20.62 37.93
C GLY A 1003 35.35 -19.38 37.98
N GLU A 1004 36.02 -18.26 38.18
CA GLU A 1004 35.45 -16.93 38.40
C GLU A 1004 36.14 -15.92 37.48
N GLN A 1005 35.38 -14.92 37.03
CA GLN A 1005 35.86 -13.83 36.18
C GLN A 1005 35.35 -12.47 36.68
N ILE A 1006 36.23 -11.48 36.65
CA ILE A 1006 35.93 -10.06 36.89
C ILE A 1006 36.47 -9.27 35.70
N TRP A 1007 35.68 -8.36 35.14
CA TRP A 1007 36.09 -7.56 33.98
C TRP A 1007 35.65 -6.10 34.04
N ILE A 1008 36.43 -5.27 33.35
CA ILE A 1008 36.13 -3.86 33.05
C ILE A 1008 36.28 -3.70 31.54
N ALA A 1009 35.26 -3.13 30.89
CA ALA A 1009 35.15 -3.01 29.44
C ALA A 1009 34.80 -1.56 29.06
N GLN A 1010 35.72 -0.87 28.39
CA GLN A 1010 35.51 0.50 27.89
C GLN A 1010 35.27 0.46 26.37
N THR A 1011 34.12 0.96 25.93
CA THR A 1011 33.81 1.13 24.51
C THR A 1011 34.22 2.52 24.03
N PHE A 1012 34.82 2.59 22.84
CA PHE A 1012 35.26 3.81 22.18
C PHE A 1012 34.60 3.93 20.81
N GLY A 1013 33.63 4.85 20.68
CA GLY A 1013 32.80 4.98 19.48
C GLY A 1013 31.94 3.74 19.23
N THR A 1014 31.73 3.38 17.95
CA THR A 1014 30.90 2.25 17.51
C THR A 1014 31.72 1.05 17.00
N SER A 1015 33.04 1.11 17.13
CA SER A 1015 33.97 0.17 16.49
C SER A 1015 35.01 -0.45 17.42
N SER A 1016 35.27 0.11 18.60
CA SER A 1016 36.45 -0.27 19.40
C SER A 1016 36.08 -0.58 20.86
N LEU A 1017 36.70 -1.62 21.41
CA LEU A 1017 36.52 -2.09 22.79
C LEU A 1017 37.88 -2.40 23.40
N LEU A 1018 38.10 -1.90 24.62
CA LEU A 1018 39.21 -2.29 25.48
C LEU A 1018 38.65 -3.04 26.70
N ARG A 1019 39.10 -4.27 26.93
CA ARG A 1019 38.69 -5.11 28.06
C ARG A 1019 39.91 -5.47 28.92
N LEU A 1020 39.80 -5.23 30.22
CA LEU A 1020 40.69 -5.75 31.25
C LEU A 1020 39.94 -6.86 32.00
N GLU A 1021 40.52 -8.04 32.10
CA GLU A 1021 39.89 -9.22 32.71
C GLU A 1021 40.85 -9.88 33.72
N PHE A 1022 40.32 -10.27 34.88
CA PHE A 1022 40.96 -11.19 35.81
C PHE A 1022 40.21 -12.51 35.79
N THR A 1023 40.94 -13.61 35.59
CA THR A 1023 40.41 -14.99 35.61
C THR A 1023 41.13 -15.82 36.66
N GLN A 1024 40.36 -16.53 37.48
CA GLN A 1024 40.84 -17.59 38.37
C GLN A 1024 40.07 -18.89 38.07
N GLU A 1025 40.77 -19.96 37.69
CA GLU A 1025 40.12 -21.20 37.23
C GLU A 1025 40.95 -22.47 37.45
N ASP A 1026 40.26 -23.59 37.59
CA ASP A 1026 40.84 -24.95 37.58
C ASP A 1026 40.57 -25.65 36.25
N HIS A 1027 41.58 -26.37 35.76
CA HIS A 1027 41.52 -27.16 34.53
C HIS A 1027 41.53 -28.67 34.80
N ASP A 1028 40.52 -29.36 34.29
CA ASP A 1028 40.34 -30.81 34.45
C ASP A 1028 40.28 -31.59 33.14
N ASN A 1029 40.77 -32.83 33.20
CA ASN A 1029 40.81 -33.74 32.05
C ASN A 1029 39.42 -34.31 31.75
N LEU A 1030 39.03 -34.29 30.48
CA LEU A 1030 37.81 -34.95 29.99
C LEU A 1030 38.14 -36.20 29.17
N SER A 1031 37.26 -37.21 29.24
CA SER A 1031 37.39 -38.46 28.49
C SER A 1031 36.30 -38.59 27.42
N LYS A 1032 36.60 -39.31 26.34
CA LYS A 1032 35.58 -39.69 25.35
C LYS A 1032 34.52 -40.56 26.03
N SER A 1033 33.24 -40.20 25.91
CA SER A 1033 32.11 -40.98 26.45
C SER A 1033 31.25 -41.64 25.37
N THR A 1034 31.39 -41.23 24.11
CA THR A 1034 30.62 -41.80 22.99
C THR A 1034 31.45 -41.89 21.71
N ASP A 1035 31.15 -42.91 20.90
CA ASP A 1035 31.63 -43.10 19.54
C ASP A 1035 30.54 -42.83 18.48
N TRP A 1036 29.34 -42.43 18.93
CA TRP A 1036 28.19 -42.22 18.06
C TRP A 1036 28.43 -41.13 17.00
N SER A 1037 28.01 -41.42 15.78
CA SER A 1037 27.89 -40.46 14.67
C SER A 1037 26.90 -41.02 13.65
N TYR A 1038 26.26 -40.18 12.85
CA TYR A 1038 25.13 -40.58 12.00
C TYR A 1038 25.52 -41.54 10.87
N PHE A 1039 26.54 -41.19 10.08
CA PHE A 1039 27.02 -42.01 8.96
C PHE A 1039 27.95 -43.14 9.43
N ASP A 1040 28.96 -42.81 10.22
CA ASP A 1040 30.03 -43.74 10.60
C ASP A 1040 29.80 -44.37 11.98
N ARG A 1041 28.61 -44.94 12.18
CA ARG A 1041 28.13 -45.52 13.47
C ARG A 1041 29.07 -46.58 14.08
N ASN A 1042 29.77 -47.33 13.22
CA ASN A 1042 30.61 -48.47 13.61
C ASN A 1042 32.12 -48.12 13.66
N LEU A 1043 32.49 -46.88 13.32
CA LEU A 1043 33.89 -46.45 13.31
C LEU A 1043 34.27 -45.92 14.71
N LEU A 1044 35.25 -46.54 15.35
CA LEU A 1044 35.85 -46.05 16.60
C LEU A 1044 36.47 -44.67 16.38
N LYS A 1045 36.05 -43.68 17.17
CA LYS A 1045 36.52 -42.30 17.12
C LYS A 1045 37.76 -42.11 17.99
N ARG A 1046 38.61 -41.15 17.60
CA ARG A 1046 39.81 -40.74 18.33
C ARG A 1046 39.46 -40.45 19.81
N GLY A 1047 40.32 -40.87 20.73
CA GLY A 1047 40.22 -40.49 22.13
C GLY A 1047 40.30 -38.97 22.34
N ASN A 1048 40.06 -38.51 23.56
CA ASN A 1048 40.32 -37.13 23.93
C ASN A 1048 41.75 -37.01 24.47
N ALA A 1049 42.51 -36.03 23.99
CA ALA A 1049 43.89 -35.81 24.43
C ALA A 1049 43.93 -35.35 25.89
N ARG A 1050 44.85 -35.91 26.68
CA ARG A 1050 45.06 -35.44 28.06
C ARG A 1050 45.71 -34.06 28.06
N ILE A 1051 45.10 -33.15 28.82
CA ILE A 1051 45.65 -31.84 29.16
C ILE A 1051 46.51 -31.90 30.41
N GLU A 1052 47.28 -30.84 30.65
CA GLU A 1052 47.87 -30.62 31.96
C GLU A 1052 46.79 -30.08 32.90
N HIS A 1053 46.45 -30.85 33.93
CA HIS A 1053 45.52 -30.40 34.98
C HIS A 1053 46.20 -29.36 35.89
N GLY A 1054 45.42 -28.47 36.49
CA GLY A 1054 45.91 -27.51 37.49
C GLY A 1054 45.19 -26.17 37.50
N HIS A 1055 45.60 -25.33 38.45
CA HIS A 1055 45.02 -24.02 38.72
C HIS A 1055 45.71 -22.91 37.91
N LEU A 1056 44.92 -22.03 37.28
CA LEU A 1056 45.35 -20.85 36.56
C LEU A 1056 44.83 -19.59 37.27
N LYS A 1057 45.71 -18.61 37.46
CA LYS A 1057 45.33 -17.22 37.73
C LYS A 1057 45.99 -16.34 36.70
N ALA A 1058 45.21 -15.50 36.03
CA ALA A 1058 45.68 -14.65 34.95
C ALA A 1058 44.98 -13.30 34.92
N ILE A 1059 45.70 -12.28 34.45
CA ILE A 1059 45.16 -11.00 34.02
C ILE A 1059 45.31 -10.91 32.50
N SER A 1060 44.26 -10.55 31.76
CA SER A 1060 44.36 -10.20 30.35
C SER A 1060 43.93 -8.77 30.06
N LEU A 1061 44.59 -8.16 29.07
CA LEU A 1061 44.21 -6.91 28.46
C LEU A 1061 43.99 -7.18 26.96
N ASP A 1062 42.77 -6.97 26.50
CA ASP A 1062 42.34 -7.24 25.14
C ASP A 1062 41.77 -5.96 24.50
N TYR A 1063 42.43 -5.49 23.44
CA TYR A 1063 41.94 -4.41 22.58
C TYR A 1063 41.43 -5.00 21.27
N THR A 1064 40.16 -4.75 20.97
CA THR A 1064 39.52 -5.18 19.71
C THR A 1064 38.98 -3.98 18.97
N PHE A 1065 39.11 -3.99 17.64
CA PHE A 1065 38.45 -3.02 16.79
C PHE A 1065 37.85 -3.69 15.55
N ASP A 1066 36.63 -3.30 15.20
CA ASP A 1066 35.89 -3.78 14.04
C ASP A 1066 35.22 -2.62 13.29
N THR A 1067 35.75 -2.34 12.12
CA THR A 1067 35.29 -1.33 11.16
C THR A 1067 34.73 -1.97 9.87
N ARG A 1068 34.43 -3.27 9.91
CA ARG A 1068 33.82 -3.99 8.78
C ARG A 1068 32.47 -3.41 8.42
N ASP A 1069 32.19 -3.36 7.13
CA ASP A 1069 30.91 -2.89 6.60
C ASP A 1069 29.74 -3.83 6.93
N ARG A 1070 30.01 -5.14 6.98
CA ARG A 1070 29.08 -6.15 7.47
C ARG A 1070 29.72 -6.90 8.64
N LYS A 1071 29.04 -6.88 9.79
CA LYS A 1071 29.42 -7.61 11.00
C LYS A 1071 28.42 -8.75 11.18
N SER A 1072 28.88 -9.94 11.54
CA SER A 1072 28.02 -11.00 12.08
C SER A 1072 28.20 -11.03 13.58
N THR A 1073 27.16 -10.62 14.29
CA THR A 1073 27.05 -10.70 15.74
C THR A 1073 26.41 -12.03 16.10
N MET A 1074 26.99 -12.77 17.04
CA MET A 1074 26.24 -13.78 17.78
C MET A 1074 26.28 -13.44 19.27
N THR A 1075 25.10 -13.46 19.87
CA THR A 1075 24.83 -13.09 21.26
C THR A 1075 25.61 -13.98 22.24
N ARG A 1076 26.05 -13.37 23.34
CA ARG A 1076 26.53 -13.79 24.69
C ARG A 1076 26.54 -15.27 25.17
N ALA A 1077 26.32 -16.28 24.33
CA ALA A 1077 25.87 -17.61 24.75
C ALA A 1077 26.89 -18.47 25.53
N GLN A 1078 28.19 -18.14 25.48
CA GLN A 1078 29.27 -18.97 26.06
C GLN A 1078 30.38 -18.20 26.81
N ASN A 1079 30.40 -16.86 26.77
CA ASN A 1079 31.42 -16.04 27.45
C ASN A 1079 30.76 -15.07 28.44
N LEU A 1080 31.39 -14.81 29.59
CA LEU A 1080 30.86 -13.90 30.60
C LEU A 1080 31.02 -12.42 30.19
N GLY A 1081 29.90 -11.69 30.14
CA GLY A 1081 29.85 -10.22 29.98
C GLY A 1081 29.96 -9.70 28.54
N SER A 1082 30.34 -8.43 28.43
CA SER A 1082 30.59 -7.70 27.19
C SER A 1082 31.88 -8.17 26.48
N HIS A 1083 31.78 -9.32 25.79
CA HIS A 1083 32.79 -9.82 24.87
C HIS A 1083 32.32 -9.60 23.42
N LEU A 1084 33.10 -8.87 22.60
CA LEU A 1084 32.87 -8.80 21.16
C LEU A 1084 33.33 -10.10 20.49
N LEU A 1085 32.42 -11.08 20.42
CA LEU A 1085 32.56 -12.25 19.56
C LEU A 1085 32.35 -11.83 18.09
N LEU A 1086 33.46 -11.46 17.44
CA LEU A 1086 33.48 -11.03 16.05
C LEU A 1086 33.50 -12.24 15.12
N TRP A 1087 32.36 -12.57 14.51
CA TRP A 1087 32.28 -13.66 13.54
C TRP A 1087 32.63 -13.20 12.12
N PRO A 1088 33.08 -14.11 11.23
CA PRO A 1088 33.15 -13.89 9.79
C PRO A 1088 31.76 -13.65 9.17
N ASN A 1089 31.66 -12.77 8.17
CA ASN A 1089 30.44 -12.62 7.37
C ASN A 1089 30.81 -12.77 5.89
N GLU A 1090 30.10 -13.63 5.17
CA GLU A 1090 30.34 -13.90 3.74
C GLU A 1090 30.25 -12.65 2.86
N ARG A 1091 29.42 -11.69 3.29
CA ARG A 1091 29.14 -10.40 2.64
C ARG A 1091 30.05 -9.26 3.12
N THR A 1092 31.05 -9.51 3.98
CA THR A 1092 32.05 -8.48 4.33
C THR A 1092 32.90 -8.15 3.10
N ARG A 1093 32.84 -6.89 2.64
CA ARG A 1093 33.56 -6.41 1.46
C ARG A 1093 34.66 -5.41 1.80
N ARG A 1094 34.48 -4.59 2.84
CA ARG A 1094 35.44 -3.53 3.23
C ARG A 1094 35.60 -3.40 4.75
N GLY A 1095 36.61 -2.61 5.15
CA GLY A 1095 36.95 -2.34 6.53
C GLY A 1095 38.13 -3.16 7.06
N TRP A 1096 38.33 -3.06 8.37
CA TRP A 1096 39.38 -3.72 9.14
C TRP A 1096 38.79 -4.39 10.39
N ARG A 1097 39.36 -5.52 10.76
CA ARG A 1097 39.23 -6.14 12.09
C ARG A 1097 40.63 -6.28 12.68
N GLY A 1098 40.79 -6.03 13.97
CA GLY A 1098 41.99 -6.42 14.68
C GLY A 1098 41.77 -6.76 16.14
N HIS A 1099 42.62 -7.63 16.65
CA HIS A 1099 42.67 -8.06 18.04
C HIS A 1099 44.13 -8.01 18.52
N PHE A 1100 44.34 -7.31 19.62
CA PHE A 1100 45.61 -7.26 20.34
C PHE A 1100 45.34 -7.73 21.76
N GLY A 1101 46.00 -8.79 22.19
CA GLY A 1101 45.83 -9.36 23.52
C GLY A 1101 47.17 -9.50 24.24
N MET A 1102 47.18 -9.25 25.54
CA MET A 1102 48.26 -9.62 26.44
C MET A 1102 47.66 -10.38 27.63
N GLU A 1103 48.16 -11.56 27.93
CA GLU A 1103 47.71 -12.41 29.04
C GLU A 1103 48.92 -12.74 29.93
N MET A 1104 48.88 -12.32 31.19
CA MET A 1104 49.90 -12.58 32.20
C MET A 1104 49.38 -13.62 33.19
N ALA A 1105 50.00 -14.78 33.25
CA ALA A 1105 49.62 -15.88 34.12
C ALA A 1105 50.73 -16.20 35.13
N GLY A 1106 50.35 -16.63 36.35
CA GLY A 1106 51.30 -17.10 37.36
C GLY A 1106 52.09 -15.97 38.04
N GLY A 1107 53.36 -16.26 38.37
CA GLY A 1107 54.23 -15.30 39.06
C GLY A 1107 53.62 -14.82 40.39
N SER A 1108 53.50 -13.51 40.58
CA SER A 1108 52.89 -12.89 41.78
C SER A 1108 51.38 -13.14 41.93
N LEU A 1109 50.69 -13.58 40.87
CA LEU A 1109 49.27 -13.97 40.93
C LEU A 1109 49.11 -15.38 41.54
N GLY A 1110 50.14 -16.22 41.48
CA GLY A 1110 50.09 -17.64 41.82
C GLY A 1110 49.41 -18.51 40.76
N GLY A 1111 49.27 -19.81 41.05
CA GLY A 1111 48.82 -20.83 40.08
C GLY A 1111 49.96 -21.73 39.59
N LYS A 1112 49.62 -22.74 38.78
CA LYS A 1112 50.56 -23.78 38.33
C LYS A 1112 51.44 -23.33 37.17
N TRP A 1113 50.89 -22.54 36.25
CA TRP A 1113 51.58 -22.10 35.03
C TRP A 1113 51.98 -20.64 35.14
N THR A 1114 53.17 -20.30 34.64
CA THR A 1114 53.67 -18.92 34.58
C THR A 1114 54.12 -18.63 33.15
N PHE A 1115 53.48 -17.65 32.51
CA PHE A 1115 53.75 -17.22 31.13
C PHE A 1115 53.23 -15.80 30.90
N ASN A 1116 53.89 -15.06 30.01
CA ASN A 1116 53.37 -13.85 29.39
C ASN A 1116 53.09 -14.15 27.91
N PHE A 1117 51.83 -14.04 27.52
CA PHE A 1117 51.34 -14.49 26.22
C PHE A 1117 50.70 -13.33 25.45
N TYR A 1118 51.30 -12.99 24.31
CA TYR A 1118 50.96 -11.87 23.46
C TYR A 1118 50.30 -12.38 22.18
N LYS A 1119 49.18 -11.77 21.79
CA LYS A 1119 48.33 -12.16 20.66
C LYS A 1119 48.16 -10.96 19.74
N PHE A 1120 48.36 -11.15 18.45
CA PHE A 1120 48.12 -10.16 17.41
C PHE A 1120 47.37 -10.80 16.25
N GLU A 1121 46.24 -10.23 15.86
CA GLU A 1121 45.54 -10.52 14.62
C GLU A 1121 45.11 -9.20 13.95
N LEU A 1122 45.36 -9.10 12.64
CA LEU A 1122 44.88 -8.01 11.80
C LEU A 1122 44.31 -8.58 10.50
N VAL A 1123 43.06 -8.24 10.20
CA VAL A 1123 42.33 -8.67 9.00
C VAL A 1123 41.86 -7.45 8.21
N ARG A 1124 42.18 -7.44 6.92
CA ARG A 1124 41.85 -6.39 5.97
C ARG A 1124 40.99 -6.94 4.84
N TYR A 1125 39.84 -6.32 4.59
CA TYR A 1125 38.93 -6.64 3.49
C TYR A 1125 38.98 -5.49 2.49
N THR A 1126 39.43 -5.73 1.26
CA THR A 1126 39.65 -4.68 0.26
C THR A 1126 38.83 -4.99 -1.00
N PRO A 1127 37.84 -4.16 -1.37
CA PRO A 1127 37.24 -4.24 -2.70
C PRO A 1127 38.28 -3.77 -3.72
N LEU A 1128 38.40 -4.50 -4.83
CA LEU A 1128 39.30 -4.15 -5.94
C LEU A 1128 38.53 -3.39 -7.02
N PHE A 1129 37.53 -4.06 -7.61
CA PHE A 1129 36.62 -3.50 -8.62
C PHE A 1129 35.39 -4.41 -8.76
N GLY A 1130 34.19 -3.85 -8.88
CA GLY A 1130 32.94 -4.61 -9.02
C GLY A 1130 32.80 -5.75 -7.98
N PRO A 1131 32.58 -7.01 -8.38
CA PRO A 1131 32.48 -8.17 -7.48
C PRO A 1131 33.83 -8.70 -6.96
N HIS A 1132 34.96 -8.09 -7.33
CA HIS A 1132 36.31 -8.59 -7.01
C HIS A 1132 36.83 -8.01 -5.69
N HIS A 1133 37.30 -8.88 -4.80
CA HIS A 1133 37.75 -8.54 -3.44
C HIS A 1133 39.07 -9.24 -3.10
N LEU A 1134 39.87 -8.61 -2.24
CA LEU A 1134 41.10 -9.16 -1.68
C LEU A 1134 41.06 -9.07 -0.15
N ASN A 1135 41.14 -10.21 0.51
CA ASN A 1135 41.24 -10.31 1.96
C ASN A 1135 42.66 -10.71 2.35
N ILE A 1136 43.20 -10.05 3.36
CA ILE A 1136 44.53 -10.34 3.91
C ILE A 1136 44.38 -10.45 5.41
N ARG A 1137 44.86 -11.55 5.99
CA ARG A 1137 44.92 -11.80 7.43
C ARG A 1137 46.36 -12.05 7.79
N PHE A 1138 46.86 -11.23 8.70
CA PHE A 1138 48.18 -11.40 9.29
C PHE A 1138 48.00 -11.59 10.80
N SER A 1139 48.64 -12.60 11.36
CA SER A 1139 48.58 -12.88 12.79
C SER A 1139 49.91 -13.43 13.29
N GLY A 1140 50.23 -13.10 14.53
CA GLY A 1140 51.39 -13.61 15.24
C GLY A 1140 51.10 -13.69 16.72
N ASP A 1141 51.65 -14.71 17.36
CA ASP A 1141 51.43 -14.96 18.78
C ASP A 1141 52.76 -15.40 19.40
N TYR A 1142 53.02 -14.95 20.61
CA TYR A 1142 54.30 -15.11 21.28
C TYR A 1142 54.08 -15.40 22.77
N SER A 1143 54.57 -16.54 23.23
CA SER A 1143 54.82 -16.80 24.65
C SER A 1143 56.31 -16.62 24.96
N ASP A 1144 56.61 -16.08 26.15
CA ASP A 1144 57.99 -16.03 26.66
C ASP A 1144 58.47 -17.39 27.18
N THR A 1145 57.56 -18.20 27.75
CA THR A 1145 57.83 -19.53 28.30
C THR A 1145 57.02 -20.62 27.57
N LEU A 1146 57.26 -21.89 27.94
CA LEU A 1146 56.49 -23.03 27.41
C LEU A 1146 55.01 -22.92 27.83
N LEU A 1147 54.11 -22.97 26.85
CA LEU A 1147 52.67 -22.97 27.10
C LEU A 1147 52.23 -24.38 27.52
N PRO A 1148 51.32 -24.50 28.50
CA PRO A 1148 50.74 -25.81 28.81
C PRO A 1148 49.93 -26.32 27.63
N ARG A 1149 49.82 -27.65 27.48
CA ARG A 1149 49.26 -28.30 26.28
C ARG A 1149 47.94 -27.70 25.78
N GLN A 1150 47.02 -27.34 26.68
CA GLN A 1150 45.71 -26.73 26.37
C GLN A 1150 45.74 -25.26 25.93
N ARG A 1151 46.93 -24.65 25.86
CA ARG A 1151 47.18 -23.26 25.40
C ARG A 1151 48.12 -23.20 24.19
N LEU A 1152 48.71 -24.30 23.74
CA LEU A 1152 49.61 -24.35 22.58
C LEU A 1152 48.99 -23.74 21.31
N LEU A 1153 49.84 -23.14 20.49
CA LEU A 1153 49.45 -22.54 19.22
C LEU A 1153 49.53 -23.59 18.12
N TYR A 1154 48.46 -23.70 17.33
CA TYR A 1154 48.35 -24.70 16.27
C TYR A 1154 48.27 -24.07 14.86
N LEU A 1155 48.76 -24.83 13.87
CA LEU A 1155 48.59 -24.59 12.44
C LEU A 1155 48.22 -25.88 11.69
N GLY A 1156 47.43 -25.73 10.62
CA GLY A 1156 46.88 -26.79 9.79
C GLY A 1156 45.38 -27.00 10.03
N GLY A 1157 44.63 -27.24 8.96
CA GLY A 1157 43.17 -27.40 8.99
C GLY A 1157 42.44 -26.32 8.18
N ALA A 1158 41.14 -26.17 8.39
CA ALA A 1158 40.29 -25.28 7.60
C ALA A 1158 40.44 -23.77 7.93
N THR A 1159 40.92 -23.43 9.13
CA THR A 1159 40.96 -22.06 9.68
C THR A 1159 42.35 -21.42 9.69
N THR A 1160 43.38 -22.13 9.20
CA THR A 1160 44.80 -21.70 9.26
C THR A 1160 45.56 -21.99 7.96
N LEU A 1161 46.14 -23.19 7.84
CA LEU A 1161 46.86 -23.64 6.65
C LEU A 1161 46.03 -24.72 5.95
N ARG A 1162 45.19 -24.29 5.01
CA ARG A 1162 44.33 -25.20 4.24
C ARG A 1162 45.21 -26.13 3.41
N GLY A 1163 44.91 -27.43 3.39
CA GLY A 1163 45.75 -28.44 2.71
C GLY A 1163 46.65 -29.27 3.64
N TYR A 1164 46.82 -28.86 4.90
CA TYR A 1164 47.43 -29.67 5.95
C TYR A 1164 46.34 -30.32 6.85
N ASN A 1165 46.68 -31.34 7.67
CA ASN A 1165 45.72 -31.90 8.64
C ASN A 1165 45.38 -30.84 9.72
N PHE A 1166 44.23 -30.99 10.36
CA PHE A 1166 43.85 -30.18 11.52
C PHE A 1166 44.91 -30.27 12.64
N ASN A 1167 45.39 -29.12 13.13
CA ASN A 1167 46.40 -29.00 14.18
C ASN A 1167 47.68 -29.85 13.94
N THR A 1168 48.14 -29.95 12.68
CA THR A 1168 49.34 -30.73 12.32
C THR A 1168 50.59 -30.22 13.03
N PHE A 1169 50.74 -28.91 13.11
CA PHE A 1169 51.92 -28.24 13.66
C PHE A 1169 51.51 -27.54 14.97
N ALA A 1170 52.38 -27.60 15.98
CA ALA A 1170 52.16 -26.99 17.29
C ALA A 1170 53.42 -26.27 17.79
N GLY A 1171 53.26 -25.23 18.62
CA GLY A 1171 54.38 -24.52 19.26
C GLY A 1171 53.91 -23.48 20.29
N ASP A 1172 54.86 -22.77 20.89
CA ASP A 1172 54.64 -21.66 21.85
C ASP A 1172 54.63 -20.29 21.16
N LYS A 1173 55.12 -20.25 19.92
CA LYS A 1173 55.21 -19.06 19.06
C LYS A 1173 54.66 -19.39 17.67
N ARG A 1174 54.02 -18.40 17.03
CA ARG A 1174 53.35 -18.57 15.73
C ARG A 1174 53.44 -17.32 14.88
N ILE A 1175 53.49 -17.53 13.56
CA ILE A 1175 53.17 -16.51 12.55
C ILE A 1175 52.29 -17.14 11.46
N LEU A 1176 51.29 -16.38 10.97
CA LEU A 1176 50.35 -16.79 9.94
C LEU A 1176 50.03 -15.62 9.00
N LEU A 1177 50.03 -15.92 7.71
CA LEU A 1177 49.55 -15.04 6.64
C LEU A 1177 48.57 -15.83 5.77
N ASN A 1178 47.33 -15.35 5.68
CA ASN A 1178 46.35 -15.83 4.70
C ASN A 1178 46.06 -14.69 3.71
N ILE A 1179 46.12 -15.00 2.42
CA ILE A 1179 45.71 -14.11 1.33
C ILE A 1179 44.60 -14.82 0.56
N GLU A 1180 43.48 -14.14 0.36
CA GLU A 1180 42.32 -14.68 -0.34
C GLU A 1180 41.74 -13.66 -1.30
N TYR A 1181 41.86 -13.93 -2.59
CA TYR A 1181 41.14 -13.25 -3.65
C TYR A 1181 39.76 -13.88 -3.82
N ARG A 1182 38.72 -13.06 -3.99
CA ARG A 1182 37.34 -13.52 -4.19
C ARG A 1182 36.66 -12.82 -5.35
N PHE A 1183 35.86 -13.57 -6.09
CA PHE A 1183 34.77 -13.06 -6.91
C PHE A 1183 33.46 -13.36 -6.19
N LEU A 1184 32.74 -12.32 -5.76
CA LEU A 1184 31.56 -12.41 -4.91
C LEU A 1184 30.32 -11.95 -5.69
N GLN A 1185 29.37 -12.85 -5.91
CA GLN A 1185 28.09 -12.52 -6.51
C GLN A 1185 26.96 -12.68 -5.48
N GLU A 1186 26.17 -11.62 -5.31
CA GLU A 1186 25.02 -11.60 -4.43
C GLU A 1186 23.75 -11.41 -5.27
N THR A 1187 22.76 -12.26 -5.03
CA THR A 1187 21.38 -12.12 -5.47
C THR A 1187 20.55 -11.85 -4.23
N ARG A 1188 20.21 -10.58 -4.00
CA ARG A 1188 19.31 -10.28 -2.89
C ARG A 1188 17.96 -10.94 -3.17
N PHE A 1189 17.41 -11.65 -2.18
CA PHE A 1189 16.01 -12.14 -2.26
C PHE A 1189 15.06 -10.95 -2.39
N ASN A 1190 15.48 -9.87 -1.74
CA ASN A 1190 14.72 -8.68 -1.51
C ASN A 1190 15.49 -7.45 -1.99
N THR A 1191 14.95 -6.24 -1.82
CA THR A 1191 15.85 -5.16 -1.43
C THR A 1191 15.54 -4.70 -0.02
N ASP A 1192 14.46 -3.95 0.28
CA ASP A 1192 14.11 -3.39 1.61
C ASP A 1192 14.42 -4.22 2.88
N ILE A 1193 14.53 -5.54 2.76
CA ILE A 1193 15.06 -6.50 3.71
C ILE A 1193 16.49 -6.93 3.30
N ASP A 1194 17.50 -6.82 4.18
CA ASP A 1194 18.90 -7.19 3.86
C ASP A 1194 19.19 -8.71 3.69
N ALA A 1195 18.18 -9.47 3.26
CA ALA A 1195 18.22 -10.89 2.97
C ALA A 1195 18.79 -11.20 1.56
N VAL A 1196 19.83 -12.02 1.51
CA VAL A 1196 20.62 -12.28 0.29
C VAL A 1196 21.02 -13.75 0.16
N PHE A 1197 20.77 -14.34 -1.00
CA PHE A 1197 21.47 -15.55 -1.44
C PHE A 1197 22.68 -15.15 -2.29
N GLY A 1198 23.85 -15.69 -2.00
CA GLY A 1198 25.03 -15.40 -2.80
C GLY A 1198 25.92 -16.61 -2.98
N TRP A 1199 26.89 -16.44 -3.88
CA TRP A 1199 27.98 -17.38 -4.08
C TRP A 1199 29.27 -16.62 -4.28
N ALA A 1200 30.38 -17.25 -3.90
CA ALA A 1200 31.70 -16.71 -4.16
C ALA A 1200 32.64 -17.79 -4.70
N LEU A 1201 33.46 -17.41 -5.68
CA LEU A 1201 34.67 -18.14 -6.01
C LEU A 1201 35.82 -17.53 -5.23
N SER A 1202 36.62 -18.36 -4.58
CA SER A 1202 37.83 -17.96 -3.86
C SER A 1202 39.07 -18.60 -4.48
N SER A 1203 40.18 -17.86 -4.46
CA SER A 1203 41.53 -18.37 -4.72
C SER A 1203 42.43 -17.84 -3.62
N PHE A 1204 43.20 -18.71 -2.99
CA PHE A 1204 43.91 -18.37 -1.77
C PHE A 1204 45.32 -18.94 -1.71
N PHE A 1205 46.15 -18.25 -0.92
CA PHE A 1205 47.48 -18.65 -0.52
C PHE A 1205 47.59 -18.52 1.00
N ASP A 1206 47.90 -19.62 1.66
CA ASP A 1206 48.11 -19.65 3.12
C ASP A 1206 49.59 -19.96 3.37
N THR A 1207 50.22 -19.26 4.30
CA THR A 1207 51.59 -19.57 4.73
C THR A 1207 51.80 -19.25 6.20
N GLY A 1208 52.56 -20.08 6.91
CA GLY A 1208 52.81 -19.87 8.34
C GLY A 1208 53.84 -20.81 8.92
N GLN A 1209 54.22 -20.52 10.16
CA GLN A 1209 55.17 -21.29 10.94
C GLN A 1209 54.81 -21.26 12.43
N VAL A 1210 55.08 -22.36 13.12
CA VAL A 1210 55.08 -22.47 14.59
C VAL A 1210 56.41 -23.06 15.04
N TRP A 1211 56.84 -22.69 16.24
CA TRP A 1211 58.10 -23.13 16.86
C TRP A 1211 57.99 -23.06 18.39
N GLN A 1212 58.92 -23.71 19.10
CA GLN A 1212 58.96 -23.72 20.57
C GLN A 1212 59.60 -22.45 21.12
N SER A 1213 59.39 -22.15 22.41
CA SER A 1213 59.88 -20.87 22.97
C SER A 1213 61.41 -20.74 22.99
N ASP A 1214 62.14 -21.84 23.11
CA ASP A 1214 63.60 -21.92 23.08
C ASP A 1214 64.20 -21.91 21.66
N GLU A 1215 63.38 -22.09 20.61
CA GLU A 1215 63.81 -22.05 19.21
C GLU A 1215 63.87 -20.62 18.64
N ASN A 1216 64.93 -20.30 17.89
CA ASN A 1216 65.01 -19.08 17.06
C ASN A 1216 65.00 -19.44 15.56
N PRO A 1217 63.83 -19.41 14.88
CA PRO A 1217 63.70 -19.81 13.49
C PRO A 1217 64.30 -18.80 12.50
N PHE A 1218 64.68 -17.60 12.95
CA PHE A 1218 65.22 -16.53 12.11
C PHE A 1218 66.75 -16.53 12.04
N SER A 1219 67.42 -17.34 12.87
CA SER A 1219 68.89 -17.50 12.88
C SER A 1219 69.46 -17.94 11.52
N ASN A 1220 68.73 -18.78 10.79
CA ASN A 1220 68.99 -19.19 9.41
C ASN A 1220 67.69 -19.06 8.59
N PHE A 1221 67.17 -17.84 8.46
CA PHE A 1221 65.89 -17.58 7.79
C PHE A 1221 65.84 -18.18 6.36
N SER A 1222 64.85 -19.04 6.12
CA SER A 1222 64.59 -19.68 4.84
C SER A 1222 63.10 -19.70 4.53
N LEU A 1223 62.71 -19.21 3.35
CA LEU A 1223 61.32 -19.30 2.87
C LEU A 1223 60.81 -20.76 2.77
N ALA A 1224 61.71 -21.74 2.66
CA ALA A 1224 61.34 -23.15 2.63
C ALA A 1224 60.89 -23.70 3.99
N ALA A 1225 61.21 -23.02 5.10
CA ALA A 1225 60.80 -23.42 6.45
C ALA A 1225 59.28 -23.21 6.67
N PHE A 1226 58.71 -22.16 6.07
CA PHE A 1226 57.29 -21.85 6.13
C PHE A 1226 56.46 -22.95 5.48
N LYS A 1227 55.36 -23.32 6.13
CA LYS A 1227 54.40 -24.31 5.62
C LYS A 1227 53.37 -23.55 4.80
N SER A 1228 53.42 -23.71 3.48
CA SER A 1228 52.63 -22.94 2.53
C SER A 1228 51.70 -23.84 1.72
N SER A 1229 50.57 -23.29 1.32
CA SER A 1229 49.60 -23.95 0.44
C SER A 1229 48.95 -22.94 -0.50
N ILE A 1230 48.47 -23.45 -1.62
CA ILE A 1230 47.63 -22.71 -2.56
C ILE A 1230 46.35 -23.49 -2.82
N GLY A 1231 45.25 -22.79 -3.01
CA GLY A 1231 43.98 -23.44 -3.26
C GLY A 1231 42.94 -22.53 -3.90
N ALA A 1232 41.80 -23.13 -4.21
CA ALA A 1232 40.62 -22.45 -4.71
C ALA A 1232 39.37 -23.14 -4.19
N GLY A 1233 38.26 -22.41 -4.10
CA GLY A 1233 37.00 -22.94 -3.62
C GLY A 1233 35.79 -22.19 -4.11
N ILE A 1234 34.63 -22.76 -3.82
CA ILE A 1234 33.33 -22.14 -4.03
C ILE A 1234 32.57 -22.13 -2.70
N SER A 1235 31.99 -20.99 -2.34
CA SER A 1235 31.02 -20.87 -1.24
C SER A 1235 29.64 -20.51 -1.80
N PHE A 1236 28.60 -21.00 -1.14
CA PHE A 1236 27.22 -20.55 -1.27
C PHE A 1236 26.75 -20.08 0.09
N PHE A 1237 26.00 -18.99 0.17
CA PHE A 1237 25.56 -18.42 1.44
C PHE A 1237 24.17 -17.81 1.37
N ILE A 1238 23.51 -17.77 2.52
CA ILE A 1238 22.23 -17.13 2.78
C ILE A 1238 22.46 -16.19 3.96
N SER A 1239 22.36 -14.88 3.71
CA SER A 1239 22.17 -13.87 4.74
C SER A 1239 20.67 -13.66 4.91
N PRO A 1240 20.07 -13.96 6.07
CA PRO A 1240 18.71 -13.52 6.41
C PRO A 1240 18.67 -12.01 6.77
N PRO A 1241 17.49 -11.44 7.12
CA PRO A 1241 17.38 -10.08 7.65
C PRO A 1241 18.15 -9.88 8.96
N GLU A 1242 18.15 -8.65 9.50
CA GLU A 1242 18.71 -8.35 10.83
C GLU A 1242 18.14 -9.31 11.91
N ASP A 1243 18.94 -9.51 12.97
CA ASP A 1243 18.81 -10.50 14.05
C ASP A 1243 19.15 -11.98 13.75
N PHE A 1244 19.27 -12.41 12.49
CA PHE A 1244 19.64 -13.80 12.16
C PHE A 1244 21.08 -13.97 11.64
N GLN A 1245 21.73 -15.10 12.00
CA GLN A 1245 23.09 -15.42 11.57
C GLN A 1245 23.14 -15.79 10.07
N PRO A 1246 24.11 -15.27 9.28
CA PRO A 1246 24.31 -15.70 7.91
C PRO A 1246 24.87 -17.13 7.87
N LEU A 1247 24.27 -17.99 7.06
CA LEU A 1247 24.69 -19.38 6.89
C LEU A 1247 25.43 -19.56 5.57
N SER A 1248 26.48 -20.38 5.54
CA SER A 1248 27.15 -20.75 4.29
C SER A 1248 27.43 -22.24 4.17
N VAL A 1249 27.90 -22.65 2.99
CA VAL A 1249 28.54 -23.93 2.74
C VAL A 1249 29.67 -23.67 1.76
N SER A 1250 30.91 -24.04 2.09
CA SER A 1250 32.05 -23.95 1.18
C SER A 1250 32.67 -25.31 0.87
N VAL A 1251 33.18 -25.41 -0.36
CA VAL A 1251 34.02 -26.51 -0.84
C VAL A 1251 35.32 -25.90 -1.33
N GLU A 1252 36.40 -26.18 -0.60
CA GLU A 1252 37.72 -25.64 -0.91
C GLU A 1252 38.68 -26.80 -1.24
N ILE A 1253 39.51 -26.61 -2.26
CA ILE A 1253 40.57 -27.55 -2.64
C ILE A 1253 41.91 -26.87 -2.41
N ALA A 1254 42.76 -27.44 -1.56
CA ALA A 1254 44.06 -26.90 -1.20
C ALA A 1254 45.20 -27.91 -1.43
N VAL A 1255 46.29 -27.44 -2.04
CA VAL A 1255 47.51 -28.20 -2.30
C VAL A 1255 48.64 -27.68 -1.40
N PRO A 1256 49.21 -28.51 -0.50
CA PRO A 1256 50.39 -28.11 0.26
C PRO A 1256 51.62 -28.07 -0.65
N LEU A 1257 52.39 -26.98 -0.57
CA LEU A 1257 53.54 -26.73 -1.45
C LEU A 1257 54.83 -27.35 -0.91
N ASN A 1258 55.00 -27.37 0.41
CA ASN A 1258 56.22 -27.83 1.09
C ASN A 1258 56.20 -29.33 1.44
N VAL A 1259 55.59 -30.18 0.59
CA VAL A 1259 55.56 -31.65 0.76
C VAL A 1259 56.30 -32.30 -0.41
N GLU A 1260 57.18 -33.26 -0.09
CA GLU A 1260 58.00 -33.95 -1.08
C GLU A 1260 57.18 -34.77 -2.09
N TYR A 1261 57.81 -35.06 -3.22
CA TYR A 1261 57.19 -35.24 -4.54
C TYR A 1261 56.21 -36.41 -4.73
N SER A 1262 55.93 -37.22 -3.71
CA SER A 1262 55.05 -38.41 -3.80
C SER A 1262 53.64 -38.23 -3.18
N LEU A 1263 53.42 -37.19 -2.37
CA LEU A 1263 52.16 -37.01 -1.61
C LEU A 1263 51.54 -35.61 -1.76
N ARG A 1264 51.67 -35.00 -2.95
CA ARG A 1264 50.91 -33.79 -3.35
C ARG A 1264 49.44 -34.12 -3.65
N THR A 1265 48.73 -34.75 -2.72
CA THR A 1265 47.30 -35.00 -2.85
C THR A 1265 46.52 -33.72 -2.50
N PRO A 1266 45.75 -33.14 -3.44
CA PRO A 1266 44.90 -32.01 -3.13
C PRO A 1266 43.87 -32.42 -2.07
N ARG A 1267 43.74 -31.61 -1.01
CA ARG A 1267 42.73 -31.84 0.03
C ARG A 1267 41.46 -31.11 -0.29
N ILE A 1268 40.34 -31.83 -0.23
CA ILE A 1268 39.00 -31.26 -0.25
C ILE A 1268 38.62 -30.92 1.20
N ILE A 1269 38.20 -29.68 1.42
CA ILE A 1269 37.79 -29.12 2.72
C ILE A 1269 36.32 -28.75 2.62
N TRP A 1270 35.56 -29.12 3.65
CA TRP A 1270 34.14 -28.84 3.82
C TRP A 1270 33.94 -27.88 4.97
N ARG A 1271 33.14 -26.84 4.76
CA ARG A 1271 32.90 -25.78 5.75
C ARG A 1271 31.47 -25.28 5.68
N LEU A 1272 31.01 -24.66 6.75
CA LEU A 1272 29.69 -24.03 6.87
C LEU A 1272 29.80 -22.51 7.01
N GLU A 1273 31.00 -21.97 7.25
CA GLU A 1273 31.23 -20.54 7.45
C GLU A 1273 32.59 -20.09 6.89
N ARG A 1274 32.75 -18.77 6.70
CA ARG A 1274 33.94 -18.13 6.12
C ARG A 1274 35.14 -18.16 7.09
N MET A 1275 36.38 -18.07 6.58
CA MET A 1275 37.58 -17.92 7.45
C MET A 1275 37.90 -16.46 7.80
N PHE A 1276 37.54 -15.55 6.90
CA PHE A 1276 37.71 -14.10 6.99
C PHE A 1276 36.42 -13.44 7.48
#